data_AF-A0A842XRC7-F1
#
_entry.id   AF-A0A842XRC7-F1
#
_cell.length_a   1.000
_cell.length_b   1.000
_cell.length_c   1.000
_cell.angle_alpha   90.00
_cell.angle_beta   90.00
_cell.angle_gamma   90.00
#
_symmetry.space_group_name_H-M   'P 1'
#
loop_
_entity.id
_entity.type
_entity.pdbx_description
1 polymer ?
#
loop_
_entity_poly.entity_id
_entity_poly.type
_entity_poly.pdbx_seq_one_letter_code
_entity_poly.pdbx_strand_id
1 'polypeptide(L)'
;MSAIPILGVGTDSIENAAAEDGEDYVRVGWMIDMTNWNPLTIQNTADWTSTLAIYSTLFMYDQSYGSIVGSLAADYYQVVWPSGNMSTFINITEAAYFRNGENPLDTSHPLTAFDIEYTLELIMSTTGNMWEYYLYNVTGVNVTDDAVAWDYGRTDKPYQVRIDTEFTKSTLIDDLTWIPIVPKYVWELASEQQLLGNMNPGDLVGCGAFYFSNMDKGQWYEFNTAPNYHGTADYGDQRSIDFDGVRYTIYTDPTALAIAMNQGIEDAIDITGAQSSVWDYVGGSTATVNVIKQVTNELGAIDIAINAVPEEFRTTNYAEGGNKILLDDVVRKAIGMSLNRDDMINNYFDGLPTAADTMINPGYWHATPPDLLPYNTAWARQNLTNAGYEDLDEDGYLEVTVDSKAYIEGWADEGDKLEFRLHVPDSDPTFATVGSTWVSWAKEAGIKFDFEVYSSGYMTSTEWYKLDYDLWVWSWYWTPEPLATLMCWRTDQMVQGGYNCVGPIGDWWWVDEENKIARSEYDDLFDQALRTVDVEERRDLVFQMQIMLYDSWTEFPPFYPIGQYAMTDEKFEGWGEWKNNLGRTLISCMPWLWFDLEVVVNRAPTFDEPPESEYTAYTTTDKAFSVTVHDYEGDDLYVNFTFGDGSAPYSEPLTGDTTQPTVVDTTHLYEEPGTYTLNVSVTDMFEGRYIYREAIVVVLGEYNYPAEISGFGPDNPSPSYVDEVITWTATAIDPDSGTEGTDLKFTWDWGDGTYTVDIIPSVPDDTPVTSTKTHAWSIPGTYVVTVSVFDYGGTIEVGEHNASISMGYTIVMNQPPGTPDIQPIEGPANVALSCVATSTDVDRDTLRFTWDWGDGTYDIQELTPASAGQSVFSSVRHTWATDGTYPVTVSVEDTEDHNVSAEILAVISDENAAPSGIVLTLSPDPVYFNVETVFNISASDANGDDITFTVDFGDESPEEVATGDGGTTNEQFVEFIHTYEEDGTYTLTINVSDGSLSLEKEFAIVVIGNAAPELLIQDSFSAKYGVPKTIRPTSVTDADDDPLSVWYDWGDESAMTIGDPDDGYAGIHTYLSVGEFQMIVYVDDGNPNHNLSRTVNITVSELNNKAYVENIVPTPAKDEYSVGETIAFVVTVNDLEGDNVTITIEFGDGESDESIIDLEIGNDTPVTFTHEYDTDGIFVVNATADDGQSHSDATLDMETIDIVIVKEAGISIALIAGICILIIVVVAVILMMRKRKGATPSERGMGSMEGMSHADVGESNPPPAGPPGQ
;
A
#
# COMPACT_ATOMS: atom_id res chain seq x y z
N MET A 1 -25.14 5.46 27.09
CA MET A 1 -24.49 5.42 25.76
C MET A 1 -25.38 4.56 24.88
N SER A 2 -26.17 4.97 23.90
CA SER A 2 -26.04 6.08 22.95
C SER A 2 -24.68 6.11 22.28
N ALA A 3 -24.68 5.91 20.97
CA ALA A 3 -24.27 6.97 20.06
C ALA A 3 -23.06 7.75 20.62
N ILE A 4 -21.83 7.28 20.36
CA ILE A 4 -20.61 7.93 20.89
C ILE A 4 -20.38 9.26 20.14
N PRO A 5 -20.42 10.43 20.80
CA PRO A 5 -19.86 11.66 20.26
C PRO A 5 -18.39 11.72 20.66
N ILE A 6 -17.48 11.78 19.69
CA ILE A 6 -16.03 11.82 19.97
C ILE A 6 -15.69 13.15 20.66
N LEU A 7 -15.34 13.08 21.94
CA LEU A 7 -14.75 14.16 22.72
C LEU A 7 -13.21 14.13 22.59
N GLY A 8 -12.67 14.97 21.70
CA GLY A 8 -11.24 15.30 21.63
C GLY A 8 -10.88 16.54 22.48
N VAL A 9 -9.81 16.44 23.26
CA VAL A 9 -9.15 17.58 23.91
C VAL A 9 -7.88 17.89 23.12
N GLY A 10 -7.83 19.04 22.45
CA GLY A 10 -6.62 19.46 21.76
C GLY A 10 -5.50 19.86 22.74
N THR A 11 -4.24 19.66 22.33
CA THR A 11 -3.13 20.63 22.52
C THR A 11 -1.85 20.24 21.77
N ASP A 12 -1.24 21.26 21.18
CA ASP A 12 0.18 21.53 20.88
C ASP A 12 1.15 20.37 20.59
N SER A 13 1.76 20.45 19.39
CA SER A 13 2.84 19.61 18.87
C SER A 13 4.02 19.45 19.83
N ILE A 14 4.37 18.21 20.17
CA ILE A 14 5.62 17.85 20.85
C ILE A 14 6.19 16.57 20.20
N GLU A 15 7.49 16.57 19.94
CA GLU A 15 8.26 15.42 19.47
C GLU A 15 8.26 14.33 20.56
N ASN A 16 7.70 13.16 20.26
CA ASN A 16 7.68 12.01 21.18
C ASN A 16 9.06 11.31 21.16
N ALA A 17 9.74 11.29 22.30
CA ALA A 17 10.98 10.54 22.49
C ALA A 17 10.65 9.09 22.87
N ALA A 18 11.24 8.13 22.15
CA ALA A 18 11.15 6.70 22.47
C ALA A 18 11.75 6.40 23.85
N ALA A 19 10.99 5.69 24.70
CA ALA A 19 11.49 5.07 25.92
C ALA A 19 11.93 3.62 25.64
N GLU A 20 12.87 3.09 26.42
CA GLU A 20 13.28 1.68 26.37
C GLU A 20 12.17 0.79 26.96
N ASP A 21 11.58 -0.08 26.13
CA ASP A 21 10.47 -0.97 26.49
C ASP A 21 10.96 -2.40 26.75
N GLY A 22 10.13 -3.21 27.42
CA GLY A 22 10.27 -4.67 27.36
C GLY A 22 9.96 -5.17 25.95
N GLU A 23 10.65 -6.22 25.50
CA GLU A 23 10.65 -6.68 24.10
C GLU A 23 9.27 -7.15 23.57
N ASP A 24 8.28 -7.44 24.45
CA ASP A 24 7.02 -8.13 24.12
C ASP A 24 5.72 -7.29 24.34
N TYR A 25 5.78 -5.95 24.28
CA TYR A 25 4.58 -5.10 24.28
C TYR A 25 4.05 -4.82 22.87
N VAL A 26 2.73 -4.90 22.68
CA VAL A 26 2.05 -4.43 21.46
C VAL A 26 1.95 -2.91 21.49
N ARG A 27 2.53 -2.23 20.52
CA ARG A 27 2.53 -0.77 20.38
C ARG A 27 1.43 -0.33 19.44
N VAL A 28 0.50 0.48 19.93
CA VAL A 28 -0.66 0.96 19.20
C VAL A 28 -0.60 2.47 19.08
N GLY A 29 -0.42 2.98 17.86
CA GLY A 29 -0.49 4.41 17.57
C GLY A 29 -1.91 4.85 17.24
N TRP A 30 -2.42 5.89 17.90
CA TRP A 30 -3.74 6.45 17.56
C TRP A 30 -3.81 7.95 17.86
N MET A 31 -4.86 8.61 17.39
CA MET A 31 -4.96 10.08 17.42
C MET A 31 -5.84 10.65 18.54
N ILE A 32 -6.32 9.81 19.46
CA ILE A 32 -7.29 10.17 20.50
C ILE A 32 -6.68 9.96 21.90
N ASP A 33 -6.69 10.99 22.74
CA ASP A 33 -6.17 10.93 24.12
C ASP A 33 -7.19 10.34 25.12
N MET A 34 -6.68 9.61 26.12
CA MET A 34 -7.45 9.08 27.25
C MET A 34 -7.61 10.19 28.31
N THR A 35 -8.84 10.67 28.49
CA THR A 35 -9.11 11.88 29.30
C THR A 35 -9.81 11.58 30.61
N ASN A 36 -10.59 10.51 30.67
CA ASN A 36 -11.30 10.08 31.87
C ASN A 36 -11.12 8.59 32.17
N TRP A 37 -10.79 8.31 33.43
CA TRP A 37 -10.44 6.98 33.93
C TRP A 37 -11.50 6.40 34.86
N ASN A 38 -12.61 7.12 35.08
CA ASN A 38 -13.69 6.65 35.92
C ASN A 38 -14.68 5.82 35.06
N PRO A 39 -14.89 4.53 35.37
CA PRO A 39 -15.77 3.65 34.60
C PRO A 39 -17.25 4.09 34.61
N LEU A 40 -17.67 5.02 35.47
CA LEU A 40 -19.05 5.56 35.51
C LEU A 40 -19.23 6.85 34.68
N THR A 41 -18.15 7.47 34.20
CA THR A 41 -18.18 8.79 33.52
C THR A 41 -17.32 8.88 32.26
N ILE A 42 -17.15 7.77 31.54
CA ILE A 42 -16.45 7.66 30.25
C ILE A 42 -16.90 8.79 29.29
N GLN A 43 -16.02 9.33 28.44
CA GLN A 43 -16.36 10.47 27.57
C GLN A 43 -16.10 10.22 26.09
N ASN A 44 -15.04 9.48 25.76
CA ASN A 44 -14.66 9.21 24.38
C ASN A 44 -14.26 7.72 24.19
N THR A 45 -14.01 7.33 22.94
CA THR A 45 -13.65 5.96 22.56
C THR A 45 -12.37 5.45 23.25
N ALA A 46 -11.41 6.33 23.53
CA ALA A 46 -10.18 5.96 24.23
C ALA A 46 -10.42 5.63 25.71
N ASP A 47 -11.32 6.38 26.37
CA ASP A 47 -11.77 6.09 27.73
C ASP A 47 -12.51 4.74 27.81
N TRP A 48 -13.28 4.38 26.77
CA TRP A 48 -13.94 3.07 26.67
C TRP A 48 -12.92 1.93 26.57
N THR A 49 -11.95 2.07 25.67
CA THR A 49 -10.91 1.06 25.43
C THR A 49 -10.12 0.78 26.71
N SER A 50 -9.69 1.84 27.41
CA SER A 50 -8.98 1.70 28.68
C SER A 50 -9.86 1.13 29.80
N THR A 51 -11.13 1.53 29.87
CA THR A 51 -12.06 1.00 30.87
C THR A 51 -12.31 -0.49 30.68
N LEU A 52 -12.64 -0.93 29.46
CA LEU A 52 -12.97 -2.33 29.19
C LEU A 52 -11.74 -3.24 29.15
N ALA A 53 -10.54 -2.69 28.94
CA ALA A 53 -9.29 -3.41 29.20
C ALA A 53 -9.13 -3.77 30.69
N ILE A 54 -9.49 -2.86 31.60
CA ILE A 54 -9.34 -3.01 33.06
C ILE A 54 -10.53 -3.73 33.70
N TYR A 55 -11.74 -3.53 33.21
CA TYR A 55 -12.98 -4.02 33.81
C TYR A 55 -13.76 -4.91 32.84
N SER A 56 -13.91 -6.20 33.18
CA SER A 56 -14.81 -7.09 32.44
C SER A 56 -16.28 -6.74 32.67
N THR A 57 -17.10 -7.06 31.67
CA THR A 57 -18.56 -6.95 31.66
C THR A 57 -19.21 -8.33 31.87
N LEU A 58 -20.52 -8.40 32.07
CA LEU A 58 -21.22 -9.69 32.19
C LEU A 58 -21.22 -10.47 30.86
N PHE A 59 -21.56 -9.76 29.80
CA PHE A 59 -21.65 -10.27 28.44
C PHE A 59 -20.80 -9.41 27.51
N MET A 60 -20.48 -9.92 26.33
CA MET A 60 -19.89 -9.14 25.24
C MET A 60 -20.44 -9.64 23.92
N TYR A 61 -20.32 -8.86 22.86
CA TYR A 61 -20.59 -9.37 21.51
C TYR A 61 -19.45 -10.31 21.07
N ASP A 62 -19.75 -11.23 20.17
CA ASP A 62 -18.70 -11.98 19.47
C ASP A 62 -17.87 -11.06 18.56
N GLN A 63 -16.75 -11.59 18.04
CA GLN A 63 -15.84 -10.84 17.18
C GLN A 63 -16.51 -10.23 15.93
N SER A 64 -17.61 -10.80 15.44
CA SER A 64 -18.35 -10.34 14.27
C SER A 64 -19.51 -9.42 14.59
N TYR A 65 -19.76 -9.13 15.87
CA TYR A 65 -20.97 -8.45 16.34
C TYR A 65 -22.28 -9.16 15.96
N GLY A 66 -22.22 -10.45 15.63
CA GLY A 66 -23.35 -11.24 15.16
C GLY A 66 -24.18 -11.86 16.29
N SER A 67 -23.57 -12.08 17.45
CA SER A 67 -24.23 -12.65 18.63
C SER A 67 -23.62 -12.16 19.95
N ILE A 68 -24.35 -12.36 21.05
CA ILE A 68 -23.87 -12.07 22.40
C ILE A 68 -23.34 -13.35 23.03
N VAL A 69 -22.16 -13.27 23.63
CA VAL A 69 -21.49 -14.35 24.35
C VAL A 69 -21.23 -13.97 25.80
N GLY A 70 -21.00 -14.99 26.64
CA GLY A 70 -20.58 -14.79 28.02
C GLY A 70 -19.19 -14.15 28.10
N SER A 71 -19.06 -13.16 28.98
CA SER A 71 -17.77 -12.66 29.49
C SER A 71 -17.59 -13.19 30.91
N LEU A 72 -18.02 -12.43 31.93
CA LEU A 72 -18.11 -12.92 33.31
C LEU A 72 -19.31 -13.86 33.55
N ALA A 73 -20.35 -13.77 32.73
CA ALA A 73 -21.51 -14.64 32.80
C ALA A 73 -21.20 -16.01 32.17
N ALA A 74 -21.38 -17.08 32.94
CA ALA A 74 -21.24 -18.46 32.45
C ALA A 74 -22.51 -18.93 31.71
N ASP A 75 -23.69 -18.58 32.22
CA ASP A 75 -24.97 -18.80 31.58
C ASP A 75 -26.05 -17.86 32.14
N TYR A 76 -27.22 -17.82 31.49
CA TYR A 76 -28.38 -17.12 32.03
C TYR A 76 -29.70 -17.77 31.58
N TYR A 77 -30.78 -17.42 32.27
CA TYR A 77 -32.14 -17.68 31.82
C TYR A 77 -33.12 -16.58 32.26
N GLN A 78 -34.19 -16.40 31.50
CA GLN A 78 -35.21 -15.37 31.74
C GLN A 78 -36.57 -16.00 32.07
N VAL A 79 -37.29 -15.37 32.99
CA VAL A 79 -38.64 -15.76 33.41
C VAL A 79 -39.57 -14.58 33.28
N VAL A 80 -40.53 -14.66 32.35
CA VAL A 80 -41.64 -13.71 32.25
C VAL A 80 -42.76 -14.15 33.18
N TRP A 81 -43.12 -13.28 34.12
CA TRP A 81 -44.16 -13.56 35.09
C TRP A 81 -45.55 -13.20 34.56
N PRO A 82 -46.62 -13.78 35.11
CA PRO A 82 -48.00 -13.46 34.70
C PRO A 82 -48.40 -11.99 34.84
N SER A 83 -47.68 -11.20 35.65
CA SER A 83 -47.85 -9.75 35.78
C SER A 83 -47.25 -8.95 34.61
N GLY A 84 -46.50 -9.59 33.72
CA GLY A 84 -45.82 -8.97 32.57
C GLY A 84 -44.40 -8.49 32.86
N ASN A 85 -43.97 -8.47 34.12
CA ASN A 85 -42.59 -8.22 34.54
C ASN A 85 -41.70 -9.44 34.25
N MET A 86 -40.39 -9.23 34.14
CA MET A 86 -39.41 -10.27 33.84
C MET A 86 -38.33 -10.34 34.92
N SER A 87 -37.86 -11.56 35.20
CA SER A 87 -36.67 -11.80 36.02
C SER A 87 -35.62 -12.53 35.19
N THR A 88 -34.40 -12.01 35.18
CA THR A 88 -33.24 -12.61 34.52
C THR A 88 -32.29 -13.14 35.58
N PHE A 89 -31.94 -14.42 35.51
CA PHE A 89 -31.00 -15.08 36.41
C PHE A 89 -29.71 -15.33 35.65
N ILE A 90 -28.58 -14.90 36.21
CA ILE A 90 -27.26 -14.97 35.56
C ILE A 90 -26.31 -15.70 36.50
N ASN A 91 -25.72 -16.79 36.04
CA ASN A 91 -24.63 -17.49 36.71
C ASN A 91 -23.30 -16.85 36.30
N ILE A 92 -22.41 -16.59 37.26
CA ILE A 92 -21.14 -15.89 37.02
C ILE A 92 -19.95 -16.81 37.26
N THR A 93 -18.83 -16.49 36.61
CA THR A 93 -17.57 -17.22 36.75
C THR A 93 -17.05 -17.22 38.20
N GLU A 94 -16.42 -18.33 38.58
CA GLU A 94 -15.67 -18.44 39.85
C GLU A 94 -14.18 -18.10 39.72
N ALA A 95 -13.70 -17.85 38.48
CA ALA A 95 -12.29 -17.71 38.15
C ALA A 95 -11.80 -16.26 38.05
N ALA A 96 -12.70 -15.27 38.18
CA ALA A 96 -12.35 -13.86 38.11
C ALA A 96 -11.92 -13.28 39.47
N TYR A 97 -10.91 -12.41 39.45
CA TYR A 97 -10.34 -11.74 40.62
C TYR A 97 -10.11 -10.26 40.33
N PHE A 98 -10.28 -9.43 41.35
CA PHE A 98 -9.97 -8.01 41.28
C PHE A 98 -8.49 -7.76 41.63
N ARG A 99 -7.83 -6.90 40.83
CA ARG A 99 -6.40 -6.59 40.93
C ARG A 99 -6.09 -5.18 40.43
N ASN A 100 -4.87 -4.71 40.71
CA ASN A 100 -4.32 -3.45 40.19
C ASN A 100 -2.82 -3.56 39.96
N GLY A 101 -2.19 -2.48 39.46
CA GLY A 101 -0.75 -2.44 39.21
C GLY A 101 0.12 -2.63 40.45
N GLU A 102 -0.35 -2.28 41.65
CA GLU A 102 0.40 -2.51 42.89
C GLU A 102 0.40 -4.00 43.31
N ASN A 103 -0.68 -4.74 43.03
CA ASN A 103 -0.86 -6.14 43.44
C ASN A 103 -1.41 -7.00 42.28
N PRO A 104 -0.65 -7.20 41.19
CA PRO A 104 -1.16 -7.83 39.97
C PRO A 104 -1.52 -9.32 40.14
N LEU A 105 -0.90 -9.99 41.11
CA LEU A 105 -1.14 -11.40 41.44
C LEU A 105 -2.17 -11.59 42.59
N ASP A 106 -2.93 -10.54 42.96
CA ASP A 106 -3.91 -10.65 44.05
C ASP A 106 -5.08 -11.57 43.67
N THR A 107 -5.17 -12.73 44.33
CA THR A 107 -6.31 -13.66 44.23
C THR A 107 -7.15 -13.68 45.50
N SER A 108 -6.92 -12.75 46.45
CA SER A 108 -7.63 -12.68 47.72
C SER A 108 -9.02 -12.03 47.64
N HIS A 109 -9.28 -11.30 46.54
CA HIS A 109 -10.55 -10.64 46.23
C HIS A 109 -11.20 -11.26 44.98
N PRO A 110 -11.82 -12.44 45.10
CA PRO A 110 -12.59 -13.05 44.00
C PRO A 110 -13.82 -12.20 43.67
N LEU A 111 -14.17 -12.11 42.40
CA LEU A 111 -15.43 -11.52 41.95
C LEU A 111 -16.61 -12.38 42.41
N THR A 112 -17.68 -11.75 42.90
CA THR A 112 -18.89 -12.44 43.38
C THR A 112 -20.17 -11.76 42.90
N ALA A 113 -21.32 -12.42 43.10
CA ALA A 113 -22.61 -11.84 42.74
C ALA A 113 -22.92 -10.52 43.49
N PHE A 114 -22.28 -10.29 44.65
CA PHE A 114 -22.41 -9.05 45.40
C PHE A 114 -21.74 -7.86 44.72
N ASP A 115 -20.70 -8.08 43.93
CA ASP A 115 -20.02 -7.00 43.18
C ASP A 115 -20.90 -6.54 42.01
N ILE A 116 -21.59 -7.47 41.35
CA ILE A 116 -22.55 -7.18 40.28
C ILE A 116 -23.78 -6.48 40.86
N GLU A 117 -24.37 -7.03 41.93
CA GLU A 117 -25.50 -6.39 42.64
C GLU A 117 -25.15 -4.95 43.00
N TYR A 118 -24.01 -4.75 43.65
CA TYR A 118 -23.55 -3.43 44.04
C TYR A 118 -23.31 -2.51 42.84
N THR A 119 -22.65 -2.98 41.77
CA THR A 119 -22.38 -2.19 40.56
C THR A 119 -23.69 -1.68 39.94
N LEU A 120 -24.65 -2.57 39.74
CA LEU A 120 -25.92 -2.21 39.10
C LEU A 120 -26.77 -1.31 40.00
N GLU A 121 -26.81 -1.55 41.31
CA GLU A 121 -27.49 -0.65 42.26
C GLU A 121 -26.81 0.73 42.35
N LEU A 122 -25.48 0.77 42.26
CA LEU A 122 -24.71 2.02 42.25
C LEU A 122 -25.09 2.86 41.03
N ILE A 123 -25.14 2.25 39.85
CA ILE A 123 -25.59 2.91 38.61
C ILE A 123 -27.03 3.40 38.76
N MET A 124 -27.94 2.56 39.24
CA MET A 124 -29.35 2.94 39.39
C MET A 124 -29.59 4.05 40.42
N SER A 125 -28.68 4.24 41.37
CA SER A 125 -28.83 5.23 42.46
C SER A 125 -28.04 6.52 42.25
N THR A 126 -27.16 6.58 41.26
CA THR A 126 -26.27 7.72 41.02
C THR A 126 -26.68 8.47 39.75
N THR A 127 -27.43 9.57 39.87
CA THR A 127 -27.88 10.35 38.71
C THR A 127 -26.70 10.97 37.93
N GLY A 128 -26.76 10.91 36.60
CA GLY A 128 -25.76 11.53 35.72
C GLY A 128 -24.53 10.65 35.45
N ASN A 129 -24.58 9.38 35.85
CA ASN A 129 -23.63 8.37 35.38
C ASN A 129 -23.99 7.91 33.96
N MET A 130 -23.02 7.35 33.24
CA MET A 130 -23.18 7.04 31.82
C MET A 130 -24.10 5.83 31.52
N TRP A 131 -24.29 4.97 32.51
CA TRP A 131 -25.01 3.70 32.40
C TRP A 131 -26.48 3.76 32.85
N GLU A 132 -26.92 4.93 33.33
CA GLU A 132 -28.27 5.13 33.89
C GLU A 132 -29.37 4.62 32.94
N TYR A 133 -29.20 4.83 31.63
CA TYR A 133 -30.15 4.38 30.62
C TYR A 133 -30.20 2.86 30.43
N TYR A 134 -29.05 2.18 30.46
CA TYR A 134 -28.99 0.74 30.24
C TYR A 134 -29.80 -0.03 31.30
N LEU A 135 -29.88 0.53 32.51
CA LEU A 135 -30.68 0.00 33.61
C LEU A 135 -32.06 0.65 33.72
N TYR A 136 -32.49 1.40 32.71
CA TYR A 136 -33.84 1.96 32.66
C TYR A 136 -34.89 0.83 32.68
N ASN A 137 -35.90 1.00 33.53
CA ASN A 137 -36.92 -0.01 33.89
C ASN A 137 -36.41 -1.25 34.63
N VAL A 138 -35.14 -1.30 35.07
CA VAL A 138 -34.72 -2.27 36.09
C VAL A 138 -35.29 -1.82 37.44
N THR A 139 -35.92 -2.76 38.14
CA THR A 139 -36.67 -2.54 39.39
C THR A 139 -36.01 -3.17 40.60
N GLY A 140 -35.04 -4.06 40.40
CA GLY A 140 -34.27 -4.66 41.48
C GLY A 140 -33.17 -5.60 40.99
N VAL A 141 -32.12 -5.70 41.78
CA VAL A 141 -30.99 -6.62 41.57
C VAL A 141 -30.77 -7.35 42.90
N ASN A 142 -30.71 -8.68 42.88
CA ASN A 142 -30.63 -9.48 44.10
C ASN A 142 -29.74 -10.70 43.90
N VAL A 143 -28.87 -10.99 44.86
CA VAL A 143 -28.19 -12.29 44.94
C VAL A 143 -29.19 -13.39 45.33
N THR A 144 -29.27 -14.47 44.54
CA THR A 144 -30.31 -15.51 44.67
C THR A 144 -29.91 -16.75 45.47
N ASP A 145 -28.62 -17.02 45.59
CA ASP A 145 -28.13 -18.10 46.44
C ASP A 145 -28.45 -17.78 47.90
N ASP A 146 -29.05 -18.75 48.61
CA ASP A 146 -29.51 -18.65 50.00
C ASP A 146 -28.43 -18.02 50.91
N ALA A 147 -28.47 -16.69 51.04
CA ALA A 147 -27.64 -15.89 51.92
C ALA A 147 -28.10 -16.08 53.38
N VAL A 148 -28.00 -17.31 53.87
CA VAL A 148 -28.16 -17.62 55.29
C VAL A 148 -26.77 -17.72 55.91
N ALA A 149 -26.39 -16.61 56.53
CA ALA A 149 -25.31 -16.42 57.47
C ALA A 149 -23.89 -16.29 56.90
N TRP A 150 -23.43 -15.03 56.84
CA TRP A 150 -22.02 -14.62 56.95
C TRP A 150 -21.41 -14.95 58.34
N ASP A 151 -21.83 -16.03 58.99
CA ASP A 151 -21.25 -16.52 60.22
C ASP A 151 -21.35 -18.05 60.21
N TYR A 152 -20.20 -18.73 60.27
CA TYR A 152 -20.02 -20.19 60.31
C TYR A 152 -20.11 -21.00 59.00
N GLY A 153 -19.09 -20.86 58.14
CA GLY A 153 -18.42 -22.03 57.54
C GLY A 153 -19.18 -22.83 56.49
N ARG A 154 -19.94 -22.18 55.60
CA ARG A 154 -20.13 -22.71 54.23
C ARG A 154 -18.93 -22.35 53.36
N THR A 155 -18.55 -23.25 52.47
CA THR A 155 -17.44 -23.14 51.50
C THR A 155 -17.86 -22.54 50.16
N ASP A 156 -19.15 -22.23 49.99
CA ASP A 156 -19.76 -22.02 48.69
C ASP A 156 -20.09 -20.52 48.59
N LYS A 157 -19.36 -19.79 47.73
CA LYS A 157 -19.58 -18.35 47.47
C LYS A 157 -20.82 -18.19 46.57
N PRO A 158 -21.61 -17.10 46.69
CA PRO A 158 -22.76 -16.90 45.83
C PRO A 158 -22.33 -16.39 44.45
N TYR A 159 -22.77 -17.10 43.41
CA TYR A 159 -22.38 -16.86 42.02
C TYR A 159 -23.60 -16.76 41.09
N GLN A 160 -24.77 -16.44 41.64
CA GLN A 160 -25.96 -16.13 40.84
C GLN A 160 -26.58 -14.80 41.26
N VAL A 161 -26.87 -13.95 40.27
CA VAL A 161 -27.60 -12.69 40.43
C VAL A 161 -28.93 -12.76 39.68
N ARG A 162 -29.96 -12.13 40.24
CA ARG A 162 -31.26 -11.92 39.61
C ARG A 162 -31.51 -10.45 39.38
N ILE A 163 -31.87 -10.10 38.16
CA ILE A 163 -32.25 -8.75 37.73
C ILE A 163 -33.73 -8.75 37.37
N ASP A 164 -34.50 -7.84 37.96
CA ASP A 164 -35.94 -7.70 37.76
C ASP A 164 -36.25 -6.46 36.92
N THR A 165 -37.03 -6.59 35.85
CA THR A 165 -37.50 -5.46 35.03
C THR A 165 -39.00 -5.23 35.18
N GLU A 166 -39.44 -3.98 35.04
CA GLU A 166 -40.84 -3.57 35.20
C GLU A 166 -41.80 -4.31 34.25
N PHE A 167 -41.31 -4.61 33.05
CA PHE A 167 -42.01 -5.34 32.01
C PHE A 167 -41.03 -6.29 31.31
N THR A 168 -41.52 -7.08 30.36
CA THR A 168 -40.69 -7.94 29.51
C THR A 168 -39.85 -7.04 28.60
N LYS A 169 -38.59 -6.85 28.95
CA LYS A 169 -37.66 -5.95 28.26
C LYS A 169 -36.78 -6.77 27.32
N SER A 170 -36.83 -6.46 26.03
CA SER A 170 -36.26 -7.31 24.99
C SER A 170 -34.77 -7.07 24.73
N THR A 171 -34.19 -6.00 25.29
CA THR A 171 -32.78 -5.59 25.12
C THR A 171 -31.91 -5.85 26.36
N LEU A 172 -32.44 -6.44 27.44
CA LEU A 172 -31.72 -6.46 28.72
C LEU A 172 -30.36 -7.16 28.65
N ILE A 173 -30.18 -8.17 27.79
CA ILE A 173 -28.88 -8.84 27.65
C ILE A 173 -27.90 -7.96 26.88
N ASP A 174 -28.34 -7.33 25.79
CA ASP A 174 -27.60 -6.30 25.06
C ASP A 174 -27.21 -5.13 25.98
N ASP A 175 -28.11 -4.70 26.86
CA ASP A 175 -27.85 -3.59 27.77
C ASP A 175 -26.74 -3.89 28.79
N LEU A 176 -26.51 -5.17 29.09
CA LEU A 176 -25.50 -5.64 30.04
C LEU A 176 -24.14 -5.92 29.39
N THR A 177 -24.00 -5.79 28.05
CA THR A 177 -22.72 -6.09 27.37
C THR A 177 -21.64 -5.04 27.63
N TRP A 178 -22.04 -3.83 28.03
CA TRP A 178 -21.14 -2.69 28.13
C TRP A 178 -20.81 -2.26 29.56
N ILE A 179 -21.58 -2.73 30.55
CA ILE A 179 -21.46 -2.24 31.94
C ILE A 179 -20.25 -2.89 32.63
N PRO A 180 -19.19 -2.12 32.97
CA PRO A 180 -18.02 -2.63 33.65
C PRO A 180 -18.34 -3.00 35.10
N ILE A 181 -17.93 -4.19 35.55
CA ILE A 181 -18.17 -4.64 36.92
C ILE A 181 -17.07 -4.12 37.85
N VAL A 182 -17.46 -3.35 38.87
CA VAL A 182 -16.53 -2.71 39.81
C VAL A 182 -16.46 -3.47 41.16
N PRO A 183 -15.31 -3.45 41.85
CA PRO A 183 -15.17 -4.14 43.13
C PRO A 183 -15.93 -3.41 44.24
N LYS A 184 -16.93 -4.08 44.84
CA LYS A 184 -17.76 -3.50 45.89
C LYS A 184 -16.95 -2.94 47.05
N TYR A 185 -15.94 -3.69 47.52
CA TYR A 185 -15.15 -3.34 48.70
C TYR A 185 -14.31 -2.06 48.54
N VAL A 186 -14.05 -1.63 47.29
CA VAL A 186 -13.37 -0.36 46.99
C VAL A 186 -14.41 0.76 46.88
N TRP A 187 -15.45 0.54 46.08
CA TRP A 187 -16.40 1.57 45.70
C TRP A 187 -17.40 1.92 46.80
N GLU A 188 -17.72 0.99 47.71
CA GLU A 188 -18.59 1.27 48.86
C GLU A 188 -17.98 2.27 49.87
N LEU A 189 -16.66 2.51 49.76
CA LEU A 189 -15.92 3.47 50.57
C LEU A 189 -15.81 4.85 49.91
N ALA A 190 -16.20 4.99 48.64
CA ALA A 190 -16.14 6.25 47.91
C ALA A 190 -17.22 7.23 48.40
N SER A 191 -16.87 8.51 48.48
CA SER A 191 -17.86 9.58 48.71
C SER A 191 -18.65 9.88 47.44
N GLU A 192 -19.84 10.47 47.57
CA GLU A 192 -20.68 10.87 46.41
C GLU A 192 -19.91 11.70 45.36
N GLN A 193 -19.01 12.59 45.81
CA GLN A 193 -18.20 13.40 44.90
C GLN A 193 -17.14 12.57 44.14
N GLN A 194 -16.66 11.49 44.73
CA GLN A 194 -15.66 10.61 44.10
C GLN A 194 -16.29 9.65 43.09
N LEU A 195 -17.58 9.30 43.24
CA LEU A 195 -18.26 8.35 42.35
C LEU A 195 -18.29 8.81 40.89
N LEU A 196 -18.46 10.12 40.64
CA LEU A 196 -18.51 10.69 39.29
C LEU A 196 -17.27 11.55 38.94
N GLY A 197 -16.33 11.69 39.88
CA GLY A 197 -15.10 12.46 39.66
C GLY A 197 -14.03 11.65 38.93
N ASN A 198 -13.12 12.33 38.24
CA ASN A 198 -11.98 11.67 37.60
C ASN A 198 -11.17 10.86 38.61
N MET A 199 -10.76 9.66 38.20
CA MET A 199 -9.92 8.77 38.99
C MET A 199 -8.46 8.82 38.53
N ASN A 200 -7.54 8.45 39.41
CA ASN A 200 -6.15 8.24 39.04
C ASN A 200 -6.03 6.80 38.48
N PRO A 201 -5.49 6.61 37.27
CA PRO A 201 -5.38 5.28 36.66
C PRO A 201 -4.64 4.25 37.52
N GLY A 202 -3.61 4.66 38.27
CA GLY A 202 -2.88 3.75 39.17
C GLY A 202 -3.68 3.22 40.36
N ASP A 203 -4.80 3.88 40.70
CA ASP A 203 -5.71 3.47 41.78
C ASP A 203 -6.83 2.54 41.27
N LEU A 204 -6.90 2.27 39.96
CA LEU A 204 -7.94 1.45 39.37
C LEU A 204 -7.75 -0.03 39.75
N VAL A 205 -8.81 -0.63 40.28
CA VAL A 205 -8.88 -2.03 40.64
C VAL A 205 -9.94 -2.70 39.76
N GLY A 206 -9.53 -3.62 38.91
CA GLY A 206 -10.38 -4.25 37.89
C GLY A 206 -10.19 -5.76 37.78
N CYS A 207 -11.01 -6.41 36.96
CA CYS A 207 -11.00 -7.86 36.74
C CYS A 207 -10.77 -8.26 35.27
N GLY A 208 -10.47 -7.29 34.41
CA GLY A 208 -10.28 -7.41 32.97
C GLY A 208 -9.01 -8.16 32.57
N ALA A 209 -8.82 -8.20 31.25
CA ALA A 209 -7.68 -8.81 30.56
C ALA A 209 -6.36 -8.10 30.86
N PHE A 210 -6.42 -6.81 31.15
CA PHE A 210 -5.26 -5.99 31.46
C PHE A 210 -5.44 -5.21 32.76
N TYR A 211 -4.34 -4.68 33.29
CA TYR A 211 -4.35 -3.67 34.34
C TYR A 211 -3.43 -2.52 33.96
N PHE A 212 -3.79 -1.30 34.39
CA PHE A 212 -2.97 -0.13 34.14
C PHE A 212 -1.60 -0.26 34.80
N SER A 213 -0.54 0.03 34.04
CA SER A 213 0.85 -0.02 34.50
C SER A 213 1.40 1.39 34.73
N ASN A 214 1.54 2.17 33.66
CA ASN A 214 2.21 3.46 33.69
C ASN A 214 1.74 4.37 32.54
N MET A 215 2.10 5.65 32.59
CA MET A 215 1.81 6.60 31.51
C MET A 215 2.79 7.77 31.50
N ASP A 216 2.90 8.42 30.33
CA ASP A 216 3.19 9.83 30.22
C ASP A 216 1.98 10.52 29.60
N LYS A 217 1.32 11.38 30.39
CA LYS A 217 -0.03 11.87 30.06
C LYS A 217 -0.02 12.68 28.77
N GLY A 218 -0.91 12.32 27.85
CA GLY A 218 -1.01 12.93 26.52
C GLY A 218 0.08 12.48 25.53
N GLN A 219 0.90 11.50 25.91
CA GLN A 219 1.98 10.96 25.08
C GLN A 219 1.82 9.45 24.91
N TRP A 220 1.74 8.68 26.00
CA TRP A 220 1.50 7.24 25.94
C TRP A 220 0.91 6.67 27.24
N TYR A 221 0.23 5.52 27.12
CA TYR A 221 -0.42 4.79 28.22
C TYR A 221 -0.15 3.29 28.11
N GLU A 222 0.31 2.67 29.20
CA GLU A 222 0.65 1.24 29.25
C GLU A 222 -0.33 0.42 30.08
N PHE A 223 -0.63 -0.77 29.57
CA PHE A 223 -1.46 -1.78 30.21
C PHE A 223 -0.72 -3.11 30.18
N ASN A 224 -0.59 -3.77 31.33
CA ASN A 224 0.04 -5.09 31.42
C ASN A 224 -1.02 -6.18 31.37
N THR A 225 -0.68 -7.30 30.73
CA THR A 225 -1.51 -8.50 30.73
C THR A 225 -1.73 -8.99 32.15
N ALA A 226 -2.99 -9.24 32.50
CA ALA A 226 -3.36 -9.63 33.85
C ALA A 226 -2.95 -11.10 34.14
N PRO A 227 -2.01 -11.35 35.07
CA PRO A 227 -1.64 -12.72 35.41
C PRO A 227 -2.82 -13.38 36.13
N ASN A 228 -3.38 -14.44 35.55
CA ASN A 228 -4.64 -15.08 35.93
C ASN A 228 -5.91 -14.30 35.51
N TYR A 229 -5.94 -13.76 34.28
CA TYR A 229 -7.21 -13.43 33.64
C TYR A 229 -8.13 -14.67 33.57
N HIS A 230 -9.43 -14.48 33.77
CA HIS A 230 -10.37 -15.60 33.86
C HIS A 230 -10.61 -16.29 32.51
N GLY A 231 -10.33 -15.61 31.39
CA GLY A 231 -10.54 -16.09 30.04
C GLY A 231 -10.02 -17.51 29.81
N THR A 232 -8.75 -17.77 30.14
CA THR A 232 -8.14 -19.11 30.00
C THR A 232 -8.80 -20.16 30.89
N ALA A 233 -9.18 -19.80 32.12
CA ALA A 233 -9.79 -20.76 33.05
C ALA A 233 -11.22 -21.16 32.63
N ASP A 234 -11.98 -20.22 32.08
CA ASP A 234 -13.38 -20.41 31.69
C ASP A 234 -13.52 -20.96 30.25
N TYR A 235 -12.62 -20.57 29.34
CA TYR A 235 -12.74 -20.82 27.90
C TYR A 235 -11.52 -21.52 27.26
N GLY A 236 -10.47 -21.82 28.03
CA GLY A 236 -9.23 -22.42 27.52
C GLY A 236 -8.37 -21.45 26.72
N ASP A 237 -7.45 -21.98 25.91
CA ASP A 237 -6.45 -21.22 25.15
C ASP A 237 -7.08 -20.27 24.10
N GLN A 238 -8.38 -20.40 23.80
CA GLN A 238 -9.10 -19.50 22.89
C GLN A 238 -9.33 -18.08 23.45
N ARG A 239 -9.06 -17.86 24.74
CA ARG A 239 -9.16 -16.54 25.40
C ARG A 239 -7.99 -16.30 26.38
N SER A 240 -6.81 -16.81 26.03
CA SER A 240 -5.53 -16.43 26.66
C SER A 240 -4.94 -15.19 25.99
N ILE A 241 -3.93 -14.59 26.61
CA ILE A 241 -3.16 -13.48 26.05
C ILE A 241 -1.70 -13.85 26.25
N ASP A 242 -0.95 -13.90 25.15
CA ASP A 242 0.39 -14.50 25.11
C ASP A 242 1.52 -13.48 24.96
N PHE A 243 1.24 -12.21 25.25
CA PHE A 243 2.20 -11.09 25.24
C PHE A 243 2.14 -10.27 26.55
N ASP A 244 3.14 -9.43 26.81
CA ASP A 244 3.34 -8.78 28.12
C ASP A 244 2.35 -7.65 28.41
N GLY A 245 1.91 -6.93 27.37
CA GLY A 245 0.96 -5.83 27.50
C GLY A 245 0.75 -5.03 26.22
N VAL A 246 -0.06 -3.97 26.32
CA VAL A 246 -0.34 -3.03 25.24
C VAL A 246 0.09 -1.63 25.66
N ARG A 247 0.76 -0.90 24.77
CA ARG A 247 1.03 0.53 24.90
C ARG A 247 0.27 1.28 23.82
N TYR A 248 -0.51 2.27 24.24
CA TYR A 248 -1.14 3.24 23.33
C TYR A 248 -0.30 4.51 23.26
N THR A 249 0.18 4.88 22.08
CA THR A 249 0.95 6.11 21.82
C THR A 249 0.05 7.14 21.13
N ILE A 250 0.03 8.37 21.65
CA ILE A 250 -0.81 9.46 21.14
C ILE A 250 -0.06 10.27 20.08
N TYR A 251 -0.65 10.35 18.88
CA TYR A 251 -0.18 11.19 17.78
C TYR A 251 -1.15 12.34 17.53
N THR A 252 -0.61 13.51 17.16
CA THR A 252 -1.42 14.70 16.83
C THR A 252 -1.45 15.00 15.34
N ASP A 253 -0.69 14.25 14.55
CA ASP A 253 -0.57 14.43 13.10
C ASP A 253 -0.62 13.04 12.42
N PRO A 254 -1.54 12.84 11.45
CA PRO A 254 -1.68 11.55 10.78
C PRO A 254 -0.45 11.21 9.93
N THR A 255 0.30 12.20 9.43
CA THR A 255 1.54 11.94 8.68
C THR A 255 2.62 11.36 9.60
N ALA A 256 2.79 11.92 10.81
CA ALA A 256 3.70 11.39 11.82
C ALA A 256 3.32 9.96 12.24
N LEU A 257 2.02 9.67 12.40
CA LEU A 257 1.53 8.33 12.69
C LEU A 257 1.81 7.34 11.54
N ALA A 258 1.58 7.77 10.29
CA ALA A 258 1.90 6.97 9.11
C ALA A 258 3.41 6.70 8.99
N ILE A 259 4.27 7.67 9.32
CA ILE A 259 5.73 7.48 9.39
C ILE A 259 6.08 6.44 10.46
N ALA A 260 5.49 6.53 11.65
CA ALA A 260 5.76 5.60 12.75
C ALA A 260 5.37 4.16 12.39
N MET A 261 4.20 3.97 11.76
CA MET A 261 3.77 2.67 11.23
C MET A 261 4.72 2.15 10.15
N ASN A 262 5.07 3.01 9.18
CA ASN A 262 5.99 2.67 8.11
C ASN A 262 7.37 2.26 8.63
N GLN A 263 7.80 2.78 9.79
CA GLN A 263 9.09 2.52 10.41
C GLN A 263 9.08 1.33 11.39
N GLY A 264 7.95 0.65 11.61
CA GLY A 264 7.84 -0.38 12.66
C GLY A 264 7.94 0.18 14.08
N ILE A 265 7.76 1.49 14.27
CA ILE A 265 7.72 2.13 15.60
C ILE A 265 6.42 1.75 16.33
N GLU A 266 5.31 1.66 15.59
CA GLU A 266 4.03 1.13 16.08
C GLU A 266 3.76 -0.22 15.42
N ASP A 267 3.17 -1.15 16.16
CA ASP A 267 2.78 -2.48 15.67
C ASP A 267 1.42 -2.46 14.98
N ALA A 268 0.52 -1.60 15.46
CA ALA A 268 -0.75 -1.28 14.82
C ALA A 268 -1.10 0.20 14.97
N ILE A 269 -1.87 0.75 14.04
CA ILE A 269 -2.35 2.12 14.09
C ILE A 269 -3.84 2.23 13.79
N ASP A 270 -4.48 3.22 14.42
CA ASP A 270 -5.76 3.79 14.00
C ASP A 270 -5.52 5.19 13.44
N ILE A 271 -5.65 5.31 12.12
CA ILE A 271 -5.45 6.55 11.36
C ILE A 271 -6.75 7.02 10.70
N THR A 272 -7.89 6.64 11.28
CA THR A 272 -9.22 6.99 10.81
C THR A 272 -9.37 8.49 10.56
N GLY A 273 -9.88 8.84 9.37
CA GLY A 273 -10.06 10.23 8.93
C GLY A 273 -8.84 10.80 8.19
N ALA A 274 -7.76 10.03 8.02
CA ALA A 274 -6.63 10.46 7.21
C ALA A 274 -7.04 10.74 5.76
N GLN A 275 -6.48 11.81 5.20
CA GLN A 275 -6.61 12.11 3.79
C GLN A 275 -6.05 10.95 2.94
N SER A 276 -6.64 10.75 1.77
CA SER A 276 -6.21 9.80 0.72
C SER A 276 -4.70 9.69 0.57
N SER A 277 -4.00 10.82 0.42
CA SER A 277 -2.56 10.84 0.23
C SER A 277 -1.77 10.30 1.43
N VAL A 278 -2.27 10.48 2.65
CA VAL A 278 -1.64 9.94 3.86
C VAL A 278 -1.96 8.46 4.00
N TRP A 279 -3.20 8.06 3.69
CA TRP A 279 -3.60 6.66 3.67
C TRP A 279 -2.81 5.85 2.62
N ASP A 280 -2.60 6.39 1.43
CA ASP A 280 -1.77 5.80 0.37
C ASP A 280 -0.30 5.67 0.80
N TYR A 281 0.20 6.66 1.55
CA TYR A 281 1.57 6.67 2.06
C TYR A 281 1.86 5.58 3.10
N VAL A 282 0.87 5.16 3.90
CA VAL A 282 1.01 4.00 4.82
C VAL A 282 1.38 2.76 4.00
N GLY A 283 2.33 1.95 4.44
CA GLY A 283 2.82 0.78 3.70
C GLY A 283 3.37 1.07 2.29
N GLY A 284 3.62 2.33 1.96
CA GLY A 284 4.12 2.75 0.65
C GLY A 284 5.58 2.36 0.41
N SER A 285 6.16 2.85 -0.70
CA SER A 285 7.52 2.53 -1.14
C SER A 285 8.61 2.83 -0.11
N THR A 286 8.37 3.76 0.82
CA THR A 286 9.31 4.19 1.85
C THR A 286 9.15 3.47 3.18
N ALA A 287 8.22 2.51 3.30
CA ALA A 287 8.10 1.73 4.53
C ALA A 287 9.34 0.86 4.76
N THR A 288 9.68 0.55 6.00
CA THR A 288 10.80 -0.33 6.38
C THR A 288 10.32 -1.74 6.75
N VAL A 289 9.04 -1.87 7.13
CA VAL A 289 8.40 -3.13 7.57
C VAL A 289 7.23 -3.53 6.67
N ASN A 290 6.76 -4.78 6.74
CA ASN A 290 5.51 -5.14 6.07
C ASN A 290 4.33 -4.44 6.75
N VAL A 291 3.41 -3.88 5.97
CA VAL A 291 2.24 -3.16 6.49
C VAL A 291 0.99 -3.70 5.84
N ILE A 292 0.13 -4.29 6.66
CA ILE A 292 -1.19 -4.79 6.29
C ILE A 292 -2.19 -3.66 6.54
N LYS A 293 -2.86 -3.19 5.49
CA LYS A 293 -3.94 -2.20 5.60
C LYS A 293 -5.29 -2.89 5.71
N GLN A 294 -6.14 -2.42 6.61
CA GLN A 294 -7.52 -2.87 6.73
C GLN A 294 -8.46 -1.67 6.80
N VAL A 295 -9.52 -1.71 6.00
CA VAL A 295 -10.60 -0.73 6.02
C VAL A 295 -11.88 -1.43 6.45
N THR A 296 -12.53 -0.87 7.46
CA THR A 296 -13.76 -1.39 8.05
C THR A 296 -14.91 -0.39 7.86
N ASN A 297 -16.15 -0.88 7.94
CA ASN A 297 -17.34 -0.03 8.05
C ASN A 297 -17.75 -0.03 9.52
N GLU A 298 -17.35 1.00 10.25
CA GLU A 298 -17.65 1.10 11.68
C GLU A 298 -19.16 1.32 11.88
N LEU A 299 -19.69 0.75 12.96
CA LEU A 299 -21.09 0.95 13.34
C LEU A 299 -21.27 2.38 13.84
N GLY A 300 -21.87 3.22 13.00
CA GLY A 300 -21.99 4.64 13.25
C GLY A 300 -22.65 5.36 12.08
N ALA A 301 -22.88 6.66 12.23
CA ALA A 301 -23.20 7.57 11.13
C ALA A 301 -22.36 8.84 11.31
N ILE A 302 -21.71 9.31 10.24
CA ILE A 302 -21.30 10.71 10.19
C ILE A 302 -22.59 11.49 10.05
N ASP A 303 -22.92 12.30 11.05
CA ASP A 303 -24.23 12.91 11.19
C ASP A 303 -24.20 14.39 10.84
N ILE A 304 -25.31 14.84 10.28
CA ILE A 304 -25.57 16.25 10.03
C ILE A 304 -26.91 16.57 10.68
N ALA A 305 -26.84 17.14 11.89
CA ALA A 305 -28.03 17.55 12.60
C ALA A 305 -28.42 18.99 12.30
N ILE A 306 -29.73 19.21 12.24
CA ILE A 306 -30.36 20.51 12.07
C ILE A 306 -31.23 20.80 13.28
N ASN A 307 -30.99 21.94 13.93
CA ASN A 307 -31.76 22.36 15.09
C ASN A 307 -33.19 22.79 14.72
N ALA A 308 -34.13 21.85 14.75
CA ALA A 308 -35.54 22.05 14.44
C ALA A 308 -36.43 22.07 15.69
N VAL A 309 -35.88 22.44 16.86
CA VAL A 309 -36.62 22.41 18.13
C VAL A 309 -37.77 23.43 18.14
N PRO A 310 -39.04 23.00 18.34
CA PRO A 310 -40.20 23.89 18.41
C PRO A 310 -40.16 24.84 19.62
N GLU A 311 -40.85 25.97 19.52
CA GLU A 311 -40.86 27.02 20.56
C GLU A 311 -41.29 26.50 21.94
N GLU A 312 -42.24 25.57 22.03
CA GLU A 312 -42.69 25.00 23.30
C GLU A 312 -41.62 24.21 24.08
N PHE A 313 -40.53 23.80 23.42
CA PHE A 313 -39.41 23.10 24.06
C PHE A 313 -38.23 24.04 24.38
N ARG A 314 -38.22 25.26 23.83
CA ARG A 314 -37.13 26.22 24.02
C ARG A 314 -37.20 26.87 25.39
N THR A 315 -36.05 27.00 26.04
CA THR A 315 -35.89 27.72 27.31
C THR A 315 -34.67 28.64 27.25
N THR A 316 -34.53 29.57 28.21
CA THR A 316 -33.37 30.48 28.27
C THR A 316 -32.02 29.78 28.46
N ASN A 317 -31.98 28.47 28.71
CA ASN A 317 -30.73 27.71 28.83
C ASN A 317 -30.68 26.49 27.89
N TYR A 318 -31.66 26.33 26.99
CA TYR A 318 -31.77 25.18 26.10
C TYR A 318 -32.49 25.57 24.80
N ALA A 319 -31.85 25.34 23.67
CA ALA A 319 -32.29 25.68 22.31
C ALA A 319 -32.62 27.18 22.09
N GLU A 320 -32.02 28.09 22.87
CA GLU A 320 -32.28 29.52 22.73
C GLU A 320 -31.63 30.12 21.47
N GLY A 321 -30.39 29.75 21.15
CA GLY A 321 -29.63 30.37 20.06
C GLY A 321 -29.80 29.74 18.68
N GLY A 322 -30.50 28.60 18.55
CA GLY A 322 -30.75 27.97 17.24
C GLY A 322 -31.66 28.81 16.33
N ASN A 323 -31.31 28.94 15.06
CA ASN A 323 -32.05 29.74 14.08
C ASN A 323 -33.44 29.16 13.81
N LYS A 324 -34.49 29.94 14.09
CA LYS A 324 -35.89 29.50 14.00
C LYS A 324 -36.40 29.32 12.57
N ILE A 325 -35.70 29.84 11.56
CA ILE A 325 -36.03 29.58 10.15
C ILE A 325 -35.97 28.07 9.86
N LEU A 326 -35.14 27.32 10.58
CA LEU A 326 -35.01 25.85 10.46
C LEU A 326 -36.27 25.08 10.89
N LEU A 327 -37.26 25.73 11.50
CA LEU A 327 -38.58 25.12 11.74
C LEU A 327 -39.37 24.91 10.44
N ASP A 328 -39.01 25.60 9.35
CA ASP A 328 -39.57 25.36 8.03
C ASP A 328 -38.96 24.11 7.38
N ASP A 329 -39.80 23.10 7.12
CA ASP A 329 -39.42 21.85 6.50
C ASP A 329 -38.93 22.03 5.05
N VAL A 330 -39.39 23.07 4.34
CA VAL A 330 -38.89 23.36 2.99
C VAL A 330 -37.43 23.83 3.05
N VAL A 331 -37.06 24.59 4.07
CA VAL A 331 -35.68 25.05 4.29
C VAL A 331 -34.78 23.86 4.61
N ARG A 332 -35.21 22.97 5.52
CA ARG A 332 -34.44 21.77 5.87
C ARG A 332 -34.24 20.81 4.69
N LYS A 333 -35.29 20.57 3.89
CA LYS A 333 -35.18 19.81 2.64
C LYS A 333 -34.19 20.44 1.67
N ALA A 334 -34.24 21.76 1.50
CA ALA A 334 -33.31 22.46 0.61
C ALA A 334 -31.85 22.39 1.09
N ILE A 335 -31.62 22.43 2.41
CA ILE A 335 -30.33 22.16 3.04
C ILE A 335 -29.85 20.76 2.65
N GLY A 336 -30.65 19.72 2.89
CA GLY A 336 -30.28 18.33 2.54
C GLY A 336 -29.99 18.14 1.04
N MET A 337 -30.80 18.73 0.15
CA MET A 337 -30.60 18.67 -1.31
C MET A 337 -29.31 19.37 -1.78
N SER A 338 -28.69 20.21 -0.95
CA SER A 338 -27.44 20.87 -1.28
C SER A 338 -26.20 20.02 -0.97
N LEU A 339 -26.36 18.90 -0.26
CA LEU A 339 -25.26 18.01 0.09
C LEU A 339 -24.95 17.05 -1.06
N ASN A 340 -23.75 17.14 -1.64
CA ASN A 340 -23.31 16.24 -2.71
C ASN A 340 -22.58 15.02 -2.13
N ARG A 341 -23.34 13.99 -1.76
CA ARG A 341 -22.80 12.77 -1.14
C ARG A 341 -21.83 12.02 -2.06
N ASP A 342 -22.16 11.88 -3.34
CA ASP A 342 -21.34 11.13 -4.30
C ASP A 342 -19.98 11.80 -4.51
N ASP A 343 -19.94 13.13 -4.65
CA ASP A 343 -18.69 13.88 -4.79
C ASP A 343 -17.86 13.82 -3.51
N MET A 344 -18.51 13.91 -2.35
CA MET A 344 -17.85 13.74 -1.04
C MET A 344 -17.16 12.38 -0.95
N ILE A 345 -17.88 11.29 -1.22
CA ILE A 345 -17.38 9.92 -1.09
C ILE A 345 -16.26 9.66 -2.11
N ASN A 346 -16.49 9.97 -3.39
CA ASN A 346 -15.56 9.56 -4.45
C ASN A 346 -14.33 10.45 -4.58
N ASN A 347 -14.45 11.76 -4.33
CA ASN A 347 -13.37 12.72 -4.58
C ASN A 347 -12.63 13.19 -3.31
N TYR A 348 -13.20 12.98 -2.12
CA TYR A 348 -12.55 13.34 -0.84
C TYR A 348 -12.18 12.14 0.03
N PHE A 349 -12.78 10.97 -0.21
CA PHE A 349 -12.53 9.74 0.56
C PHE A 349 -12.31 8.50 -0.33
N ASP A 350 -11.99 8.69 -1.61
CA ASP A 350 -11.68 7.65 -2.62
C ASP A 350 -12.68 6.50 -2.75
N GLY A 351 -13.95 6.75 -2.44
CA GLY A 351 -14.97 5.71 -2.48
C GLY A 351 -14.87 4.68 -1.35
N LEU A 352 -14.03 4.91 -0.33
CA LEU A 352 -13.93 4.01 0.83
C LEU A 352 -15.24 3.97 1.65
N PRO A 353 -15.88 5.09 1.99
CA PRO A 353 -17.10 5.07 2.79
C PRO A 353 -18.33 4.65 1.98
N THR A 354 -19.23 3.92 2.64
CA THR A 354 -20.55 3.61 2.09
C THR A 354 -21.49 4.80 2.29
N ALA A 355 -22.22 5.19 1.23
CA ALA A 355 -23.22 6.26 1.31
C ALA A 355 -24.30 5.93 2.36
N ALA A 356 -24.68 6.92 3.16
CA ALA A 356 -25.68 6.75 4.19
C ALA A 356 -27.07 7.20 3.71
N ASP A 357 -28.06 6.37 4.02
CA ASP A 357 -29.48 6.60 3.77
C ASP A 357 -30.30 6.70 5.06
N THR A 358 -29.84 6.08 6.15
CA THR A 358 -30.37 6.27 7.51
C THR A 358 -29.27 6.39 8.56
N MET A 359 -29.67 6.63 9.82
CA MET A 359 -28.74 6.62 10.95
C MET A 359 -28.22 5.23 11.32
N ILE A 360 -28.77 4.14 10.79
CA ILE A 360 -28.34 2.77 11.13
C ILE A 360 -27.64 2.17 9.90
N ASN A 361 -26.43 1.64 10.08
CA ASN A 361 -25.66 1.00 9.00
C ASN A 361 -26.42 -0.16 8.33
N PRO A 362 -26.10 -0.50 7.07
CA PRO A 362 -26.60 -1.69 6.39
C PRO A 362 -26.38 -2.95 7.21
N GLY A 363 -27.39 -3.80 7.30
CA GLY A 363 -27.36 -5.00 8.11
C GLY A 363 -28.76 -5.40 8.57
N TYR A 364 -28.81 -6.24 9.60
CA TYR A 364 -30.07 -6.83 10.06
C TYR A 364 -31.11 -5.79 10.54
N TRP A 365 -30.67 -4.67 11.12
CA TRP A 365 -31.57 -3.62 11.64
C TRP A 365 -31.77 -2.44 10.69
N HIS A 366 -31.25 -2.51 9.47
CA HIS A 366 -31.26 -1.41 8.53
C HIS A 366 -32.58 -1.29 7.74
N ALA A 367 -33.16 -0.10 7.72
CA ALA A 367 -34.26 0.25 6.80
C ALA A 367 -33.75 1.07 5.63
N THR A 368 -34.21 0.78 4.42
CA THR A 368 -33.94 1.60 3.23
C THR A 368 -35.12 2.55 2.99
N PRO A 369 -34.91 3.88 3.03
CA PRO A 369 -35.95 4.85 2.67
C PRO A 369 -36.40 4.68 1.22
N PRO A 370 -37.70 4.81 0.91
CA PRO A 370 -38.21 4.58 -0.43
C PRO A 370 -37.74 5.64 -1.45
N ASP A 371 -37.52 6.88 -1.02
CA ASP A 371 -37.13 8.00 -1.87
C ASP A 371 -35.99 8.81 -1.22
N LEU A 372 -34.75 8.53 -1.63
CA LEU A 372 -33.59 9.30 -1.21
C LEU A 372 -33.60 10.72 -1.79
N LEU A 373 -33.35 11.71 -0.93
CA LEU A 373 -33.29 13.11 -1.31
C LEU A 373 -32.07 13.34 -2.22
N PRO A 374 -32.27 13.76 -3.49
CA PRO A 374 -31.17 13.86 -4.43
C PRO A 374 -30.39 15.16 -4.22
N TYR A 375 -29.09 15.12 -4.51
CA TYR A 375 -28.28 16.32 -4.68
C TYR A 375 -28.80 17.13 -5.89
N ASN A 376 -29.36 18.31 -5.65
CA ASN A 376 -29.87 19.19 -6.70
C ASN A 376 -30.04 20.64 -6.19
N THR A 377 -28.97 21.42 -6.24
CA THR A 377 -28.94 22.81 -5.75
C THR A 377 -29.90 23.74 -6.50
N ALA A 378 -30.06 23.53 -7.81
CA ALA A 378 -31.00 24.31 -8.64
C ALA A 378 -32.46 24.07 -8.22
N TRP A 379 -32.83 22.81 -7.97
CA TRP A 379 -34.17 22.46 -7.51
C TRP A 379 -34.40 22.89 -6.05
N ALA A 380 -33.38 22.79 -5.19
CA ALA A 380 -33.42 23.32 -3.83
C ALA A 380 -33.74 24.83 -3.84
N ARG A 381 -33.00 25.63 -4.62
CA ARG A 381 -33.26 27.07 -4.78
C ARG A 381 -34.68 27.34 -5.29
N GLN A 382 -35.13 26.57 -6.28
CA GLN A 382 -36.48 26.72 -6.82
C GLN A 382 -37.57 26.42 -5.79
N ASN A 383 -37.40 25.38 -4.96
CA ASN A 383 -38.34 25.04 -3.91
C ASN A 383 -38.40 26.14 -2.84
N LEU A 384 -37.25 26.71 -2.46
CA LEU A 384 -37.19 27.88 -1.57
C LEU A 384 -37.92 29.09 -2.17
N THR A 385 -37.67 29.42 -3.44
CA THR A 385 -38.38 30.53 -4.10
C THR A 385 -39.88 30.30 -4.21
N ASN A 386 -40.33 29.08 -4.51
CA ASN A 386 -41.75 28.75 -4.50
C ASN A 386 -42.39 28.84 -3.11
N ALA A 387 -41.59 28.65 -2.05
CA ALA A 387 -41.99 28.82 -0.65
C ALA A 387 -41.85 30.27 -0.14
N GLY A 388 -41.56 31.22 -1.03
CA GLY A 388 -41.54 32.64 -0.71
C GLY A 388 -40.18 33.19 -0.30
N TYR A 389 -39.06 32.49 -0.52
CA TYR A 389 -37.72 33.01 -0.25
C TYR A 389 -37.09 33.60 -1.51
N GLU A 390 -36.63 34.86 -1.47
CA GLU A 390 -36.13 35.58 -2.65
C GLU A 390 -34.79 36.26 -2.36
N ASP A 391 -33.92 36.35 -3.37
CA ASP A 391 -32.66 37.10 -3.30
C ASP A 391 -32.98 38.60 -3.49
N LEU A 392 -33.13 39.31 -2.38
CA LEU A 392 -33.62 40.69 -2.33
C LEU A 392 -32.51 41.73 -2.56
N ASP A 393 -31.25 41.36 -2.30
CA ASP A 393 -30.09 42.26 -2.38
C ASP A 393 -29.08 41.90 -3.49
N GLU A 394 -29.37 40.87 -4.29
CA GLU A 394 -28.57 40.35 -5.41
C GLU A 394 -27.17 39.84 -4.98
N ASP A 395 -27.01 39.40 -3.72
CA ASP A 395 -25.74 38.85 -3.22
C ASP A 395 -25.59 37.33 -3.44
N GLY A 396 -26.64 36.67 -3.95
CA GLY A 396 -26.69 35.27 -4.29
C GLY A 396 -27.35 34.38 -3.24
N TYR A 397 -27.61 34.87 -2.03
CA TYR A 397 -28.36 34.17 -1.00
C TYR A 397 -29.85 34.56 -1.03
N LEU A 398 -30.71 33.72 -0.45
CA LEU A 398 -32.14 34.01 -0.36
C LEU A 398 -32.49 34.61 1.00
N GLU A 399 -33.43 35.54 1.03
CA GLU A 399 -34.00 36.15 2.22
C GLU A 399 -35.46 35.75 2.41
N VAL A 400 -35.90 35.83 3.67
CA VAL A 400 -37.28 35.73 4.10
C VAL A 400 -38.10 36.86 3.48
N THR A 401 -39.19 36.53 2.81
CA THR A 401 -40.20 37.52 2.39
C THR A 401 -41.44 37.41 3.26
N VAL A 402 -42.37 38.35 3.07
CA VAL A 402 -43.68 38.31 3.75
C VAL A 402 -44.54 37.09 3.39
N ASP A 403 -44.21 36.40 2.30
CA ASP A 403 -44.92 35.20 1.84
C ASP A 403 -44.26 33.90 2.35
N SER A 404 -43.05 33.98 2.94
CA SER A 404 -42.38 32.83 3.55
C SER A 404 -43.11 32.35 4.80
N LYS A 405 -43.14 31.02 5.01
CA LYS A 405 -43.68 30.42 6.23
C LYS A 405 -42.97 30.93 7.49
N ALA A 406 -41.66 31.12 7.44
CA ALA A 406 -40.89 31.70 8.55
C ALA A 406 -41.38 33.09 8.98
N TYR A 407 -41.79 33.96 8.05
CA TYR A 407 -42.39 35.25 8.40
C TYR A 407 -43.82 35.10 8.93
N ILE A 408 -44.62 34.25 8.28
CA ILE A 408 -46.04 34.03 8.63
C ILE A 408 -46.18 33.49 10.06
N GLU A 409 -45.30 32.57 10.46
CA GLU A 409 -45.27 31.97 11.81
C GLU A 409 -44.50 32.83 12.84
N GLY A 410 -43.84 33.91 12.39
CA GLY A 410 -43.09 34.83 13.25
C GLY A 410 -41.76 34.27 13.74
N TRP A 411 -41.14 33.38 12.96
CA TRP A 411 -39.82 32.80 13.24
C TRP A 411 -38.68 33.73 12.79
N ALA A 412 -38.91 34.57 11.79
CA ALA A 412 -37.96 35.55 11.26
C ALA A 412 -38.68 36.80 10.73
N ASP A 413 -37.94 37.90 10.60
CA ASP A 413 -38.42 39.15 10.01
C ASP A 413 -38.18 39.17 8.48
N GLU A 414 -38.92 40.02 7.76
CA GLU A 414 -38.71 40.23 6.32
C GLU A 414 -37.29 40.78 6.07
N GLY A 415 -36.56 40.15 5.14
CA GLY A 415 -35.18 40.49 4.80
C GLY A 415 -34.13 39.72 5.61
N ASP A 416 -34.52 38.88 6.58
CA ASP A 416 -33.58 37.97 7.24
C ASP A 416 -33.06 36.94 6.23
N LYS A 417 -31.74 36.75 6.19
CA LYS A 417 -31.07 35.84 5.25
C LYS A 417 -31.23 34.38 5.67
N LEU A 418 -31.25 33.47 4.69
CA LEU A 418 -31.00 32.05 4.91
C LEU A 418 -29.52 31.84 5.24
N GLU A 419 -29.12 32.28 6.43
CA GLU A 419 -27.77 32.26 6.97
C GLU A 419 -27.75 31.45 8.26
N PHE A 420 -26.91 30.42 8.28
CA PHE A 420 -26.86 29.44 9.36
C PHE A 420 -25.43 29.13 9.78
N ARG A 421 -25.23 28.98 11.08
CA ARG A 421 -23.98 28.51 11.67
C ARG A 421 -23.78 27.03 11.36
N LEU A 422 -22.63 26.67 10.79
CA LEU A 422 -22.23 25.29 10.54
C LEU A 422 -21.00 24.97 11.38
N HIS A 423 -21.21 24.29 12.48
CA HIS A 423 -20.16 24.02 13.46
C HIS A 423 -19.70 22.56 13.38
N VAL A 424 -18.40 22.32 13.49
CA VAL A 424 -17.84 20.96 13.49
C VAL A 424 -16.83 20.80 14.62
N PRO A 425 -16.66 19.60 15.20
CA PRO A 425 -15.62 19.35 16.18
C PRO A 425 -14.24 19.22 15.53
N ASP A 426 -13.21 19.44 16.34
CA ASP A 426 -11.79 19.23 16.01
C ASP A 426 -11.31 17.79 16.25
N SER A 427 -12.20 16.86 16.61
CA SER A 427 -11.84 15.49 16.97
C SER A 427 -11.58 14.56 15.79
N ASP A 428 -12.13 14.86 14.61
CA ASP A 428 -11.92 14.07 13.39
C ASP A 428 -11.82 15.02 12.19
N PRO A 429 -10.74 14.96 11.40
CA PRO A 429 -10.58 15.77 10.18
C PRO A 429 -11.69 15.55 9.14
N THR A 430 -12.39 14.42 9.17
CA THR A 430 -13.55 14.11 8.34
C THR A 430 -14.63 15.19 8.48
N PHE A 431 -14.92 15.66 9.70
CA PHE A 431 -15.98 16.64 9.94
C PHE A 431 -15.67 17.98 9.29
N ALA A 432 -14.44 18.46 9.41
CA ALA A 432 -13.99 19.70 8.78
C ALA A 432 -14.02 19.62 7.25
N THR A 433 -13.66 18.46 6.68
CA THR A 433 -13.71 18.20 5.24
C THR A 433 -15.14 18.26 4.72
N VAL A 434 -16.08 17.58 5.41
CA VAL A 434 -17.51 17.61 5.07
C VAL A 434 -18.07 19.03 5.17
N GLY A 435 -17.86 19.69 6.32
CA GLY A 435 -18.43 21.00 6.59
C GLY A 435 -17.92 22.09 5.63
N SER A 436 -16.61 22.15 5.39
CA SER A 436 -16.02 23.19 4.55
C SER A 436 -16.38 23.05 3.06
N THR A 437 -16.47 21.81 2.57
CA THR A 437 -16.86 21.52 1.18
C THR A 437 -18.33 21.88 0.92
N TRP A 438 -19.19 21.56 1.89
CA TRP A 438 -20.63 21.77 1.79
C TRP A 438 -21.03 23.24 1.65
N VAL A 439 -20.25 24.18 2.21
CA VAL A 439 -20.47 25.64 2.08
C VAL A 439 -20.64 26.06 0.61
N SER A 440 -19.83 25.50 -0.29
CA SER A 440 -19.86 25.87 -1.71
C SER A 440 -21.14 25.40 -2.41
N TRP A 441 -21.60 24.19 -2.11
CA TRP A 441 -22.82 23.63 -2.69
C TRP A 441 -24.09 24.28 -2.12
N ALA A 442 -24.13 24.57 -0.83
CA ALA A 442 -25.23 25.30 -0.19
C ALA A 442 -25.43 26.69 -0.79
N LYS A 443 -24.33 27.38 -1.12
CA LYS A 443 -24.38 28.68 -1.80
C LYS A 443 -25.10 28.63 -3.15
N GLU A 444 -24.95 27.55 -3.92
CA GLU A 444 -25.67 27.38 -5.19
C GLU A 444 -27.19 27.28 -4.99
N ALA A 445 -27.61 26.67 -3.88
CA ALA A 445 -29.00 26.62 -3.45
C ALA A 445 -29.53 27.96 -2.90
N GLY A 446 -28.65 28.96 -2.71
CA GLY A 446 -28.98 30.25 -2.11
C GLY A 446 -28.97 30.27 -0.59
N ILE A 447 -28.27 29.31 0.03
CA ILE A 447 -28.13 29.19 1.49
C ILE A 447 -26.70 29.58 1.87
N LYS A 448 -26.55 30.39 2.93
CA LYS A 448 -25.25 30.77 3.47
C LYS A 448 -24.93 29.93 4.70
N PHE A 449 -23.78 29.27 4.68
CA PHE A 449 -23.20 28.65 5.88
C PHE A 449 -22.02 29.45 6.40
N ASP A 450 -22.07 29.76 7.70
CA ASP A 450 -20.95 30.31 8.46
C ASP A 450 -20.22 29.14 9.14
N PHE A 451 -19.22 28.60 8.43
CA PHE A 451 -18.46 27.42 8.87
C PHE A 451 -17.39 27.79 9.90
N GLU A 452 -17.40 27.09 11.04
CA GLU A 452 -16.37 27.21 12.09
C GLU A 452 -16.06 25.85 12.74
N VAL A 453 -14.79 25.63 13.07
CA VAL A 453 -14.31 24.44 13.81
C VAL A 453 -14.16 24.81 15.28
N TYR A 454 -14.71 23.98 16.17
CA TYR A 454 -14.67 24.15 17.61
C TYR A 454 -14.03 22.96 18.31
N SER A 455 -13.55 23.18 19.54
CA SER A 455 -13.11 22.06 20.36
C SER A 455 -14.27 21.14 20.69
N SER A 456 -14.04 19.84 20.69
CA SER A 456 -15.10 18.85 20.97
C SER A 456 -15.74 19.09 22.34
N GLY A 457 -14.98 19.51 23.35
CA GLY A 457 -15.53 19.90 24.65
C GLY A 457 -16.49 21.10 24.59
N TYR A 458 -16.26 22.05 23.68
CA TYR A 458 -17.20 23.15 23.42
C TYR A 458 -18.44 22.64 22.68
N MET A 459 -18.24 21.81 21.64
CA MET A 459 -19.33 21.14 20.91
C MET A 459 -20.25 20.39 21.88
N THR A 460 -19.73 19.57 22.80
CA THR A 460 -20.57 18.88 23.80
C THR A 460 -21.24 19.84 24.78
N SER A 461 -20.48 20.69 25.45
CA SER A 461 -20.99 21.46 26.60
C SER A 461 -21.88 22.65 26.23
N THR A 462 -21.78 23.13 24.99
CA THR A 462 -22.50 24.31 24.51
C THR A 462 -23.37 23.97 23.31
N GLU A 463 -22.79 23.53 22.20
CA GLU A 463 -23.58 23.26 20.98
C GLU A 463 -24.60 22.15 21.24
N TRP A 464 -24.20 21.01 21.79
CA TRP A 464 -25.08 19.86 22.03
C TRP A 464 -25.90 20.00 23.30
N TYR A 465 -25.29 20.03 24.49
CA TYR A 465 -26.05 19.99 25.75
C TYR A 465 -26.98 21.19 25.97
N LYS A 466 -26.78 22.29 25.23
CA LYS A 466 -27.70 23.43 25.25
C LYS A 466 -28.44 23.61 23.93
N LEU A 467 -28.20 22.77 22.91
CA LEU A 467 -28.74 22.94 21.55
C LEU A 467 -28.51 24.37 21.01
N ASP A 468 -27.30 24.89 21.19
CA ASP A 468 -26.93 26.27 20.84
C ASP A 468 -26.30 26.40 19.44
N TYR A 469 -26.75 25.57 18.50
CA TYR A 469 -26.24 25.47 17.14
C TYR A 469 -27.36 25.65 16.11
N ASP A 470 -27.01 25.87 14.83
CA ASP A 470 -27.99 25.82 13.72
C ASP A 470 -27.85 24.50 12.96
N LEU A 471 -26.64 24.21 12.47
CA LEU A 471 -26.24 22.92 11.91
C LEU A 471 -24.89 22.48 12.48
N TRP A 472 -24.68 21.17 12.53
CA TRP A 472 -23.34 20.62 12.74
C TRP A 472 -23.01 19.49 11.77
N VAL A 473 -21.74 19.15 11.68
CA VAL A 473 -21.28 17.84 11.20
C VAL A 473 -20.55 17.17 12.35
N TRP A 474 -20.99 15.99 12.74
CA TRP A 474 -20.34 15.19 13.76
C TRP A 474 -20.57 13.70 13.49
N SER A 475 -20.55 12.86 14.51
CA SER A 475 -20.70 11.44 14.39
C SER A 475 -21.44 10.88 15.59
N TRP A 476 -22.09 9.77 15.33
CA TRP A 476 -22.57 8.89 16.37
C TRP A 476 -22.08 7.47 16.09
N TYR A 477 -21.66 6.74 17.12
CA TYR A 477 -21.31 5.32 17.00
C TYR A 477 -22.27 4.43 17.76
N TRP A 478 -22.63 3.30 17.17
CA TRP A 478 -23.75 2.49 17.63
C TRP A 478 -23.32 1.12 18.14
N THR A 479 -24.22 0.51 18.88
CA THR A 479 -24.14 -0.91 19.22
C THR A 479 -24.95 -1.74 18.21
N PRO A 480 -24.64 -3.04 18.05
CA PRO A 480 -25.38 -3.91 17.13
C PRO A 480 -26.89 -3.92 17.38
N GLU A 481 -27.34 -3.86 18.63
CA GLU A 481 -28.74 -3.59 18.97
C GLU A 481 -29.03 -2.07 18.94
N PRO A 482 -29.92 -1.59 18.07
CA PRO A 482 -30.07 -0.16 17.79
C PRO A 482 -30.94 0.61 18.79
N LEU A 483 -31.74 -0.02 19.66
CA LEU A 483 -32.66 0.75 20.52
C LEU A 483 -31.95 1.65 21.54
N ALA A 484 -30.81 1.22 22.09
CA ALA A 484 -30.01 2.07 22.98
C ALA A 484 -29.45 3.31 22.25
N THR A 485 -29.33 3.24 20.93
CA THR A 485 -28.95 4.35 20.05
C THR A 485 -30.17 5.21 19.72
N LEU A 486 -31.25 4.58 19.26
CA LEU A 486 -32.46 5.26 18.81
C LEU A 486 -33.17 6.02 19.93
N MET A 487 -32.78 5.81 21.20
CA MET A 487 -33.28 6.61 22.31
C MET A 487 -32.96 8.10 22.19
N CYS A 488 -31.90 8.47 21.45
CA CYS A 488 -31.39 9.84 21.38
C CYS A 488 -32.48 10.82 20.94
N TRP A 489 -33.39 10.38 20.07
CA TRP A 489 -34.46 11.21 19.51
C TRP A 489 -35.76 11.21 20.30
N ARG A 490 -35.78 10.62 21.51
CA ARG A 490 -36.95 10.68 22.38
C ARG A 490 -37.18 12.09 22.93
N THR A 491 -38.43 12.42 23.24
CA THR A 491 -38.76 13.75 23.79
C THR A 491 -38.35 13.93 25.25
N ASP A 492 -38.15 12.84 26.00
CA ASP A 492 -37.60 12.90 27.36
C ASP A 492 -36.11 13.26 27.40
N GLN A 493 -35.42 13.15 26.25
CA GLN A 493 -34.04 13.62 26.06
C GLN A 493 -33.96 15.09 25.66
N MET A 494 -35.09 15.79 25.47
CA MET A 494 -35.12 17.22 25.11
C MET A 494 -34.97 18.13 26.35
N VAL A 495 -33.85 17.99 27.04
CA VAL A 495 -33.50 18.76 28.24
C VAL A 495 -32.03 19.16 28.20
N GLN A 496 -31.62 20.14 29.01
CA GLN A 496 -30.20 20.52 29.10
C GLN A 496 -29.36 19.31 29.54
N GLY A 497 -28.39 18.92 28.72
CA GLY A 497 -27.56 17.72 28.94
C GLY A 497 -28.18 16.40 28.45
N GLY A 498 -29.37 16.44 27.83
CA GLY A 498 -29.98 15.26 27.19
C GLY A 498 -29.46 15.04 25.76
N TYR A 499 -29.80 13.88 25.18
CA TYR A 499 -29.23 13.44 23.90
C TYR A 499 -29.93 13.99 22.66
N ASN A 500 -31.19 14.41 22.74
CA ASN A 500 -31.94 14.85 21.56
C ASN A 500 -31.42 16.19 21.06
N CYS A 501 -30.83 16.18 19.86
CA CYS A 501 -30.22 17.33 19.22
C CYS A 501 -31.17 18.06 18.25
N VAL A 502 -32.27 17.46 17.79
CA VAL A 502 -33.02 17.95 16.62
C VAL A 502 -34.45 18.40 16.89
N GLY A 503 -35.13 17.85 17.89
CA GLY A 503 -36.56 18.11 18.15
C GLY A 503 -37.40 16.82 18.32
N PRO A 504 -38.72 16.95 18.53
CA PRO A 504 -39.62 15.81 18.56
C PRO A 504 -39.77 15.20 17.16
N ILE A 505 -39.81 13.86 17.08
CA ILE A 505 -39.93 13.11 15.81
C ILE A 505 -41.32 12.49 15.67
N GLY A 506 -41.85 12.50 14.44
CA GLY A 506 -43.13 11.91 14.06
C GLY A 506 -44.25 12.93 13.76
N ASP A 507 -45.42 12.44 13.34
CA ASP A 507 -46.52 13.26 12.85
C ASP A 507 -47.20 14.09 13.96
N TRP A 508 -47.00 13.71 15.22
CA TRP A 508 -47.58 14.39 16.36
C TRP A 508 -46.67 14.36 17.59
N TRP A 509 -46.77 15.42 18.39
CA TRP A 509 -46.21 15.51 19.73
C TRP A 509 -47.07 16.41 20.62
N TRP A 510 -46.86 16.34 21.93
CA TRP A 510 -47.47 17.25 22.90
C TRP A 510 -46.55 17.47 24.10
N VAL A 511 -46.75 18.61 24.78
CA VAL A 511 -46.05 18.98 26.00
C VAL A 511 -47.07 19.27 27.10
N ASP A 512 -46.93 18.60 28.24
CA ASP A 512 -47.60 18.93 29.49
C ASP A 512 -46.65 19.74 30.36
N GLU A 513 -46.78 21.06 30.28
CA GLU A 513 -45.96 22.00 31.05
C GLU A 513 -46.12 21.86 32.57
N GLU A 514 -47.29 21.38 33.05
CA GLU A 514 -47.60 21.26 34.48
C GLU A 514 -46.85 20.07 35.08
N ASN A 515 -46.81 18.95 34.36
CA ASN A 515 -46.16 17.73 34.81
C ASN A 515 -44.72 17.56 34.29
N LYS A 516 -44.25 18.45 33.40
CA LYS A 516 -42.93 18.39 32.74
C LYS A 516 -42.74 17.09 31.97
N ILE A 517 -43.78 16.69 31.24
CA ILE A 517 -43.78 15.49 30.40
C ILE A 517 -44.02 15.93 28.96
N ALA A 518 -43.23 15.41 28.05
CA ALA A 518 -43.47 15.49 26.62
C ALA A 518 -43.64 14.09 26.05
N ARG A 519 -44.31 13.98 24.90
CA ARG A 519 -44.45 12.72 24.17
C ARG A 519 -44.67 12.97 22.68
N SER A 520 -44.17 12.05 21.87
CA SER A 520 -44.28 12.02 20.42
C SER A 520 -44.69 10.64 19.90
N GLU A 521 -45.01 10.55 18.62
CA GLU A 521 -45.23 9.27 17.94
C GLU A 521 -44.01 8.36 18.01
N TYR A 522 -42.82 8.93 17.84
CA TYR A 522 -41.56 8.20 17.94
C TYR A 522 -41.37 7.57 19.33
N ASP A 523 -41.74 8.28 20.41
CA ASP A 523 -41.66 7.74 21.77
C ASP A 523 -42.57 6.52 21.98
N ASP A 524 -43.76 6.53 21.37
CA ASP A 524 -44.71 5.40 21.45
C ASP A 524 -44.19 4.17 20.71
N LEU A 525 -43.63 4.35 19.51
CA LEU A 525 -42.98 3.27 18.76
C LEU A 525 -41.75 2.71 19.48
N PHE A 526 -40.94 3.60 20.06
CA PHE A 526 -39.77 3.21 20.86
C PHE A 526 -40.19 2.31 22.03
N ASP A 527 -41.17 2.75 22.84
CA ASP A 527 -41.66 2.01 24.00
C ASP A 527 -42.26 0.65 23.58
N GLN A 528 -42.87 0.57 22.38
CA GLN A 528 -43.38 -0.67 21.81
C GLN A 528 -42.26 -1.62 21.40
N ALA A 529 -41.23 -1.12 20.70
CA ALA A 529 -40.08 -1.91 20.26
C ALA A 529 -39.34 -2.53 21.46
N LEU A 530 -39.13 -1.76 22.54
CA LEU A 530 -38.47 -2.20 23.77
C LEU A 530 -39.20 -3.36 24.49
N ARG A 531 -40.52 -3.48 24.28
CA ARG A 531 -41.38 -4.52 24.88
C ARG A 531 -41.58 -5.74 23.99
N THR A 532 -41.15 -5.67 22.73
CA THR A 532 -41.36 -6.71 21.72
C THR A 532 -40.20 -7.69 21.74
N VAL A 533 -40.46 -8.94 22.14
CA VAL A 533 -39.42 -9.99 22.26
C VAL A 533 -39.17 -10.70 20.93
N ASP A 534 -40.18 -10.76 20.08
CA ASP A 534 -40.01 -11.29 18.72
C ASP A 534 -39.12 -10.32 17.92
N VAL A 535 -37.97 -10.83 17.46
CA VAL A 535 -36.92 -10.00 16.87
C VAL A 535 -37.32 -9.46 15.49
N GLU A 536 -38.16 -10.19 14.75
CA GLU A 536 -38.65 -9.77 13.43
C GLU A 536 -39.71 -8.67 13.59
N GLU A 537 -40.68 -8.84 14.50
CA GLU A 537 -41.67 -7.80 14.81
C GLU A 537 -41.00 -6.54 15.37
N ARG A 538 -39.96 -6.70 16.21
CA ARG A 538 -39.18 -5.56 16.73
C ARG A 538 -38.44 -4.83 15.61
N ARG A 539 -37.89 -5.55 14.62
CA ARG A 539 -37.19 -4.96 13.47
C ARG A 539 -38.12 -4.06 12.67
N ASP A 540 -39.35 -4.50 12.39
CA ASP A 540 -40.32 -3.71 11.63
C ASP A 540 -40.70 -2.39 12.34
N LEU A 541 -40.69 -2.36 13.68
CA LEU A 541 -40.89 -1.14 14.45
C LEU A 541 -39.67 -0.22 14.38
N VAL A 542 -38.47 -0.79 14.49
CA VAL A 542 -37.19 -0.07 14.34
C VAL A 542 -37.05 0.54 12.93
N PHE A 543 -37.55 -0.15 11.90
CA PHE A 543 -37.59 0.39 10.54
C PHE A 543 -38.49 1.63 10.45
N GLN A 544 -39.70 1.57 11.02
CA GLN A 544 -40.60 2.73 11.05
C GLN A 544 -39.96 3.93 11.74
N MET A 545 -39.24 3.70 12.84
CA MET A 545 -38.51 4.75 13.55
C MET A 545 -37.43 5.41 12.68
N GLN A 546 -36.65 4.63 11.93
CA GLN A 546 -35.64 5.15 11.00
C GLN A 546 -36.28 5.99 9.89
N ILE A 547 -37.39 5.54 9.31
CA ILE A 547 -38.11 6.29 8.27
C ILE A 547 -38.66 7.60 8.83
N MET A 548 -39.23 7.61 10.04
CA MET A 548 -39.69 8.84 10.68
C MET A 548 -38.57 9.86 10.89
N LEU A 549 -37.39 9.37 11.29
CA LEU A 549 -36.22 10.23 11.47
C LEU A 549 -35.75 10.81 10.12
N TYR A 550 -35.68 9.99 9.07
CA TYR A 550 -35.36 10.45 7.72
C TYR A 550 -36.36 11.51 7.21
N ASP A 551 -37.66 11.25 7.36
CA ASP A 551 -38.74 12.15 6.91
C ASP A 551 -38.86 13.45 7.73
N SER A 552 -38.17 13.55 8.87
CA SER A 552 -38.11 14.78 9.66
C SER A 552 -37.23 15.87 9.00
N TRP A 553 -36.32 15.44 8.11
CA TRP A 553 -35.30 16.27 7.47
C TRP A 553 -34.38 16.98 8.48
N THR A 554 -34.13 16.36 9.63
CA THR A 554 -33.25 16.94 10.65
C THR A 554 -31.90 16.25 10.74
N GLU A 555 -31.78 15.03 10.22
CA GLU A 555 -30.53 14.27 10.15
C GLU A 555 -30.21 13.94 8.68
N PHE A 556 -28.99 14.27 8.23
CA PHE A 556 -28.56 14.04 6.85
C PHE A 556 -27.17 13.41 6.79
N PRO A 557 -27.01 12.16 7.23
CA PRO A 557 -25.70 11.53 7.18
C PRO A 557 -25.22 11.46 5.71
N PRO A 558 -23.99 11.93 5.39
CA PRO A 558 -23.45 11.78 4.05
C PRO A 558 -23.00 10.34 3.78
N PHE A 559 -22.37 9.70 4.76
CA PHE A 559 -21.83 8.34 4.68
C PHE A 559 -21.67 7.73 6.08
N TYR A 560 -21.51 6.40 6.10
CA TYR A 560 -21.21 5.65 7.31
C TYR A 560 -19.71 5.76 7.66
N PRO A 561 -19.33 5.85 8.94
CA PRO A 561 -17.94 5.96 9.36
C PRO A 561 -17.14 4.73 8.90
N ILE A 562 -15.90 4.97 8.53
CA ILE A 562 -14.94 3.92 8.19
C ILE A 562 -13.84 3.89 9.25
N GLY A 563 -13.28 2.70 9.49
CA GLY A 563 -12.03 2.58 10.23
C GLY A 563 -10.88 2.42 9.24
N GLN A 564 -9.80 3.16 9.44
CA GLN A 564 -8.56 3.02 8.68
C GLN A 564 -7.47 2.51 9.60
N TYR A 565 -7.17 1.22 9.48
CA TYR A 565 -6.21 0.54 10.33
C TYR A 565 -5.03 0.01 9.53
N ALA A 566 -3.85 0.07 10.12
CA ALA A 566 -2.68 -0.60 9.56
C ALA A 566 -1.91 -1.30 10.66
N MET A 567 -1.32 -2.44 10.34
CA MET A 567 -0.56 -3.25 11.29
C MET A 567 0.62 -3.92 10.60
N THR A 568 1.65 -4.23 11.38
CA THR A 568 2.85 -4.94 10.91
C THR A 568 2.90 -6.32 11.54
N ASP A 569 3.39 -7.28 10.76
CA ASP A 569 3.67 -8.64 11.22
C ASP A 569 5.11 -8.82 11.76
N GLU A 570 5.84 -7.72 11.94
CA GLU A 570 7.23 -7.71 12.41
C GLU A 570 7.38 -8.40 13.78
N LYS A 571 6.53 -8.02 14.76
CA LYS A 571 6.61 -8.56 16.14
C LYS A 571 5.44 -9.45 16.53
N PHE A 572 4.29 -9.25 15.89
CA PHE A 572 3.05 -9.91 16.25
C PHE A 572 2.35 -10.44 15.01
N GLU A 573 1.82 -11.66 15.10
CA GLU A 573 0.98 -12.26 14.08
C GLU A 573 -0.40 -12.61 14.65
N GLY A 574 -1.32 -13.06 13.80
CA GLY A 574 -2.69 -13.39 14.24
C GLY A 574 -3.67 -12.20 14.25
N TRP A 575 -3.30 -11.07 13.63
CA TRP A 575 -4.16 -9.88 13.50
C TRP A 575 -5.58 -10.19 12.96
N GLY A 576 -5.69 -11.16 12.05
CA GLY A 576 -6.98 -11.59 11.48
C GLY A 576 -7.58 -10.60 10.47
N GLU A 577 -8.85 -10.81 10.11
CA GLU A 577 -9.59 -9.99 9.13
C GLU A 577 -10.62 -9.14 9.88
N TRP A 578 -10.53 -7.81 9.82
CA TRP A 578 -11.29 -6.88 10.65
C TRP A 578 -12.56 -6.38 9.97
N LYS A 579 -12.65 -6.41 8.63
CA LYS A 579 -13.80 -5.87 7.89
C LYS A 579 -15.11 -6.53 8.29
N ASN A 580 -15.09 -7.85 8.51
CA ASN A 580 -16.26 -8.61 8.95
C ASN A 580 -16.20 -8.99 10.44
N ASN A 581 -15.14 -8.60 11.15
CA ASN A 581 -14.96 -8.88 12.57
C ASN A 581 -14.66 -7.59 13.34
N LEU A 582 -15.64 -6.68 13.37
CA LEU A 582 -15.50 -5.37 14.02
C LEU A 582 -15.15 -5.46 15.51
N GLY A 583 -15.46 -6.57 16.18
CA GLY A 583 -15.02 -6.83 17.55
C GLY A 583 -13.50 -7.01 17.72
N ARG A 584 -12.74 -7.02 16.61
CA ARG A 584 -11.27 -7.03 16.60
C ARG A 584 -10.64 -5.66 16.37
N THR A 585 -11.40 -4.63 16.02
CA THR A 585 -10.79 -3.32 15.75
C THR A 585 -10.23 -2.72 17.03
N LEU A 586 -9.23 -1.84 16.89
CA LEU A 586 -8.59 -1.15 18.02
C LEU A 586 -9.60 -0.33 18.85
N ILE A 587 -10.70 0.09 18.23
CA ILE A 587 -11.76 0.89 18.87
C ILE A 587 -12.97 0.06 19.31
N SER A 588 -13.00 -1.24 19.03
CA SER A 588 -14.08 -2.14 19.45
C SER A 588 -14.26 -2.21 20.96
N CYS A 589 -13.20 -1.90 21.70
CA CYS A 589 -13.07 -2.03 23.15
C CYS A 589 -13.23 -3.47 23.67
N MET A 590 -13.23 -4.48 22.78
CA MET A 590 -13.36 -5.89 23.11
C MET A 590 -12.00 -6.60 23.08
N PRO A 591 -11.82 -7.67 23.87
CA PRO A 591 -10.53 -8.34 23.97
C PRO A 591 -10.24 -9.34 22.83
N TRP A 592 -11.12 -9.46 21.83
CA TRP A 592 -11.00 -10.49 20.78
C TRP A 592 -9.71 -10.40 19.98
N LEU A 593 -9.26 -9.18 19.66
CA LEU A 593 -7.98 -8.98 18.99
C LEU A 593 -6.83 -9.59 19.80
N TRP A 594 -6.83 -9.35 21.11
CA TRP A 594 -5.75 -9.73 22.00
C TRP A 594 -5.72 -11.23 22.31
N PHE A 595 -6.80 -11.96 22.05
CA PHE A 595 -6.88 -13.40 22.26
C PHE A 595 -6.22 -14.24 21.18
N ASP A 596 -6.11 -13.70 19.96
CA ASP A 596 -5.54 -14.41 18.82
C ASP A 596 -4.15 -13.89 18.42
N LEU A 597 -3.67 -12.84 19.08
CA LEU A 597 -2.38 -12.23 18.78
C LEU A 597 -1.25 -13.02 19.45
N GLU A 598 -0.28 -13.42 18.65
CA GLU A 598 0.89 -14.21 19.09
C GLU A 598 2.19 -13.45 18.81
N VAL A 599 3.19 -13.63 19.68
CA VAL A 599 4.54 -13.08 19.46
C VAL A 599 5.23 -13.89 18.38
N VAL A 600 5.73 -13.19 17.38
CA VAL A 600 6.46 -13.80 16.26
C VAL A 600 7.82 -14.30 16.74
N VAL A 601 8.08 -15.58 16.52
CA VAL A 601 9.37 -16.22 16.88
C VAL A 601 10.47 -15.91 15.87
N ASN A 602 10.11 -15.68 14.60
CA ASN A 602 11.01 -15.37 13.50
C ASN A 602 10.48 -14.15 12.74
N ARG A 603 11.14 -12.99 12.88
CA ARG A 603 10.62 -11.73 12.35
C ARG A 603 10.89 -11.66 10.86
N ALA A 604 10.01 -11.00 10.12
CA ALA A 604 10.31 -10.72 8.73
C ALA A 604 11.53 -9.77 8.64
N PRO A 605 12.34 -9.87 7.58
CA PRO A 605 13.42 -8.92 7.34
C PRO A 605 12.89 -7.50 7.19
N THR A 606 13.77 -6.50 7.34
CA THR A 606 13.39 -5.08 7.21
C THR A 606 14.30 -4.32 6.23
N PHE A 607 13.77 -3.25 5.65
CA PHE A 607 14.55 -2.26 4.90
C PHE A 607 15.02 -1.16 5.84
N ASP A 608 16.32 -1.05 6.12
CA ASP A 608 16.87 0.15 6.76
C ASP A 608 16.82 1.36 5.82
N GLU A 609 17.12 1.13 4.53
CA GLU A 609 17.02 2.12 3.47
C GLU A 609 16.29 1.47 2.28
N PRO A 610 14.97 1.69 2.12
CA PRO A 610 14.21 1.17 0.98
C PRO A 610 14.59 1.90 -0.32
N PRO A 611 14.18 1.40 -1.51
CA PRO A 611 14.39 2.12 -2.76
C PRO A 611 13.69 3.49 -2.74
N GLU A 612 14.24 4.47 -3.48
CA GLU A 612 13.59 5.77 -3.66
C GLU A 612 12.23 5.59 -4.34
N SER A 613 11.26 6.47 -4.06
CA SER A 613 9.93 6.37 -4.66
C SER A 613 9.92 6.56 -6.18
N GLU A 614 10.88 7.32 -6.72
CA GLU A 614 10.99 7.61 -8.15
C GLU A 614 12.45 7.77 -8.60
N TYR A 615 12.78 7.17 -9.74
CA TYR A 615 14.05 7.27 -10.42
C TYR A 615 13.89 7.83 -11.84
N THR A 616 14.87 8.59 -12.32
CA THR A 616 15.00 8.92 -13.74
C THR A 616 16.13 8.11 -14.38
N ALA A 617 15.85 7.50 -15.53
CA ALA A 617 16.78 6.71 -16.34
C ALA A 617 16.68 7.11 -17.83
N TYR A 618 17.61 6.63 -18.66
CA TYR A 618 17.67 6.92 -20.09
C TYR A 618 17.92 5.64 -20.88
N THR A 619 17.43 5.59 -22.12
CA THR A 619 17.49 4.38 -22.97
C THR A 619 18.90 3.86 -23.32
N THR A 620 19.93 4.66 -23.06
CA THR A 620 21.33 4.38 -23.48
C THR A 620 22.30 4.23 -22.31
N THR A 621 21.85 4.34 -21.06
CA THR A 621 22.73 4.32 -19.87
C THR A 621 22.14 3.48 -18.73
N ASP A 622 22.99 2.65 -18.11
CA ASP A 622 22.63 1.92 -16.90
C ASP A 622 22.22 2.86 -15.74
N LYS A 623 21.09 2.57 -15.10
CA LYS A 623 20.65 3.22 -13.87
C LYS A 623 21.03 2.37 -12.65
N ALA A 624 21.71 2.97 -11.68
CA ALA A 624 22.02 2.32 -10.41
C ALA A 624 20.86 2.37 -9.40
N PHE A 625 20.70 1.31 -8.63
CA PHE A 625 19.74 1.11 -7.56
C PHE A 625 20.46 0.56 -6.33
N SER A 626 20.07 1.02 -5.14
CA SER A 626 20.66 0.62 -3.86
C SER A 626 19.55 0.47 -2.83
N VAL A 627 19.65 -0.55 -1.98
CA VAL A 627 18.82 -0.72 -0.78
C VAL A 627 19.70 -1.18 0.39
N THR A 628 19.26 -0.91 1.62
CA THR A 628 19.91 -1.42 2.84
C THR A 628 18.91 -2.24 3.63
N VAL A 629 19.30 -3.46 4.05
CA VAL A 629 18.41 -4.44 4.70
C VAL A 629 19.08 -5.12 5.88
N HIS A 630 18.28 -5.62 6.83
CA HIS A 630 18.75 -6.49 7.91
C HIS A 630 17.66 -7.47 8.37
N ASP A 631 18.09 -8.44 9.17
CA ASP A 631 17.27 -9.44 9.83
C ASP A 631 17.46 -9.36 11.36
N TYR A 632 16.41 -9.47 12.17
CA TYR A 632 16.57 -9.32 13.62
C TYR A 632 17.24 -10.53 14.27
N GLU A 633 17.03 -11.71 13.71
CA GLU A 633 17.50 -12.99 14.24
C GLU A 633 18.87 -13.38 13.66
N GLY A 634 19.29 -12.73 12.57
CA GLY A 634 20.55 -12.98 11.89
C GLY A 634 20.43 -14.09 10.85
N ASP A 635 19.24 -14.31 10.31
CA ASP A 635 18.97 -15.28 9.25
C ASP A 635 19.45 -14.76 7.88
N ASP A 636 19.88 -15.67 7.00
CA ASP A 636 20.37 -15.30 5.67
C ASP A 636 19.25 -14.64 4.85
N LEU A 637 19.58 -13.52 4.18
CA LEU A 637 18.60 -12.75 3.41
C LEU A 637 18.76 -12.96 1.91
N TYR A 638 17.67 -12.75 1.19
CA TYR A 638 17.63 -12.75 -0.26
C TYR A 638 16.95 -11.49 -0.79
N VAL A 639 17.73 -10.57 -1.39
CA VAL A 639 17.24 -9.30 -1.94
C VAL A 639 17.07 -9.44 -3.45
N ASN A 640 15.89 -9.14 -3.98
CA ASN A 640 15.54 -9.33 -5.39
C ASN A 640 14.94 -8.05 -5.99
N PHE A 641 15.43 -7.61 -7.15
CA PHE A 641 15.03 -6.42 -7.90
C PHE A 641 14.41 -6.85 -9.25
N THR A 642 13.20 -6.41 -9.55
CA THR A 642 12.54 -6.59 -10.86
C THR A 642 12.27 -5.24 -11.50
N PHE A 643 12.75 -4.97 -12.70
CA PHE A 643 12.83 -3.61 -13.25
C PHE A 643 11.58 -3.12 -13.99
N GLY A 644 10.63 -4.01 -14.28
CA GLY A 644 9.32 -3.68 -14.86
C GLY A 644 9.27 -3.59 -16.39
N ASP A 645 10.40 -3.68 -17.09
CA ASP A 645 10.51 -3.64 -18.56
C ASP A 645 10.49 -5.03 -19.22
N GLY A 646 10.34 -6.10 -18.42
CA GLY A 646 10.37 -7.48 -18.86
C GLY A 646 11.77 -8.10 -18.90
N SER A 647 12.80 -7.39 -18.44
CA SER A 647 14.13 -7.96 -18.22
C SER A 647 14.13 -9.02 -17.10
N ALA A 648 15.20 -9.82 -17.06
CA ALA A 648 15.41 -10.74 -15.95
C ALA A 648 15.64 -9.97 -14.64
N PRO A 649 15.10 -10.46 -13.51
CA PRO A 649 15.33 -9.84 -12.22
C PRO A 649 16.79 -10.00 -11.77
N TYR A 650 17.26 -9.08 -10.93
CA TYR A 650 18.55 -9.16 -10.25
C TYR A 650 18.34 -9.61 -8.81
N SER A 651 19.14 -10.54 -8.30
CA SER A 651 18.99 -11.03 -6.92
C SER A 651 20.33 -11.25 -6.25
N GLU A 652 20.48 -10.78 -5.02
CA GLU A 652 21.68 -10.89 -4.20
C GLU A 652 21.36 -11.62 -2.87
N PRO A 653 21.96 -12.80 -2.63
CA PRO A 653 21.92 -13.44 -1.31
C PRO A 653 22.90 -12.75 -0.35
N LEU A 654 22.44 -12.45 0.86
CA LEU A 654 23.25 -11.95 1.95
C LEU A 654 23.40 -13.04 3.00
N THR A 655 24.59 -13.65 3.07
CA THR A 655 24.87 -14.74 4.01
C THR A 655 25.77 -14.29 5.16
N GLY A 656 25.50 -14.72 6.39
CA GLY A 656 26.33 -14.43 7.57
C GLY A 656 25.62 -13.65 8.66
N ASP A 657 26.28 -12.63 9.25
CA ASP A 657 25.66 -11.79 10.28
C ASP A 657 24.80 -10.71 9.62
N THR A 658 23.52 -11.03 9.39
CA THR A 658 22.51 -10.12 8.84
C THR A 658 21.82 -9.28 9.91
N THR A 659 22.26 -9.35 11.18
CA THR A 659 21.73 -8.49 12.27
C THR A 659 22.10 -7.02 12.12
N GLN A 660 22.99 -6.72 11.19
CA GLN A 660 23.44 -5.37 10.90
C GLN A 660 22.97 -4.93 9.50
N PRO A 661 22.60 -3.65 9.33
CA PRO A 661 22.23 -3.09 8.03
C PRO A 661 23.28 -3.39 6.95
N THR A 662 22.86 -4.04 5.88
CA THR A 662 23.71 -4.47 4.76
C THR A 662 23.21 -3.88 3.44
N VAL A 663 24.11 -3.23 2.70
CA VAL A 663 23.80 -2.54 1.44
C VAL A 663 23.84 -3.53 0.28
N VAL A 664 22.84 -3.48 -0.60
CA VAL A 664 22.76 -4.20 -1.87
C VAL A 664 22.60 -3.22 -3.03
N ASP A 665 23.59 -3.22 -3.92
CA ASP A 665 23.64 -2.37 -5.11
C ASP A 665 23.43 -3.18 -6.39
N THR A 666 22.72 -2.61 -7.36
CA THR A 666 22.62 -3.16 -8.72
C THR A 666 22.47 -2.06 -9.77
N THR A 667 22.62 -2.40 -11.06
CA THR A 667 22.43 -1.49 -12.18
C THR A 667 21.59 -2.13 -13.27
N HIS A 668 20.74 -1.35 -13.96
CA HIS A 668 19.92 -1.85 -15.08
C HIS A 668 19.78 -0.85 -16.23
N LEU A 669 19.81 -1.36 -17.47
CA LEU A 669 19.58 -0.60 -18.70
C LEU A 669 18.15 -0.83 -19.19
N TYR A 670 17.40 0.25 -19.33
CA TYR A 670 16.09 0.24 -19.96
C TYR A 670 16.23 0.50 -21.45
N GLU A 671 15.73 -0.37 -22.32
CA GLU A 671 15.96 -0.22 -23.78
C GLU A 671 14.96 0.74 -24.46
N GLU A 672 13.80 1.00 -23.86
CA GLU A 672 12.72 1.78 -24.45
C GLU A 672 12.27 2.93 -23.52
N PRO A 673 11.85 4.09 -24.06
CA PRO A 673 11.33 5.17 -23.23
C PRO A 673 9.95 4.79 -22.68
N GLY A 674 9.72 5.07 -21.41
CA GLY A 674 8.50 4.67 -20.74
C GLY A 674 8.51 4.94 -19.25
N THR A 675 7.45 4.50 -18.59
CA THR A 675 7.38 4.47 -17.13
C THR A 675 7.30 3.01 -16.72
N TYR A 676 8.28 2.57 -15.94
CA TYR A 676 8.43 1.20 -15.47
C TYR A 676 8.31 1.15 -13.95
N THR A 677 7.98 -0.02 -13.42
CA THR A 677 7.92 -0.27 -11.97
C THR A 677 9.09 -1.14 -11.56
N LEU A 678 9.97 -0.61 -10.71
CA LEU A 678 10.99 -1.38 -10.01
C LEU A 678 10.36 -2.00 -8.76
N ASN A 679 10.41 -3.32 -8.60
CA ASN A 679 10.04 -3.98 -7.35
C ASN A 679 11.28 -4.56 -6.68
N VAL A 680 11.47 -4.29 -5.40
CA VAL A 680 12.54 -4.84 -4.57
C VAL A 680 11.93 -5.67 -3.45
N SER A 681 12.20 -6.97 -3.39
CA SER A 681 11.71 -7.87 -2.34
C SER A 681 12.87 -8.43 -1.52
N VAL A 682 12.67 -8.59 -0.21
CA VAL A 682 13.65 -9.18 0.71
C VAL A 682 12.95 -10.28 1.48
N THR A 683 13.59 -11.45 1.60
CA THR A 683 13.08 -12.57 2.40
C THR A 683 14.23 -13.22 3.16
N ASP A 684 13.94 -13.68 4.36
CA ASP A 684 14.78 -14.56 5.19
C ASP A 684 14.54 -16.07 4.86
N MET A 685 13.72 -16.33 3.83
CA MET A 685 13.30 -17.65 3.36
C MET A 685 12.34 -18.40 4.31
N PHE A 686 11.79 -17.74 5.34
CA PHE A 686 10.68 -18.26 6.12
C PHE A 686 9.33 -18.00 5.42
N GLU A 687 8.41 -18.97 5.52
CA GLU A 687 7.15 -18.93 4.77
C GLU A 687 6.29 -17.73 5.19
N GLY A 688 5.88 -16.91 4.21
CA GLY A 688 5.10 -15.70 4.44
C GLY A 688 5.88 -14.51 5.00
N ARG A 689 7.21 -14.63 5.16
CA ARG A 689 8.09 -13.62 5.75
C ARG A 689 8.95 -12.96 4.68
N TYR A 690 8.32 -12.12 3.87
CA TYR A 690 9.04 -11.28 2.92
C TYR A 690 8.47 -9.86 2.93
N ILE A 691 9.34 -8.88 2.78
CA ILE A 691 8.96 -7.48 2.53
C ILE A 691 9.20 -7.19 1.06
N TYR A 692 8.42 -6.28 0.48
CA TYR A 692 8.72 -5.77 -0.86
C TYR A 692 8.34 -4.30 -1.00
N ARG A 693 9.02 -3.58 -1.89
CA ARG A 693 8.81 -2.17 -2.20
C ARG A 693 8.79 -1.94 -3.69
N GLU A 694 8.00 -0.97 -4.12
CA GLU A 694 7.91 -0.57 -5.51
C GLU A 694 8.46 0.85 -5.67
N ALA A 695 9.06 1.14 -6.82
CA ALA A 695 9.53 2.46 -7.21
C ALA A 695 9.19 2.71 -8.68
N ILE A 696 8.88 3.96 -9.04
CA ILE A 696 8.63 4.34 -10.42
C ILE A 696 9.94 4.69 -11.10
N VAL A 697 10.23 4.12 -12.26
CA VAL A 697 11.38 4.51 -13.09
C VAL A 697 10.89 5.16 -14.36
N VAL A 698 11.09 6.48 -14.47
CA VAL A 698 10.79 7.25 -15.67
C VAL A 698 12.00 7.20 -16.60
N VAL A 699 11.86 6.45 -17.69
CA VAL A 699 12.89 6.29 -18.71
C VAL A 699 12.61 7.26 -19.85
N LEU A 700 13.53 8.19 -20.05
CA LEU A 700 13.47 9.15 -21.16
C LEU A 700 14.19 8.59 -22.39
N GLY A 701 13.97 9.24 -23.55
CA GLY A 701 14.61 8.90 -24.83
C GLY A 701 16.13 8.96 -24.80
N GLU A 702 16.77 8.77 -25.96
CA GLU A 702 18.22 8.80 -26.08
C GLU A 702 18.80 10.07 -25.45
N TYR A 703 19.76 9.88 -24.55
CA TYR A 703 20.46 10.99 -23.92
C TYR A 703 21.35 11.66 -24.97
N ASN A 704 21.11 12.93 -25.31
CA ASN A 704 21.97 13.68 -26.23
C ASN A 704 23.29 14.02 -25.50
N TYR A 705 24.42 13.59 -26.07
CA TYR A 705 25.73 13.80 -25.48
C TYR A 705 26.30 15.14 -25.95
N PRO A 706 26.94 15.94 -25.07
CA PRO A 706 27.63 17.14 -25.54
C PRO A 706 28.79 16.74 -26.46
N ALA A 707 29.02 17.53 -27.53
CA ALA A 707 30.13 17.32 -28.45
C ALA A 707 31.48 17.14 -27.71
N GLU A 708 32.21 16.06 -27.95
CA GLU A 708 33.46 15.79 -27.24
C GLU A 708 34.66 16.46 -27.92
N ILE A 709 35.41 17.28 -27.19
CA ILE A 709 36.61 17.93 -27.70
C ILE A 709 37.83 16.99 -27.56
N SER A 710 38.07 16.18 -28.58
CA SER A 710 39.13 15.16 -28.63
C SER A 710 40.55 15.72 -28.84
N GLY A 711 40.69 17.00 -29.17
CA GLY A 711 42.00 17.65 -29.23
C GLY A 711 41.92 19.16 -29.13
N PHE A 712 42.82 19.78 -28.36
CA PHE A 712 42.87 21.22 -28.24
C PHE A 712 44.28 21.68 -27.92
N GLY A 713 44.85 22.52 -28.78
CA GLY A 713 46.14 23.11 -28.47
C GLY A 713 46.75 23.95 -29.59
N PRO A 714 47.87 24.62 -29.28
CA PRO A 714 48.64 25.44 -30.19
C PRO A 714 49.64 24.60 -30.98
N ASP A 715 50.06 25.12 -32.14
CA ASP A 715 51.13 24.57 -32.96
C ASP A 715 52.52 24.82 -32.37
N ASN A 716 52.65 25.81 -31.49
CA ASN A 716 53.86 26.09 -30.72
C ASN A 716 53.59 25.91 -29.21
N PRO A 717 54.44 25.22 -28.44
CA PRO A 717 54.27 25.07 -26.99
C PRO A 717 54.52 26.35 -26.19
N SER A 718 53.66 26.61 -25.19
CA SER A 718 53.82 27.67 -24.16
C SER A 718 55.11 27.48 -23.33
N PRO A 719 55.81 28.55 -22.90
CA PRO A 719 55.55 29.94 -23.24
C PRO A 719 56.08 30.32 -24.63
N SER A 720 55.47 31.32 -25.27
CA SER A 720 56.01 31.99 -26.47
C SER A 720 56.44 33.41 -26.15
N TYR A 721 57.11 34.05 -27.11
CA TYR A 721 57.57 35.42 -26.92
C TYR A 721 56.51 36.43 -27.35
N VAL A 722 56.61 37.64 -26.77
CA VAL A 722 55.73 38.76 -27.10
C VAL A 722 55.71 39.01 -28.62
N ASP A 723 54.52 39.22 -29.18
CA ASP A 723 54.21 39.47 -30.60
C ASP A 723 54.40 38.25 -31.55
N GLU A 724 54.65 37.06 -31.02
CA GLU A 724 54.71 35.83 -31.82
C GLU A 724 53.29 35.37 -32.23
N VAL A 725 53.09 35.07 -33.51
CA VAL A 725 51.81 34.55 -34.05
C VAL A 725 51.76 33.04 -33.87
N ILE A 726 50.75 32.55 -33.16
CA ILE A 726 50.57 31.14 -32.81
C ILE A 726 49.30 30.62 -33.45
N THR A 727 49.34 29.43 -34.04
CA THR A 727 48.18 28.74 -34.59
C THR A 727 47.60 27.81 -33.54
N TRP A 728 46.29 27.77 -33.38
CA TRP A 728 45.56 26.89 -32.47
C TRP A 728 44.62 26.01 -33.25
N THR A 729 44.52 24.74 -32.85
CA THR A 729 43.61 23.75 -33.44
C THR A 729 42.79 23.09 -32.34
N ALA A 730 41.49 23.01 -32.56
CA ALA A 730 40.57 22.22 -31.78
C ALA A 730 39.96 21.14 -32.67
N THR A 731 39.87 19.93 -32.16
CA THR A 731 39.19 18.80 -32.76
C THR A 731 38.04 18.44 -31.85
N ALA A 732 36.84 18.32 -32.40
CA ALA A 732 35.71 17.78 -31.68
C ALA A 732 35.01 16.71 -32.52
N ILE A 733 34.41 15.74 -31.83
CA ILE A 733 33.46 14.81 -32.39
C ILE A 733 32.08 15.17 -31.87
N ASP A 734 31.07 14.81 -32.65
CA ASP A 734 29.70 14.77 -32.18
C ASP A 734 29.33 13.29 -31.98
N PRO A 735 29.12 12.81 -30.75
CA PRO A 735 28.81 11.40 -30.50
C PRO A 735 27.43 10.97 -31.02
N ASP A 736 26.52 11.91 -31.29
CA ASP A 736 25.07 11.63 -31.44
C ASP A 736 24.35 12.47 -32.53
N SER A 737 25.11 13.07 -33.45
CA SER A 737 24.63 13.80 -34.65
C SER A 737 23.80 13.02 -35.69
N GLY A 738 23.75 11.69 -35.62
CA GLY A 738 23.21 10.78 -36.62
C GLY A 738 24.02 10.67 -37.93
N THR A 739 23.62 9.70 -38.77
CA THR A 739 24.26 9.46 -40.09
C THR A 739 24.13 10.57 -41.13
N GLU A 740 23.17 11.50 -40.98
CA GLU A 740 23.03 12.68 -41.85
C GLU A 740 23.88 13.88 -41.35
N GLY A 741 24.30 13.86 -40.09
CA GLY A 741 25.17 14.83 -39.41
C GLY A 741 24.54 16.18 -39.07
N THR A 742 25.03 16.81 -38.00
CA THR A 742 24.60 18.11 -37.44
C THR A 742 25.71 19.15 -37.54
N ASP A 743 25.41 20.44 -37.36
CA ASP A 743 26.44 21.49 -37.45
C ASP A 743 27.18 21.61 -36.11
N LEU A 744 28.52 21.61 -36.11
CA LEU A 744 29.33 21.95 -34.92
C LEU A 744 29.86 23.38 -35.01
N LYS A 745 29.58 24.19 -33.97
CA LYS A 745 30.02 25.59 -33.86
C LYS A 745 31.13 25.76 -32.82
N PHE A 746 32.33 26.09 -33.28
CA PHE A 746 33.50 26.41 -32.45
C PHE A 746 33.58 27.91 -32.16
N THR A 747 33.63 28.30 -30.90
CA THR A 747 33.85 29.68 -30.44
C THR A 747 35.15 29.75 -29.65
N TRP A 748 36.15 30.44 -30.19
CA TRP A 748 37.47 30.65 -29.62
C TRP A 748 37.53 31.99 -28.87
N ASP A 749 37.76 31.98 -27.57
CA ASP A 749 38.11 33.14 -26.75
C ASP A 749 39.61 33.10 -26.45
N TRP A 750 40.33 34.17 -26.79
CA TRP A 750 41.79 34.23 -26.67
C TRP A 750 42.28 34.71 -25.29
N GLY A 751 41.36 35.00 -24.36
CA GLY A 751 41.68 35.40 -22.99
C GLY A 751 42.19 36.84 -22.85
N ASP A 752 42.27 37.59 -23.95
CA ASP A 752 42.66 39.00 -23.99
C ASP A 752 41.48 39.95 -24.28
N GLY A 753 40.25 39.41 -24.23
CA GLY A 753 39.00 40.11 -24.53
C GLY A 753 38.58 40.08 -26.01
N THR A 754 39.26 39.28 -26.85
CA THR A 754 38.89 39.05 -28.25
C THR A 754 38.43 37.61 -28.49
N TYR A 755 37.51 37.39 -29.44
CA TYR A 755 37.00 36.05 -29.78
C TYR A 755 36.86 35.84 -31.30
N THR A 756 36.79 34.59 -31.73
CA THR A 756 36.60 34.16 -33.13
C THR A 756 35.67 32.96 -33.21
N VAL A 757 34.76 32.91 -34.19
CA VAL A 757 33.77 31.83 -34.35
C VAL A 757 33.98 31.10 -35.69
N ASP A 758 33.78 29.79 -35.68
CA ASP A 758 33.82 28.88 -36.83
C ASP A 758 32.62 27.92 -36.77
N ILE A 759 32.03 27.57 -37.91
CA ILE A 759 30.94 26.59 -37.98
C ILE A 759 31.30 25.55 -39.03
N ILE A 760 31.25 24.28 -38.67
CA ILE A 760 31.49 23.13 -39.55
C ILE A 760 30.15 22.40 -39.71
N PRO A 761 29.54 22.42 -40.92
CA PRO A 761 28.22 21.86 -41.11
C PRO A 761 28.22 20.35 -41.39
N SER A 762 27.13 19.67 -41.03
CA SER A 762 26.84 18.26 -41.34
C SER A 762 27.95 17.28 -40.93
N VAL A 763 28.34 17.32 -39.65
CA VAL A 763 29.31 16.43 -39.01
C VAL A 763 28.58 15.13 -38.62
N PRO A 764 28.94 13.96 -39.20
CA PRO A 764 28.35 12.68 -38.81
C PRO A 764 28.93 12.12 -37.50
N ASP A 765 28.26 11.11 -36.94
CA ASP A 765 28.62 10.50 -35.64
C ASP A 765 30.09 10.11 -35.54
N ASP A 766 30.65 10.40 -34.37
CA ASP A 766 32.03 10.11 -33.99
C ASP A 766 33.07 10.60 -35.00
N THR A 767 32.70 11.52 -35.90
CA THR A 767 33.59 11.99 -36.95
C THR A 767 34.35 13.22 -36.47
N PRO A 768 35.68 13.13 -36.24
CA PRO A 768 36.44 14.25 -35.72
C PRO A 768 36.56 15.34 -36.77
N VAL A 769 36.09 16.54 -36.41
CA VAL A 769 36.25 17.75 -37.21
C VAL A 769 37.14 18.75 -36.52
N THR A 770 37.94 19.46 -37.31
CA THR A 770 38.98 20.37 -36.83
C THR A 770 38.67 21.81 -37.19
N SER A 771 38.73 22.70 -36.20
CA SER A 771 38.78 24.15 -36.38
C SER A 771 40.18 24.66 -36.06
N THR A 772 40.78 25.43 -36.98
CA THR A 772 42.13 26.01 -36.82
C THR A 772 42.08 27.53 -36.95
N LYS A 773 42.65 28.27 -35.98
CA LYS A 773 42.71 29.74 -35.94
C LYS A 773 44.10 30.23 -35.50
N THR A 774 44.46 31.49 -35.73
CA THR A 774 45.77 32.06 -35.33
C THR A 774 45.58 33.31 -34.47
N HIS A 775 46.42 33.50 -33.44
CA HIS A 775 46.40 34.69 -32.57
C HIS A 775 47.80 35.08 -32.08
N ALA A 776 48.00 36.34 -31.68
CA ALA A 776 49.28 36.86 -31.17
C ALA A 776 49.03 37.85 -30.02
N TRP A 777 49.83 37.77 -28.96
CA TRP A 777 49.68 38.62 -27.77
C TRP A 777 50.84 39.62 -27.64
N SER A 778 50.50 40.90 -27.50
CA SER A 778 51.46 42.00 -27.48
C SER A 778 51.94 42.40 -26.08
N ILE A 779 51.52 41.68 -25.05
CA ILE A 779 51.87 41.96 -23.64
C ILE A 779 52.25 40.62 -22.98
N PRO A 780 53.37 40.54 -22.23
CA PRO A 780 53.72 39.34 -21.52
C PRO A 780 52.74 39.08 -20.38
N GLY A 781 52.30 37.85 -20.25
CA GLY A 781 51.25 37.42 -19.31
C GLY A 781 50.73 36.03 -19.67
N THR A 782 49.98 35.42 -18.76
CA THR A 782 49.28 34.15 -19.03
C THR A 782 47.84 34.45 -19.43
N TYR A 783 47.45 34.00 -20.61
CA TYR A 783 46.11 34.12 -21.16
C TYR A 783 45.44 32.75 -21.13
N VAL A 784 44.14 32.70 -20.84
CA VAL A 784 43.40 31.44 -20.92
C VAL A 784 42.67 31.42 -22.25
N VAL A 785 43.12 30.56 -23.16
CA VAL A 785 42.43 30.34 -24.44
C VAL A 785 41.35 29.31 -24.20
N THR A 786 40.10 29.66 -24.48
CA THR A 786 38.93 28.78 -24.34
C THR A 786 38.35 28.51 -25.71
N VAL A 787 38.06 27.26 -26.03
CA VAL A 787 37.17 26.93 -27.15
C VAL A 787 35.91 26.28 -26.62
N SER A 788 34.76 26.77 -27.06
CA SER A 788 33.45 26.17 -26.80
C SER A 788 32.89 25.60 -28.10
N VAL A 789 32.44 24.35 -28.07
CA VAL A 789 31.82 23.65 -29.19
C VAL A 789 30.35 23.43 -28.86
N PHE A 790 29.49 23.91 -29.75
CA PHE A 790 28.04 23.76 -29.64
C PHE A 790 27.55 22.88 -30.78
N ASP A 791 26.79 21.83 -30.46
CA ASP A 791 26.11 20.97 -31.43
C ASP A 791 24.65 21.44 -31.67
N TYR A 792 24.19 21.30 -32.92
CA TYR A 792 22.83 21.50 -33.38
C TYR A 792 22.09 20.17 -33.67
N GLY A 793 21.92 19.26 -32.70
CA GLY A 793 21.14 18.02 -32.83
C GLY A 793 19.68 18.04 -32.35
N GLY A 794 18.77 17.46 -33.16
CA GLY A 794 17.51 16.80 -32.71
C GLY A 794 16.21 17.63 -32.51
N THR A 795 15.04 17.01 -32.73
CA THR A 795 13.69 17.61 -32.61
C THR A 795 13.01 17.51 -31.23
N ILE A 796 13.69 17.03 -30.18
CA ILE A 796 13.15 16.97 -28.79
C ILE A 796 14.28 17.34 -27.82
N GLU A 797 14.11 18.43 -27.06
CA GLU A 797 15.14 19.08 -26.22
C GLU A 797 15.07 18.64 -24.74
N VAL A 798 16.08 17.92 -24.22
CA VAL A 798 16.53 18.04 -22.81
C VAL A 798 18.02 17.64 -22.69
N GLY A 799 18.92 18.60 -22.45
CA GLY A 799 20.37 18.38 -22.23
C GLY A 799 21.23 19.64 -22.44
N GLU A 800 22.43 19.72 -21.84
CA GLU A 800 23.37 20.84 -22.06
C GLU A 800 24.20 20.62 -23.34
N HIS A 801 23.94 21.39 -24.39
CA HIS A 801 24.52 21.23 -25.75
C HIS A 801 25.91 21.89 -25.96
N ASN A 802 26.69 22.15 -24.92
CA ASN A 802 27.97 22.86 -25.05
C ASN A 802 29.12 22.21 -24.28
N ALA A 803 30.12 21.71 -25.01
CA ALA A 803 31.42 21.39 -24.42
C ALA A 803 32.35 22.61 -24.48
N SER A 804 33.20 22.76 -23.47
CA SER A 804 34.27 23.76 -23.52
C SER A 804 35.54 23.23 -22.91
N ILE A 805 36.67 23.60 -23.52
CA ILE A 805 38.00 23.32 -22.98
C ILE A 805 38.81 24.61 -22.98
N SER A 806 39.63 24.77 -21.94
CA SER A 806 40.46 25.96 -21.75
C SER A 806 41.89 25.55 -21.48
N MET A 807 42.85 26.32 -22.01
CA MET A 807 44.27 26.11 -21.76
C MET A 807 44.95 27.44 -21.50
N GLY A 808 45.71 27.49 -20.40
CA GLY A 808 46.59 28.62 -20.12
C GLY A 808 47.76 28.64 -21.11
N TYR A 809 48.01 29.79 -21.72
CA TYR A 809 49.12 30.04 -22.62
C TYR A 809 49.89 31.28 -22.17
N THR A 810 51.19 31.11 -21.91
CA THR A 810 52.02 32.13 -21.28
C THR A 810 52.89 32.82 -22.32
N ILE A 811 52.98 34.14 -22.21
CA ILE A 811 53.79 34.98 -23.09
C ILE A 811 54.88 35.65 -22.25
N VAL A 812 56.15 35.44 -22.59
CA VAL A 812 57.32 35.81 -21.75
C VAL A 812 58.35 36.69 -22.49
N MET A 813 59.36 37.18 -21.74
CA MET A 813 60.58 37.83 -22.27
C MET A 813 61.82 36.97 -21.93
N ASN A 814 62.80 36.91 -22.85
CA ASN A 814 64.02 36.08 -22.79
C ASN A 814 65.10 36.52 -21.75
N GLN A 815 65.91 35.58 -21.23
CA GLN A 815 66.90 35.67 -20.13
C GLN A 815 68.10 34.68 -20.34
N PRO A 816 69.19 34.72 -19.52
CA PRO A 816 70.43 33.94 -19.74
C PRO A 816 70.51 32.58 -18.99
N PRO A 817 71.42 31.65 -19.38
CA PRO A 817 71.55 30.31 -18.82
C PRO A 817 72.29 30.24 -17.46
N GLY A 818 72.02 29.18 -16.71
CA GLY A 818 72.63 28.86 -15.42
C GLY A 818 73.96 28.09 -15.53
N THR A 819 74.86 28.27 -14.56
CA THR A 819 76.18 27.59 -14.54
C THR A 819 76.03 26.05 -14.61
N PRO A 820 76.81 25.33 -15.45
CA PRO A 820 76.69 23.88 -15.55
C PRO A 820 77.09 23.16 -14.26
N ASP A 821 76.32 22.11 -13.92
CA ASP A 821 76.61 21.14 -12.86
C ASP A 821 77.10 19.83 -13.50
N ILE A 822 78.27 19.36 -13.08
CA ILE A 822 78.94 18.21 -13.70
C ILE A 822 78.82 17.02 -12.75
N GLN A 823 78.22 15.93 -13.22
CA GLN A 823 78.09 14.72 -12.40
C GLN A 823 79.46 14.10 -12.10
N PRO A 824 79.64 13.42 -10.95
CA PRO A 824 80.86 12.69 -10.66
C PRO A 824 81.18 11.69 -11.78
N ILE A 825 82.43 11.67 -12.23
CA ILE A 825 82.87 10.77 -13.31
C ILE A 825 83.78 9.72 -12.69
N GLU A 826 83.30 8.49 -12.57
CA GLU A 826 84.12 7.37 -12.12
C GLU A 826 83.90 6.13 -13.01
N GLY A 827 84.92 5.30 -13.20
CA GLY A 827 84.79 4.06 -13.99
C GLY A 827 86.10 3.60 -14.64
N PRO A 828 86.16 2.47 -15.34
CA PRO A 828 87.45 1.81 -15.56
C PRO A 828 88.30 2.36 -16.72
N ALA A 829 89.61 2.09 -16.65
CA ALA A 829 90.56 2.61 -17.63
C ALA A 829 90.39 1.92 -18.98
N ASN A 830 90.55 2.68 -20.06
CA ASN A 830 90.32 2.26 -21.45
C ASN A 830 88.87 1.91 -21.79
N VAL A 831 87.92 2.26 -20.94
CA VAL A 831 86.49 2.17 -21.22
C VAL A 831 85.92 3.55 -21.46
N ALA A 832 85.07 3.67 -22.48
CA ALA A 832 84.37 4.92 -22.77
C ALA A 832 83.30 5.17 -21.70
N LEU A 833 83.60 6.06 -20.75
CA LEU A 833 82.70 6.46 -19.68
C LEU A 833 81.72 7.50 -20.16
N SER A 834 80.46 7.33 -19.78
CA SER A 834 79.42 8.32 -20.05
C SER A 834 79.55 9.45 -19.04
N CYS A 835 79.92 10.63 -19.51
CA CYS A 835 80.11 11.82 -18.69
C CYS A 835 78.93 12.75 -18.91
N VAL A 836 78.31 13.21 -17.82
CA VAL A 836 77.06 13.98 -17.88
C VAL A 836 77.19 15.29 -17.13
N ALA A 837 76.77 16.38 -17.77
CA ALA A 837 76.65 17.70 -17.16
C ALA A 837 75.30 18.28 -17.52
N THR A 838 74.77 19.05 -16.58
CA THR A 838 73.48 19.69 -16.70
C THR A 838 73.62 21.19 -16.61
N SER A 839 72.91 21.90 -17.45
CA SER A 839 72.68 23.34 -17.27
C SER A 839 71.22 23.62 -17.57
N THR A 840 70.69 24.65 -16.93
CA THR A 840 69.31 25.10 -17.10
C THR A 840 69.34 26.46 -17.74
N ASP A 841 68.49 26.69 -18.73
CA ASP A 841 68.10 28.04 -19.10
C ASP A 841 66.62 28.21 -18.74
N VAL A 842 66.29 29.34 -18.13
CA VAL A 842 64.91 29.67 -17.76
C VAL A 842 64.06 29.91 -19.02
N ASP A 843 64.69 30.20 -20.14
CA ASP A 843 64.11 30.23 -21.47
C ASP A 843 64.47 28.96 -22.24
N ARG A 844 63.70 28.60 -23.26
CA ARG A 844 63.86 27.32 -24.00
C ARG A 844 64.97 27.37 -25.04
N ASP A 845 65.98 28.20 -24.77
CA ASP A 845 67.06 28.45 -25.69
C ASP A 845 67.92 27.20 -25.85
N THR A 846 68.45 27.01 -27.05
CA THR A 846 69.37 25.89 -27.30
C THR A 846 70.69 26.17 -26.63
N LEU A 847 71.11 25.28 -25.73
CA LEU A 847 72.35 25.43 -24.97
C LEU A 847 73.48 24.62 -25.58
N ARG A 848 74.62 25.27 -25.79
CA ARG A 848 75.83 24.66 -26.33
C ARG A 848 76.84 24.36 -25.23
N PHE A 849 76.99 23.08 -24.91
CA PHE A 849 77.96 22.54 -23.94
C PHE A 849 79.31 22.25 -24.62
N THR A 850 80.40 22.69 -23.99
CA THR A 850 81.77 22.39 -24.39
C THR A 850 82.52 21.76 -23.22
N TRP A 851 82.95 20.50 -23.38
CA TRP A 851 83.64 19.66 -22.41
C TRP A 851 85.15 19.62 -22.68
N ASP A 852 85.98 19.95 -21.70
CA ASP A 852 87.44 19.74 -21.71
C ASP A 852 87.79 18.64 -20.70
N TRP A 853 88.40 17.55 -21.17
CA TRP A 853 88.58 16.33 -20.38
C TRP A 853 89.85 16.29 -19.52
N GLY A 854 90.67 17.35 -19.55
CA GLY A 854 91.89 17.45 -18.74
C GLY A 854 93.06 16.57 -19.19
N ASP A 855 92.88 15.79 -20.24
CA ASP A 855 93.91 14.97 -20.89
C ASP A 855 94.42 15.57 -22.22
N GLY A 856 93.94 16.77 -22.54
CA GLY A 856 94.28 17.52 -23.76
C GLY A 856 93.28 17.37 -24.90
N THR A 857 92.13 16.73 -24.66
CA THR A 857 91.02 16.58 -25.63
C THR A 857 89.73 17.28 -25.15
N TYR A 858 88.83 17.60 -26.08
CA TYR A 858 87.55 18.27 -25.78
C TYR A 858 86.44 17.83 -26.75
N ASP A 859 85.18 17.97 -26.31
CA ASP A 859 83.97 17.68 -27.08
C ASP A 859 82.93 18.80 -26.96
N ILE A 860 82.03 18.89 -27.93
CA ILE A 860 80.98 19.93 -27.99
C ILE A 860 79.63 19.27 -28.31
N GLN A 861 78.58 19.68 -27.61
CA GLN A 861 77.22 19.22 -27.82
C GLN A 861 76.23 20.38 -27.68
N GLU A 862 75.33 20.52 -28.65
CA GLU A 862 74.23 21.49 -28.60
C GLU A 862 72.94 20.76 -28.23
N LEU A 863 72.20 21.30 -27.26
CA LEU A 863 71.02 20.66 -26.69
C LEU A 863 69.93 21.69 -26.44
N THR A 864 68.75 21.44 -27.02
CA THR A 864 67.56 22.26 -26.82
C THR A 864 66.71 21.64 -25.71
N PRO A 865 66.35 22.40 -24.65
CA PRO A 865 65.44 21.93 -23.61
C PRO A 865 64.06 21.60 -24.20
N ALA A 866 63.44 20.52 -23.73
CA ALA A 866 62.07 20.23 -24.13
C ALA A 866 61.09 21.25 -23.52
N SER A 867 61.40 21.83 -22.36
CA SER A 867 60.62 22.87 -21.67
C SER A 867 61.49 23.96 -21.00
N ALA A 868 60.90 25.12 -20.70
CA ALA A 868 61.60 26.30 -20.18
C ALA A 868 62.04 26.07 -18.73
N GLY A 869 63.25 26.48 -18.34
CA GLY A 869 63.79 26.20 -17.01
C GLY A 869 64.23 24.74 -16.82
N GLN A 870 64.04 23.87 -17.82
CA GLN A 870 64.43 22.47 -17.74
C GLN A 870 65.96 22.35 -17.83
N SER A 871 66.53 21.53 -16.96
CA SER A 871 67.92 21.12 -17.09
C SER A 871 68.08 20.30 -18.36
N VAL A 872 68.97 20.73 -19.26
CA VAL A 872 69.44 19.92 -20.38
C VAL A 872 70.69 19.17 -20.00
N PHE A 873 70.74 17.90 -20.37
CA PHE A 873 71.78 16.96 -19.99
C PHE A 873 72.70 16.71 -21.18
N SER A 874 73.90 17.28 -21.15
CA SER A 874 74.95 16.90 -22.08
C SER A 874 75.56 15.59 -21.61
N SER A 875 75.45 14.57 -22.46
CA SER A 875 76.06 13.25 -22.24
C SER A 875 77.05 12.98 -23.36
N VAL A 876 78.33 12.91 -23.00
CA VAL A 876 79.42 12.63 -23.92
C VAL A 876 80.19 11.43 -23.39
N ARG A 877 80.55 10.50 -24.27
CA ARG A 877 81.37 9.36 -23.89
C ARG A 877 82.84 9.68 -24.10
N HIS A 878 83.62 9.66 -23.03
CA HIS A 878 85.05 9.88 -23.08
C HIS A 878 85.83 8.71 -22.49
N THR A 879 87.01 8.40 -23.05
CA THR A 879 87.83 7.26 -22.63
C THR A 879 89.16 7.74 -22.07
N TRP A 880 89.40 7.53 -20.78
CA TRP A 880 90.72 7.74 -20.19
C TRP A 880 91.55 6.47 -20.31
N ALA A 881 92.68 6.55 -21.00
CA ALA A 881 93.50 5.38 -21.32
C ALA A 881 94.24 4.78 -20.11
N THR A 882 94.33 5.50 -19.00
CA THR A 882 95.02 5.07 -17.78
C THR A 882 94.19 5.36 -16.55
N ASP A 883 94.31 4.47 -15.56
CA ASP A 883 93.81 4.66 -14.21
C ASP A 883 94.40 5.96 -13.63
N GLY A 884 93.56 6.75 -12.96
CA GLY A 884 93.99 8.04 -12.46
C GLY A 884 92.85 9.01 -12.24
N THR A 885 93.23 10.25 -11.94
CA THR A 885 92.30 11.34 -11.69
C THR A 885 92.56 12.52 -12.63
N TYR A 886 91.54 12.98 -13.37
CA TYR A 886 91.65 14.01 -14.42
C TYR A 886 90.69 15.17 -14.17
N PRO A 887 91.10 16.45 -14.32
CA PRO A 887 90.22 17.60 -14.17
C PRO A 887 89.38 17.83 -15.43
N VAL A 888 88.05 17.79 -15.32
CA VAL A 888 87.10 17.98 -16.41
C VAL A 888 86.38 19.30 -16.24
N THR A 889 86.42 20.17 -17.26
CA THR A 889 85.73 21.48 -17.28
C THR A 889 84.60 21.49 -18.30
N VAL A 890 83.46 22.10 -17.97
CA VAL A 890 82.32 22.30 -18.89
C VAL A 890 81.93 23.77 -18.97
N SER A 891 81.72 24.28 -20.18
CA SER A 891 81.15 25.62 -20.45
C SER A 891 79.87 25.53 -21.26
N VAL A 892 78.91 26.43 -21.02
CA VAL A 892 77.57 26.46 -21.64
C VAL A 892 77.25 27.87 -22.14
N GLU A 893 76.76 27.97 -23.37
CA GLU A 893 76.30 29.22 -24.00
C GLU A 893 74.91 29.11 -24.64
N ASP A 894 74.11 30.19 -24.62
CA ASP A 894 72.78 30.27 -25.26
C ASP A 894 72.83 30.86 -26.68
N THR A 895 71.69 30.86 -27.38
CA THR A 895 71.56 31.33 -28.78
C THR A 895 71.63 32.85 -28.94
N GLU A 896 71.74 33.62 -27.85
CA GLU A 896 71.76 35.08 -27.81
C GLU A 896 73.03 35.64 -27.12
N ASP A 897 74.14 34.87 -27.17
CA ASP A 897 75.53 35.21 -26.77
C ASP A 897 75.83 35.30 -25.24
N HIS A 898 75.06 34.65 -24.35
CA HIS A 898 75.41 34.52 -22.92
C HIS A 898 76.21 33.22 -22.62
N ASN A 899 77.21 33.22 -21.70
CA ASN A 899 78.11 32.06 -21.43
C ASN A 899 78.53 31.90 -19.95
N VAL A 900 78.56 30.65 -19.43
CA VAL A 900 78.90 30.22 -18.04
C VAL A 900 79.71 28.89 -17.98
N SER A 901 80.49 28.58 -16.92
CA SER A 901 81.34 27.35 -16.85
C SER A 901 81.65 26.78 -15.43
N ALA A 902 81.96 25.47 -15.30
CA ALA A 902 82.33 24.73 -14.06
C ALA A 902 83.39 23.61 -14.26
N GLU A 903 84.01 23.05 -13.19
CA GLU A 903 85.09 22.03 -13.23
C GLU A 903 84.95 20.95 -12.12
N ILE A 904 85.25 19.67 -12.41
CA ILE A 904 85.29 18.52 -11.46
C ILE A 904 86.50 17.59 -11.72
N LEU A 905 86.77 16.60 -10.85
CA LEU A 905 87.78 15.55 -11.05
C LEU A 905 87.12 14.19 -11.40
N ALA A 906 87.54 13.55 -12.50
CA ALA A 906 87.14 12.20 -12.90
C ALA A 906 88.08 11.11 -12.33
N VAL A 907 87.58 10.02 -11.72
CA VAL A 907 88.37 8.97 -11.00
C VAL A 907 88.16 7.56 -11.60
N ILE A 908 89.20 6.93 -12.12
CA ILE A 908 89.04 5.77 -13.01
C ILE A 908 89.33 4.38 -12.31
N SER A 909 88.34 3.44 -12.16
CA SER A 909 88.33 2.17 -11.33
C SER A 909 87.26 1.06 -11.72
N ASP A 910 87.35 -0.23 -11.28
CA ASP A 910 86.51 -1.44 -11.66
C ASP A 910 85.80 -2.26 -10.48
N GLU A 911 84.52 -2.07 -10.01
CA GLU A 911 83.77 -2.96 -9.01
C GLU A 911 82.20 -3.17 -9.26
N ASN A 912 81.49 -4.20 -8.69
CA ASN A 912 80.07 -4.74 -8.97
C ASN A 912 78.92 -4.44 -7.93
N ALA A 913 77.60 -4.56 -8.27
CA ALA A 913 76.37 -4.35 -7.41
C ALA A 913 75.34 -5.54 -7.40
N ALA A 914 74.08 -5.40 -6.88
CA ALA A 914 73.08 -6.48 -6.57
C ALA A 914 71.65 -6.30 -7.20
N PRO A 915 70.78 -7.34 -7.28
CA PRO A 915 69.41 -7.29 -7.88
C PRO A 915 68.28 -6.64 -7.03
N SER A 916 67.18 -6.22 -7.68
CA SER A 916 66.01 -5.57 -7.02
C SER A 916 64.63 -5.77 -7.73
N GLY A 917 63.51 -5.62 -6.99
CA GLY A 917 62.16 -5.41 -7.55
C GLY A 917 61.24 -6.65 -7.80
N ILE A 918 60.96 -7.49 -6.80
CA ILE A 918 60.16 -8.74 -6.96
C ILE A 918 58.62 -8.52 -7.02
N VAL A 919 57.95 -9.02 -8.08
CA VAL A 919 56.48 -9.00 -8.33
C VAL A 919 55.93 -10.41 -8.69
N LEU A 920 54.67 -10.75 -8.33
CA LEU A 920 54.00 -12.05 -8.56
C LEU A 920 52.54 -11.88 -9.06
N THR A 921 52.09 -12.74 -10.01
CA THR A 921 50.68 -12.90 -10.47
C THR A 921 50.35 -14.38 -10.72
N LEU A 922 49.09 -14.81 -10.63
CA LEU A 922 48.68 -16.22 -10.74
C LEU A 922 47.38 -16.46 -11.55
N SER A 923 47.18 -17.68 -12.09
CA SER A 923 45.98 -18.08 -12.86
C SER A 923 45.77 -19.61 -12.85
N PRO A 924 44.58 -20.14 -12.48
CA PRO A 924 43.39 -19.43 -12.01
C PRO A 924 43.57 -18.82 -10.61
N ASP A 925 42.80 -17.77 -10.31
CA ASP A 925 42.68 -17.13 -8.99
C ASP A 925 41.17 -17.02 -8.68
N PRO A 926 40.59 -17.80 -7.74
CA PRO A 926 41.24 -18.66 -6.73
C PRO A 926 41.81 -19.98 -7.29
N VAL A 927 42.62 -20.67 -6.48
CA VAL A 927 43.26 -21.95 -6.82
C VAL A 927 42.39 -23.14 -6.34
N TYR A 928 42.29 -24.22 -7.11
CA TYR A 928 41.52 -25.43 -6.78
C TYR A 928 42.43 -26.65 -6.64
N PHE A 929 42.06 -27.62 -5.78
CA PHE A 929 42.88 -28.82 -5.58
C PHE A 929 42.85 -29.69 -6.84
N ASN A 930 43.99 -30.30 -7.16
CA ASN A 930 44.20 -31.08 -8.40
C ASN A 930 44.02 -30.30 -9.72
N VAL A 931 44.07 -28.96 -9.69
CA VAL A 931 44.07 -28.09 -10.87
C VAL A 931 45.46 -27.44 -11.03
N GLU A 932 45.97 -27.40 -12.27
CA GLU A 932 47.23 -26.72 -12.59
C GLU A 932 47.07 -25.19 -12.53
N THR A 933 47.91 -24.53 -11.72
CA THR A 933 47.97 -23.07 -11.56
C THR A 933 49.30 -22.53 -12.06
N VAL A 934 49.24 -21.45 -12.84
CA VAL A 934 50.39 -20.75 -13.42
C VAL A 934 50.79 -19.58 -12.51
N PHE A 935 52.09 -19.43 -12.21
CA PHE A 935 52.70 -18.36 -11.39
C PHE A 935 53.70 -17.55 -12.22
N ASN A 936 53.46 -16.26 -12.39
CA ASN A 936 54.31 -15.34 -13.18
C ASN A 936 55.04 -14.34 -12.26
N ILE A 937 56.39 -14.32 -12.31
CA ILE A 937 57.28 -13.59 -11.39
C ILE A 937 58.27 -12.68 -12.16
N SER A 938 58.62 -11.50 -11.61
CA SER A 938 59.62 -10.59 -12.22
C SER A 938 60.62 -9.93 -11.24
N ALA A 939 61.82 -9.51 -11.72
CA ALA A 939 62.88 -8.73 -11.01
C ALA A 939 63.96 -8.12 -11.96
N SER A 940 64.89 -7.27 -11.47
CA SER A 940 65.91 -6.54 -12.28
C SER A 940 67.34 -6.49 -11.65
N ASP A 941 68.40 -6.30 -12.45
CA ASP A 941 69.81 -6.12 -12.00
C ASP A 941 70.52 -4.90 -12.63
N ALA A 942 71.29 -4.15 -11.83
CA ALA A 942 71.89 -2.88 -12.25
C ALA A 942 73.19 -3.02 -13.06
N ASN A 943 73.88 -4.16 -12.96
CA ASN A 943 75.07 -4.50 -13.74
C ASN A 943 74.74 -5.19 -15.06
N GLY A 944 73.47 -5.55 -15.25
CA GLY A 944 72.97 -6.30 -16.40
C GLY A 944 73.38 -7.77 -16.33
N ASP A 945 73.70 -8.25 -15.13
CA ASP A 945 74.01 -9.65 -14.86
C ASP A 945 72.75 -10.52 -14.98
N ASP A 946 72.92 -11.80 -15.29
CA ASP A 946 71.83 -12.77 -15.38
C ASP A 946 71.26 -13.01 -13.97
N ILE A 947 69.94 -12.89 -13.78
CA ILE A 947 69.30 -13.13 -12.48
C ILE A 947 68.63 -14.51 -12.42
N THR A 948 68.80 -15.20 -11.31
CA THR A 948 68.22 -16.53 -11.04
C THR A 948 67.12 -16.42 -9.98
N PHE A 949 65.91 -16.86 -10.30
CA PHE A 949 64.74 -16.95 -9.44
C PHE A 949 64.61 -18.37 -8.85
N THR A 950 64.33 -18.48 -7.56
CA THR A 950 64.02 -19.73 -6.84
C THR A 950 62.69 -19.56 -6.10
N VAL A 951 61.77 -20.52 -6.22
CA VAL A 951 60.41 -20.48 -5.64
C VAL A 951 60.14 -21.73 -4.79
N ASP A 952 59.62 -21.53 -3.58
CA ASP A 952 59.05 -22.56 -2.71
C ASP A 952 57.53 -22.34 -2.62
N PHE A 953 56.70 -23.35 -2.94
CA PHE A 953 55.24 -23.24 -2.98
C PHE A 953 54.54 -23.48 -1.62
N GLY A 954 55.29 -23.92 -0.60
CA GLY A 954 54.79 -24.04 0.78
C GLY A 954 54.00 -25.31 1.12
N ASP A 955 53.88 -26.27 0.20
CA ASP A 955 53.12 -27.54 0.34
C ASP A 955 54.02 -28.78 0.47
N GLU A 956 55.28 -28.59 0.87
CA GLU A 956 56.35 -29.61 0.90
C GLU A 956 56.79 -30.13 -0.48
N SER A 957 56.33 -29.53 -1.59
CA SER A 957 56.89 -29.79 -2.91
C SER A 957 58.33 -29.25 -3.06
N PRO A 958 59.15 -29.79 -3.98
CA PRO A 958 60.51 -29.30 -4.19
C PRO A 958 60.54 -27.86 -4.75
N GLU A 959 61.48 -27.04 -4.27
CA GLU A 959 61.74 -25.69 -4.83
C GLU A 959 62.02 -25.73 -6.34
N GLU A 960 61.47 -24.77 -7.08
CA GLU A 960 61.68 -24.61 -8.52
C GLU A 960 62.57 -23.41 -8.85
N VAL A 961 63.37 -23.50 -9.92
CA VAL A 961 64.37 -22.48 -10.28
C VAL A 961 64.27 -22.13 -11.77
N ALA A 962 64.28 -20.84 -12.09
CA ALA A 962 64.34 -20.31 -13.45
C ALA A 962 65.33 -19.13 -13.53
N THR A 963 65.93 -18.89 -14.69
CA THR A 963 66.88 -17.78 -14.91
C THR A 963 66.31 -16.83 -15.94
N GLY A 964 66.38 -15.53 -15.67
CA GLY A 964 66.02 -14.49 -16.63
C GLY A 964 67.03 -14.37 -17.79
N ASP A 965 66.65 -13.63 -18.84
CA ASP A 965 67.41 -13.56 -20.09
C ASP A 965 68.79 -12.87 -19.97
N GLY A 966 69.02 -12.07 -18.93
CA GLY A 966 70.30 -11.42 -18.68
C GLY A 966 70.74 -10.37 -19.71
N GLY A 967 71.87 -9.71 -19.48
CA GLY A 967 72.41 -8.69 -20.39
C GLY A 967 71.57 -7.41 -20.50
N THR A 968 70.63 -7.21 -19.58
CA THR A 968 69.69 -6.09 -19.54
C THR A 968 69.51 -5.59 -18.10
N THR A 969 69.32 -4.28 -17.96
CA THR A 969 68.98 -3.65 -16.67
C THR A 969 67.48 -3.49 -16.47
N ASN A 970 66.66 -3.95 -17.43
CA ASN A 970 65.19 -3.94 -17.31
C ASN A 970 64.68 -5.13 -16.51
N GLU A 971 63.42 -5.08 -16.08
CA GLU A 971 62.72 -6.20 -15.44
C GLU A 971 62.70 -7.44 -16.35
N GLN A 972 62.99 -8.60 -15.76
CA GLN A 972 63.02 -9.92 -16.38
C GLN A 972 61.94 -10.79 -15.75
N PHE A 973 61.27 -11.64 -16.54
CA PHE A 973 60.08 -12.41 -16.15
C PHE A 973 60.32 -13.91 -16.26
N VAL A 974 59.74 -14.69 -15.35
CA VAL A 974 59.74 -16.17 -15.36
C VAL A 974 58.35 -16.72 -14.98
N GLU A 975 58.00 -17.88 -15.53
CA GLU A 975 56.73 -18.59 -15.32
C GLU A 975 56.99 -19.95 -14.66
N PHE A 976 56.17 -20.31 -13.68
CA PHE A 976 56.12 -21.63 -13.03
C PHE A 976 54.70 -22.21 -13.07
N ILE A 977 54.54 -23.53 -13.04
CA ILE A 977 53.23 -24.21 -13.02
C ILE A 977 53.23 -25.19 -11.85
N HIS A 978 52.23 -25.11 -10.98
CA HIS A 978 52.11 -25.96 -9.79
C HIS A 978 50.69 -26.48 -9.58
N THR A 979 50.52 -27.60 -8.88
CA THR A 979 49.22 -28.19 -8.53
C THR A 979 49.22 -28.60 -7.07
N TYR A 980 48.27 -28.10 -6.29
CA TYR A 980 48.08 -28.49 -4.89
C TYR A 980 47.19 -29.73 -4.80
N GLU A 981 47.66 -30.78 -4.12
CA GLU A 981 46.95 -32.08 -4.03
C GLU A 981 45.86 -32.11 -2.93
N GLU A 982 45.88 -31.15 -1.99
CA GLU A 982 44.92 -31.00 -0.89
C GLU A 982 44.40 -29.55 -0.82
N ASP A 983 43.21 -29.36 -0.26
CA ASP A 983 42.63 -28.05 0.05
C ASP A 983 43.29 -27.45 1.32
N GLY A 984 43.51 -26.13 1.34
CA GLY A 984 44.24 -25.48 2.45
C GLY A 984 44.85 -24.10 2.12
N THR A 985 45.65 -23.56 3.05
CA THR A 985 46.39 -22.29 2.89
C THR A 985 47.91 -22.53 2.96
N TYR A 986 48.65 -22.04 1.97
CA TYR A 986 50.09 -22.27 1.78
C TYR A 986 50.88 -20.95 1.70
N THR A 987 52.15 -20.94 2.12
CA THR A 987 53.06 -19.77 2.07
C THR A 987 54.09 -19.95 0.96
N LEU A 988 54.08 -19.07 -0.05
CA LEU A 988 54.99 -19.09 -1.20
C LEU A 988 56.18 -18.14 -0.99
N THR A 989 57.41 -18.62 -1.18
CA THR A 989 58.67 -17.85 -0.96
C THR A 989 59.49 -17.73 -2.26
N ILE A 990 59.96 -16.52 -2.61
CA ILE A 990 60.71 -16.20 -3.83
C ILE A 990 62.10 -15.60 -3.50
N ASN A 991 63.17 -16.12 -4.09
CA ASN A 991 64.56 -15.62 -3.97
C ASN A 991 65.19 -15.32 -5.35
N VAL A 992 65.88 -14.17 -5.50
CA VAL A 992 66.50 -13.70 -6.76
C VAL A 992 67.99 -13.36 -6.56
N SER A 993 68.89 -13.88 -7.41
CA SER A 993 70.36 -13.65 -7.32
C SER A 993 71.06 -13.42 -8.66
N ASP A 994 72.06 -12.52 -8.71
CA ASP A 994 72.96 -12.28 -9.87
C ASP A 994 74.25 -13.13 -9.84
N GLY A 995 74.36 -14.09 -8.92
CA GLY A 995 75.55 -14.92 -8.72
C GLY A 995 76.63 -14.32 -7.81
N SER A 996 76.48 -13.06 -7.38
CA SER A 996 77.35 -12.39 -6.39
C SER A 996 76.58 -11.93 -5.14
N LEU A 997 75.35 -11.43 -5.30
CA LEU A 997 74.44 -10.88 -4.27
C LEU A 997 72.99 -11.35 -4.55
N SER A 998 72.07 -11.29 -3.56
CA SER A 998 70.69 -11.84 -3.66
C SER A 998 69.63 -11.08 -2.84
N LEU A 999 68.33 -11.30 -3.15
CA LEU A 999 67.13 -10.69 -2.54
C LEU A 999 65.97 -11.72 -2.38
N GLU A 1000 65.12 -11.63 -1.34
CA GLU A 1000 64.04 -12.61 -1.01
C GLU A 1000 62.70 -11.96 -0.59
N LYS A 1001 61.53 -12.60 -0.83
CA LYS A 1001 60.15 -12.15 -0.49
C LYS A 1001 59.10 -13.30 -0.39
N GLU A 1002 58.05 -13.18 0.44
CA GLU A 1002 56.99 -14.21 0.69
C GLU A 1002 55.54 -13.75 0.35
N PHE A 1003 54.62 -14.69 0.05
CA PHE A 1003 53.18 -14.53 -0.33
C PHE A 1003 52.28 -15.67 0.26
N ALA A 1004 50.95 -15.51 0.33
CA ALA A 1004 50.01 -16.54 0.85
C ALA A 1004 48.94 -16.96 -0.19
N ILE A 1005 48.64 -18.26 -0.32
CA ILE A 1005 47.77 -18.88 -1.37
C ILE A 1005 46.71 -19.83 -0.75
N VAL A 1006 45.46 -19.88 -1.24
CA VAL A 1006 44.32 -20.71 -0.72
C VAL A 1006 43.75 -21.67 -1.78
N VAL A 1007 43.39 -22.93 -1.43
CA VAL A 1007 42.99 -24.07 -2.32
C VAL A 1007 41.69 -24.81 -1.87
N ILE A 1008 40.75 -25.26 -2.77
CA ILE A 1008 39.32 -25.73 -2.52
C ILE A 1008 38.87 -27.07 -3.26
N GLY A 1009 37.81 -27.88 -2.85
CA GLY A 1009 37.29 -29.18 -3.47
C GLY A 1009 35.71 -29.49 -3.64
N ASN A 1010 35.25 -30.71 -4.11
CA ASN A 1010 33.88 -31.15 -4.70
C ASN A 1010 32.83 -31.84 -3.73
N ALA A 1011 31.49 -31.77 -3.96
CA ALA A 1011 30.36 -32.26 -3.13
C ALA A 1011 29.21 -33.03 -3.87
N ALA A 1012 27.98 -33.11 -3.32
CA ALA A 1012 26.82 -33.88 -3.84
C ALA A 1012 25.53 -33.03 -3.83
N PRO A 1013 24.49 -33.33 -4.63
CA PRO A 1013 23.38 -32.41 -4.85
C PRO A 1013 22.32 -32.49 -3.76
N GLU A 1014 21.57 -31.41 -3.62
CA GLU A 1014 20.46 -31.24 -2.68
C GLU A 1014 19.14 -31.04 -3.43
N LEU A 1015 18.04 -31.63 -2.92
CA LEU A 1015 16.68 -31.49 -3.45
C LEU A 1015 15.70 -31.12 -2.33
N LEU A 1016 15.24 -29.87 -2.36
CA LEU A 1016 14.18 -29.35 -1.51
C LEU A 1016 12.94 -29.10 -2.36
N ILE A 1017 11.80 -29.58 -1.85
CA ILE A 1017 10.49 -29.36 -2.44
C ILE A 1017 9.47 -29.36 -1.29
N GLN A 1018 8.45 -28.52 -1.41
CA GLN A 1018 7.35 -28.42 -0.44
C GLN A 1018 6.75 -29.81 -0.14
N ASP A 1019 6.39 -30.06 1.11
CA ASP A 1019 5.93 -31.38 1.58
C ASP A 1019 4.52 -31.75 1.09
N SER A 1020 3.74 -30.76 0.65
CA SER A 1020 2.46 -30.98 0.00
C SER A 1020 2.09 -29.87 -0.97
N PHE A 1021 1.25 -30.17 -1.95
CA PHE A 1021 0.64 -29.18 -2.83
C PHE A 1021 -0.87 -29.39 -2.94
N SER A 1022 -1.61 -28.34 -3.30
CA SER A 1022 -2.99 -28.45 -3.73
C SER A 1022 -3.12 -28.17 -5.23
N ALA A 1023 -4.02 -28.92 -5.88
CA ALA A 1023 -4.38 -28.72 -7.27
C ALA A 1023 -5.90 -28.71 -7.44
N LYS A 1024 -6.37 -28.22 -8.59
CA LYS A 1024 -7.78 -28.20 -8.95
C LYS A 1024 -8.07 -29.20 -10.06
N TYR A 1025 -9.20 -29.90 -9.97
CA TYR A 1025 -9.60 -30.88 -10.97
C TYR A 1025 -9.63 -30.27 -12.37
N GLY A 1026 -8.99 -30.92 -13.34
CA GLY A 1026 -8.99 -30.48 -14.74
C GLY A 1026 -8.14 -29.25 -15.05
N VAL A 1027 -7.48 -28.64 -14.06
CA VAL A 1027 -6.63 -27.46 -14.24
C VAL A 1027 -5.15 -27.87 -14.23
N PRO A 1028 -4.32 -27.44 -15.21
CA PRO A 1028 -2.88 -27.66 -15.18
C PRO A 1028 -2.25 -27.03 -13.92
N LYS A 1029 -1.51 -27.84 -13.17
CA LYS A 1029 -0.74 -27.42 -12.02
C LYS A 1029 0.75 -27.53 -12.36
N THR A 1030 1.44 -26.40 -12.24
CA THR A 1030 2.90 -26.36 -12.28
C THR A 1030 3.43 -26.57 -10.86
N ILE A 1031 4.40 -27.48 -10.73
CA ILE A 1031 5.09 -27.77 -9.48
C ILE A 1031 6.60 -27.65 -9.72
N ARG A 1032 7.24 -26.86 -8.89
CA ARG A 1032 8.69 -26.61 -8.94
C ARG A 1032 9.32 -27.06 -7.63
N PRO A 1033 10.51 -27.67 -7.65
CA PRO A 1033 11.25 -27.91 -6.43
C PRO A 1033 11.68 -26.54 -5.87
N THR A 1034 11.65 -26.38 -4.56
CA THR A 1034 12.09 -25.15 -3.87
C THR A 1034 13.57 -24.90 -4.09
N SER A 1035 14.38 -25.96 -4.13
CA SER A 1035 15.79 -25.87 -4.51
C SER A 1035 16.28 -27.19 -5.09
N VAL A 1036 17.14 -27.08 -6.11
CA VAL A 1036 17.90 -28.18 -6.69
C VAL A 1036 19.30 -27.65 -6.93
N THR A 1037 20.24 -27.97 -6.04
CA THR A 1037 21.58 -27.38 -6.04
C THR A 1037 22.65 -28.45 -5.91
N ASP A 1038 23.86 -28.09 -6.28
CA ASP A 1038 25.06 -28.89 -6.08
C ASP A 1038 26.17 -27.91 -5.68
N ALA A 1039 26.90 -28.18 -4.59
CA ALA A 1039 27.76 -27.17 -3.96
C ALA A 1039 29.04 -26.85 -4.76
N ASP A 1040 29.24 -27.59 -5.84
CA ASP A 1040 30.37 -27.64 -6.75
C ASP A 1040 29.94 -27.43 -8.20
N ASP A 1041 28.65 -27.13 -8.41
CA ASP A 1041 28.06 -26.69 -9.67
C ASP A 1041 28.05 -27.77 -10.77
N ASP A 1042 27.93 -29.06 -10.40
CA ASP A 1042 27.72 -30.14 -11.37
C ASP A 1042 26.33 -30.01 -12.06
N PRO A 1043 26.19 -30.35 -13.37
CA PRO A 1043 24.91 -30.25 -14.08
C PRO A 1043 23.83 -31.24 -13.58
N LEU A 1044 22.65 -30.73 -13.20
CA LEU A 1044 21.59 -31.52 -12.58
C LEU A 1044 20.46 -31.93 -13.55
N SER A 1045 19.77 -33.03 -13.23
CA SER A 1045 18.59 -33.52 -13.96
C SER A 1045 17.47 -33.96 -13.01
N VAL A 1046 16.25 -33.42 -13.20
CA VAL A 1046 15.11 -33.62 -12.31
C VAL A 1046 13.90 -34.28 -12.99
N TRP A 1047 13.25 -35.22 -12.31
CA TRP A 1047 12.15 -36.03 -12.86
C TRP A 1047 10.99 -36.17 -11.86
N TYR A 1048 9.76 -36.21 -12.36
CA TYR A 1048 8.52 -36.29 -11.57
C TYR A 1048 7.73 -37.56 -11.87
N ASP A 1049 7.29 -38.26 -10.83
CA ASP A 1049 6.24 -39.28 -10.85
C ASP A 1049 5.01 -38.71 -10.11
N TRP A 1050 3.90 -38.45 -10.81
CA TRP A 1050 2.77 -37.68 -10.29
C TRP A 1050 1.82 -38.45 -9.35
N GLY A 1051 2.01 -39.77 -9.22
CA GLY A 1051 1.26 -40.60 -8.26
C GLY A 1051 -0.16 -40.98 -8.69
N ASP A 1052 -0.61 -40.64 -9.90
CA ASP A 1052 -1.93 -40.93 -10.46
C ASP A 1052 -1.91 -41.96 -11.62
N GLU A 1053 -0.84 -42.76 -11.69
CA GLU A 1053 -0.55 -43.73 -12.76
C GLU A 1053 -0.27 -43.12 -14.15
N SER A 1054 -0.14 -41.79 -14.26
CA SER A 1054 0.36 -41.13 -15.46
C SER A 1054 1.86 -41.40 -15.71
N ALA A 1055 2.35 -41.04 -16.89
CA ALA A 1055 3.77 -41.21 -17.22
C ALA A 1055 4.62 -40.14 -16.51
N MET A 1056 5.82 -40.52 -16.05
CA MET A 1056 6.77 -39.57 -15.48
C MET A 1056 7.17 -38.49 -16.48
N THR A 1057 7.41 -37.28 -15.98
CA THR A 1057 7.83 -36.12 -16.77
C THR A 1057 9.18 -35.59 -16.29
N ILE A 1058 9.96 -35.02 -17.21
CA ILE A 1058 11.21 -34.32 -16.86
C ILE A 1058 10.89 -32.86 -16.55
N GLY A 1059 11.52 -32.30 -15.52
CA GLY A 1059 11.43 -30.89 -15.17
C GLY A 1059 12.24 -30.04 -16.15
N ASP A 1060 11.76 -28.83 -16.44
CA ASP A 1060 12.44 -27.91 -17.36
C ASP A 1060 13.57 -27.14 -16.67
N PRO A 1061 14.86 -27.39 -16.97
CA PRO A 1061 15.99 -26.76 -16.27
C PRO A 1061 16.01 -25.24 -16.40
N ASP A 1062 15.57 -24.71 -17.54
CA ASP A 1062 15.52 -23.26 -17.80
C ASP A 1062 14.38 -22.59 -17.01
N ASP A 1063 13.45 -23.40 -16.50
CA ASP A 1063 12.35 -23.00 -15.64
C ASP A 1063 12.44 -23.69 -14.27
N GLY A 1064 13.63 -23.65 -13.66
CA GLY A 1064 13.89 -24.11 -12.30
C GLY A 1064 13.49 -25.58 -12.05
N TYR A 1065 13.60 -26.41 -13.07
CA TYR A 1065 13.17 -27.80 -13.10
C TYR A 1065 11.66 -28.01 -12.90
N ALA A 1066 10.81 -27.04 -13.26
CA ALA A 1066 9.36 -27.16 -13.08
C ALA A 1066 8.75 -28.30 -13.90
N GLY A 1067 7.85 -29.07 -13.27
CA GLY A 1067 6.98 -30.05 -13.91
C GLY A 1067 5.55 -29.53 -13.99
N ILE A 1068 4.84 -29.78 -15.10
CA ILE A 1068 3.43 -29.41 -15.27
C ILE A 1068 2.60 -30.68 -15.41
N HIS A 1069 1.51 -30.78 -14.65
CA HIS A 1069 0.59 -31.92 -14.71
C HIS A 1069 -0.86 -31.51 -14.49
N THR A 1070 -1.81 -32.25 -15.05
CA THR A 1070 -3.24 -32.04 -14.86
C THR A 1070 -3.87 -33.29 -14.26
N TYR A 1071 -4.36 -33.17 -13.03
CA TYR A 1071 -5.08 -34.25 -12.36
C TYR A 1071 -6.51 -34.37 -12.88
N LEU A 1072 -6.87 -35.55 -13.38
CA LEU A 1072 -8.20 -35.88 -13.92
C LEU A 1072 -9.05 -36.68 -12.91
N SER A 1073 -8.70 -36.62 -11.63
CA SER A 1073 -9.45 -37.22 -10.53
C SER A 1073 -9.20 -36.44 -9.24
N VAL A 1074 -10.26 -36.21 -8.47
CA VAL A 1074 -10.19 -35.57 -7.15
C VAL A 1074 -9.70 -36.55 -6.08
N GLY A 1075 -9.03 -36.04 -5.05
CA GLY A 1075 -8.49 -36.84 -3.94
C GLY A 1075 -7.01 -36.58 -3.65
N GLU A 1076 -6.41 -37.50 -2.89
CA GLU A 1076 -5.03 -37.42 -2.42
C GLU A 1076 -4.09 -38.31 -3.26
N PHE A 1077 -3.00 -37.73 -3.77
CA PHE A 1077 -1.97 -38.41 -4.57
C PHE A 1077 -0.59 -38.30 -3.90
N GLN A 1078 0.31 -39.24 -4.19
CA GLN A 1078 1.70 -39.19 -3.73
C GLN A 1078 2.64 -39.02 -4.91
N MET A 1079 3.11 -37.80 -5.12
CA MET A 1079 4.10 -37.47 -6.14
C MET A 1079 5.51 -37.78 -5.62
N ILE A 1080 6.42 -38.26 -6.48
CA ILE A 1080 7.84 -38.46 -6.16
C ILE A 1080 8.70 -37.67 -7.14
N VAL A 1081 9.64 -36.89 -6.61
CA VAL A 1081 10.60 -36.10 -7.40
C VAL A 1081 12.01 -36.65 -7.20
N TYR A 1082 12.79 -36.75 -8.28
CA TYR A 1082 14.16 -37.28 -8.31
C TYR A 1082 15.15 -36.22 -8.81
N VAL A 1083 16.37 -36.16 -8.27
CA VAL A 1083 17.51 -35.36 -8.78
C VAL A 1083 18.76 -36.23 -8.98
N ASP A 1084 19.56 -35.94 -10.02
CA ASP A 1084 20.80 -36.63 -10.39
C ASP A 1084 21.83 -35.61 -10.95
N ASP A 1085 23.07 -35.63 -10.45
CA ASP A 1085 24.24 -34.81 -10.88
C ASP A 1085 25.14 -35.54 -11.90
N GLY A 1086 24.75 -36.75 -12.32
CA GLY A 1086 25.53 -37.56 -13.26
C GLY A 1086 26.72 -38.30 -12.63
N ASN A 1087 26.98 -38.10 -11.32
CA ASN A 1087 27.96 -38.84 -10.56
C ASN A 1087 27.33 -40.08 -9.88
N PRO A 1088 27.94 -41.27 -10.03
CA PRO A 1088 27.36 -42.49 -9.49
C PRO A 1088 27.33 -42.46 -7.96
N ASN A 1089 26.11 -42.60 -7.39
CA ASN A 1089 25.74 -42.61 -5.95
C ASN A 1089 25.35 -41.25 -5.34
N HIS A 1090 25.17 -40.21 -6.14
CA HIS A 1090 24.76 -38.88 -5.69
C HIS A 1090 23.29 -38.54 -6.05
N ASN A 1091 22.46 -39.53 -6.41
CA ASN A 1091 21.05 -39.31 -6.75
C ASN A 1091 20.12 -39.32 -5.52
N LEU A 1092 19.23 -38.33 -5.42
CA LEU A 1092 18.25 -38.18 -4.33
C LEU A 1092 16.81 -38.21 -4.83
N SER A 1093 15.86 -38.48 -3.93
CA SER A 1093 14.43 -38.42 -4.24
C SER A 1093 13.58 -38.04 -3.02
N ARG A 1094 12.48 -37.31 -3.23
CA ARG A 1094 11.52 -36.90 -2.19
C ARG A 1094 10.08 -37.22 -2.59
N THR A 1095 9.28 -37.70 -1.64
CA THR A 1095 7.85 -37.97 -1.82
C THR A 1095 7.03 -36.84 -1.23
N VAL A 1096 6.01 -36.38 -1.94
CA VAL A 1096 5.20 -35.19 -1.66
C VAL A 1096 3.71 -35.54 -1.84
N ASN A 1097 2.85 -35.07 -0.94
CA ASN A 1097 1.40 -35.31 -1.05
C ASN A 1097 0.73 -34.23 -1.91
N ILE A 1098 -0.27 -34.60 -2.71
CA ILE A 1098 -1.06 -33.66 -3.52
C ILE A 1098 -2.56 -33.85 -3.27
N THR A 1099 -3.22 -32.78 -2.83
CA THR A 1099 -4.68 -32.73 -2.62
C THR A 1099 -5.36 -32.06 -3.81
N VAL A 1100 -6.28 -32.77 -4.47
CA VAL A 1100 -7.02 -32.26 -5.64
C VAL A 1100 -8.49 -32.00 -5.29
N SER A 1101 -8.96 -30.76 -5.48
CA SER A 1101 -10.33 -30.29 -5.15
C SER A 1101 -11.06 -29.63 -6.34
N GLU A 1102 -12.38 -29.43 -6.25
CA GLU A 1102 -13.24 -28.81 -7.28
C GLU A 1102 -13.44 -27.28 -7.06
N LEU A 1103 -14.14 -26.59 -7.99
CA LEU A 1103 -14.61 -25.18 -7.94
C LEU A 1103 -16.14 -25.17 -7.70
N ASN A 1104 -16.70 -24.13 -7.07
CA ASN A 1104 -18.14 -24.02 -6.74
C ASN A 1104 -18.63 -22.56 -6.95
N ASN A 1105 -19.01 -22.17 -8.17
CA ASN A 1105 -19.64 -20.89 -8.49
C ASN A 1105 -21.17 -21.06 -8.62
N LYS A 1106 -21.92 -19.94 -8.56
CA LYS A 1106 -23.39 -19.92 -8.63
C LYS A 1106 -23.93 -19.87 -10.06
N ALA A 1107 -25.03 -20.56 -10.32
CA ALA A 1107 -25.83 -20.41 -11.54
C ALA A 1107 -26.50 -19.02 -11.62
N TYR A 1108 -26.67 -18.49 -12.84
CA TYR A 1108 -27.26 -17.17 -13.06
C TYR A 1108 -28.20 -17.10 -14.27
N VAL A 1109 -29.12 -16.11 -14.29
CA VAL A 1109 -30.12 -15.90 -15.34
C VAL A 1109 -29.68 -14.73 -16.23
N GLU A 1110 -29.33 -15.00 -17.48
CA GLU A 1110 -28.84 -13.98 -18.40
C GLU A 1110 -29.95 -13.07 -18.94
N ASN A 1111 -31.10 -13.64 -19.34
CA ASN A 1111 -32.25 -12.88 -19.85
C ASN A 1111 -33.56 -13.67 -19.88
N ILE A 1112 -34.69 -12.95 -20.01
CA ILE A 1112 -36.02 -13.48 -20.29
C ILE A 1112 -36.57 -12.83 -21.56
N VAL A 1113 -36.92 -13.65 -22.57
CA VAL A 1113 -37.44 -13.17 -23.85
C VAL A 1113 -38.81 -13.77 -24.19
N PRO A 1114 -39.90 -12.97 -24.22
CA PRO A 1114 -41.21 -13.44 -24.65
C PRO A 1114 -41.27 -13.57 -26.18
N THR A 1115 -41.87 -14.65 -26.67
CA THR A 1115 -41.88 -15.03 -28.08
C THR A 1115 -43.31 -15.36 -28.55
N PRO A 1116 -43.83 -14.69 -29.60
CA PRO A 1116 -43.20 -13.57 -30.32
C PRO A 1116 -43.23 -12.28 -29.49
N ALA A 1117 -42.12 -11.54 -29.45
CA ALA A 1117 -42.05 -10.25 -28.75
C ALA A 1117 -43.06 -9.24 -29.34
N LYS A 1118 -43.93 -8.70 -28.48
CA LYS A 1118 -44.94 -7.69 -28.80
C LYS A 1118 -45.01 -6.67 -27.67
N ASP A 1119 -45.41 -5.44 -28.02
CA ASP A 1119 -45.69 -4.38 -27.05
C ASP A 1119 -46.96 -4.68 -26.21
N GLU A 1120 -47.93 -5.42 -26.78
CA GLU A 1120 -49.18 -5.83 -26.13
C GLU A 1120 -49.61 -7.23 -26.62
N TYR A 1121 -50.06 -8.09 -25.70
CA TYR A 1121 -50.63 -9.42 -25.99
C TYR A 1121 -52.12 -9.46 -25.66
N SER A 1122 -52.87 -10.37 -26.28
CA SER A 1122 -54.32 -10.48 -26.02
C SER A 1122 -54.63 -11.40 -24.83
N VAL A 1123 -55.69 -11.11 -24.08
CA VAL A 1123 -56.25 -12.07 -23.09
C VAL A 1123 -56.54 -13.40 -23.79
N GLY A 1124 -56.03 -14.49 -23.24
CA GLY A 1124 -56.12 -15.84 -23.81
C GLY A 1124 -55.11 -16.14 -24.92
N GLU A 1125 -54.09 -15.30 -25.11
CA GLU A 1125 -52.96 -15.59 -25.99
C GLU A 1125 -51.88 -16.38 -25.23
N THR A 1126 -51.49 -17.55 -25.75
CA THR A 1126 -50.34 -18.30 -25.21
C THR A 1126 -49.04 -17.62 -25.59
N ILE A 1127 -48.26 -17.22 -24.59
CA ILE A 1127 -46.93 -16.59 -24.71
C ILE A 1127 -45.88 -17.63 -24.35
N ALA A 1128 -44.81 -17.73 -25.14
CA ALA A 1128 -43.64 -18.53 -24.79
C ALA A 1128 -42.54 -17.63 -24.20
N PHE A 1129 -41.99 -17.98 -23.04
CA PHE A 1129 -40.89 -17.27 -22.39
C PHE A 1129 -39.62 -18.10 -22.54
N VAL A 1130 -38.61 -17.55 -23.21
CA VAL A 1130 -37.29 -18.17 -23.31
C VAL A 1130 -36.41 -17.54 -22.22
N VAL A 1131 -36.06 -18.33 -21.22
CA VAL A 1131 -35.15 -17.96 -20.14
C VAL A 1131 -33.77 -18.51 -20.49
N THR A 1132 -32.76 -17.66 -20.57
CA THR A 1132 -31.39 -18.11 -20.83
C THR A 1132 -30.63 -18.17 -19.51
N VAL A 1133 -30.06 -19.32 -19.18
CA VAL A 1133 -29.31 -19.54 -17.94
C VAL A 1133 -27.92 -20.09 -18.23
N ASN A 1134 -26.98 -19.79 -17.34
CA ASN A 1134 -25.59 -20.27 -17.44
C ASN A 1134 -25.13 -20.74 -16.06
N ASP A 1135 -24.27 -21.74 -16.07
CA ASP A 1135 -23.54 -22.24 -14.92
C ASP A 1135 -22.12 -22.61 -15.34
N LEU A 1136 -21.13 -22.16 -14.57
CA LEU A 1136 -19.71 -22.31 -14.93
C LEU A 1136 -19.20 -23.73 -14.63
N GLU A 1137 -19.93 -24.50 -13.81
CA GLU A 1137 -19.57 -25.82 -13.32
C GLU A 1137 -20.28 -26.96 -14.08
N GLY A 1138 -21.39 -26.65 -14.74
CA GLY A 1138 -22.21 -27.63 -15.46
C GLY A 1138 -23.08 -28.48 -14.52
N ASP A 1139 -23.46 -27.90 -13.39
CA ASP A 1139 -24.35 -28.50 -12.41
C ASP A 1139 -25.80 -28.55 -12.91
N ASN A 1140 -26.61 -29.32 -12.19
CA ASN A 1140 -28.04 -29.39 -12.43
C ASN A 1140 -28.70 -28.12 -11.89
N VAL A 1141 -29.17 -27.26 -12.79
CA VAL A 1141 -29.82 -26.01 -12.41
C VAL A 1141 -31.33 -26.15 -12.43
N THR A 1142 -31.95 -25.77 -11.32
CA THR A 1142 -33.39 -25.59 -11.18
C THR A 1142 -33.74 -24.15 -11.54
N ILE A 1143 -34.49 -23.98 -12.63
CA ILE A 1143 -34.98 -22.69 -13.09
C ILE A 1143 -36.44 -22.57 -12.66
N THR A 1144 -36.77 -21.49 -11.96
CA THR A 1144 -38.15 -21.15 -11.58
C THR A 1144 -38.58 -19.90 -12.33
N ILE A 1145 -39.77 -19.88 -12.93
CA ILE A 1145 -40.37 -18.69 -13.55
C ILE A 1145 -41.71 -18.38 -12.88
N GLU A 1146 -41.91 -17.15 -12.41
CA GLU A 1146 -43.19 -16.67 -11.90
C GLU A 1146 -43.80 -15.68 -12.90
N PHE A 1147 -45.06 -15.88 -13.31
CA PHE A 1147 -45.65 -15.10 -14.40
C PHE A 1147 -46.31 -13.78 -13.97
N GLY A 1148 -46.33 -13.47 -12.67
CA GLY A 1148 -46.87 -12.22 -12.11
C GLY A 1148 -48.39 -12.21 -11.87
N ASP A 1149 -49.12 -13.27 -12.22
CA ASP A 1149 -50.56 -13.44 -11.94
C ASP A 1149 -50.86 -14.44 -10.80
N GLY A 1150 -49.81 -14.92 -10.14
CA GLY A 1150 -49.88 -15.91 -9.07
C GLY A 1150 -49.66 -17.35 -9.53
N GLU A 1151 -49.41 -17.59 -10.83
CA GLU A 1151 -48.94 -18.88 -11.36
C GLU A 1151 -47.41 -18.86 -11.59
N SER A 1152 -46.78 -20.03 -11.47
CA SER A 1152 -45.36 -20.26 -11.69
C SER A 1152 -45.10 -21.63 -12.32
N ASP A 1153 -43.93 -21.81 -12.93
CA ASP A 1153 -43.47 -23.08 -13.50
C ASP A 1153 -41.99 -23.31 -13.17
N GLU A 1154 -41.55 -24.57 -13.20
CA GLU A 1154 -40.17 -24.96 -12.85
C GLU A 1154 -39.59 -25.96 -13.86
N SER A 1155 -38.29 -25.87 -14.11
CA SER A 1155 -37.58 -26.84 -14.94
C SER A 1155 -36.19 -27.12 -14.38
N ILE A 1156 -35.79 -28.40 -14.37
CA ILE A 1156 -34.43 -28.81 -14.00
C ILE A 1156 -33.72 -29.20 -15.29
N ILE A 1157 -32.57 -28.58 -15.54
CA ILE A 1157 -31.73 -28.86 -16.70
C ILE A 1157 -30.31 -29.19 -16.29
N ASP A 1158 -29.67 -30.07 -17.07
CA ASP A 1158 -28.23 -30.33 -16.96
C ASP A 1158 -27.53 -29.33 -17.89
N LEU A 1159 -26.70 -28.45 -17.34
CA LEU A 1159 -25.98 -27.45 -18.12
C LEU A 1159 -24.64 -28.00 -18.62
N GLU A 1160 -24.23 -27.59 -19.82
CA GLU A 1160 -22.85 -27.78 -20.26
C GLU A 1160 -22.00 -26.62 -19.73
N ILE A 1161 -20.88 -26.94 -19.08
CA ILE A 1161 -19.91 -26.00 -18.49
C ILE A 1161 -19.74 -24.73 -19.32
N GLY A 1162 -20.12 -23.58 -18.73
CA GLY A 1162 -19.91 -22.24 -19.27
C GLY A 1162 -20.73 -21.87 -20.52
N ASN A 1163 -21.80 -22.62 -20.85
CA ASN A 1163 -22.66 -22.33 -21.99
C ASN A 1163 -24.03 -21.74 -21.59
N ASP A 1164 -24.41 -20.66 -22.28
CA ASP A 1164 -25.75 -20.08 -22.20
C ASP A 1164 -26.78 -21.06 -22.79
N THR A 1165 -27.70 -21.53 -21.94
CA THR A 1165 -28.68 -22.55 -22.31
C THR A 1165 -30.11 -21.99 -22.23
N PRO A 1166 -30.85 -21.95 -23.34
CA PRO A 1166 -32.21 -21.45 -23.35
C PRO A 1166 -33.23 -22.52 -22.91
N VAL A 1167 -34.07 -22.17 -21.94
CA VAL A 1167 -35.21 -22.97 -21.48
C VAL A 1167 -36.51 -22.25 -21.80
N THR A 1168 -37.48 -22.97 -22.36
CA THR A 1168 -38.75 -22.38 -22.80
C THR A 1168 -39.90 -22.79 -21.88
N PHE A 1169 -40.57 -21.78 -21.32
CA PHE A 1169 -41.82 -21.89 -20.58
C PHE A 1169 -42.98 -21.32 -21.40
N THR A 1170 -44.22 -21.69 -21.11
CA THR A 1170 -45.40 -21.13 -21.81
C THR A 1170 -46.51 -20.79 -20.83
N HIS A 1171 -47.15 -19.63 -21.00
CA HIS A 1171 -48.24 -19.18 -20.14
C HIS A 1171 -49.37 -18.49 -20.92
N GLU A 1172 -50.58 -18.49 -20.37
CA GLU A 1172 -51.76 -17.80 -20.92
C GLU A 1172 -52.42 -16.96 -19.82
N TYR A 1173 -52.61 -15.66 -20.06
CA TYR A 1173 -53.21 -14.75 -19.09
C TYR A 1173 -54.72 -14.61 -19.27
N ASP A 1174 -55.47 -14.80 -18.18
CA ASP A 1174 -56.93 -14.77 -18.13
C ASP A 1174 -57.55 -13.36 -17.96
N THR A 1175 -56.73 -12.37 -17.58
CA THR A 1175 -57.16 -10.98 -17.34
C THR A 1175 -56.26 -9.96 -18.02
N ASP A 1176 -56.81 -8.78 -18.33
CA ASP A 1176 -56.03 -7.64 -18.81
C ASP A 1176 -55.30 -6.93 -17.65
N GLY A 1177 -54.05 -6.51 -17.88
CA GLY A 1177 -53.17 -5.97 -16.86
C GLY A 1177 -51.71 -5.89 -17.31
N ILE A 1178 -50.84 -5.41 -16.42
CA ILE A 1178 -49.39 -5.50 -16.54
C ILE A 1178 -48.96 -6.56 -15.52
N PHE A 1179 -48.21 -7.57 -15.98
CA PHE A 1179 -47.72 -8.66 -15.15
C PHE A 1179 -46.19 -8.64 -15.16
N VAL A 1180 -45.57 -8.70 -13.99
CA VAL A 1180 -44.12 -8.78 -13.84
C VAL A 1180 -43.74 -10.26 -13.86
N VAL A 1181 -43.02 -10.68 -14.88
CA VAL A 1181 -42.49 -12.04 -15.00
C VAL A 1181 -41.07 -12.05 -14.44
N ASN A 1182 -40.80 -12.90 -13.46
CA ASN A 1182 -39.46 -13.09 -12.89
C ASN A 1182 -38.97 -14.51 -13.18
N ALA A 1183 -37.65 -14.69 -13.31
CA ALA A 1183 -37.04 -16.01 -13.36
C ALA A 1183 -35.80 -16.06 -12.47
N THR A 1184 -35.59 -17.19 -11.80
CA THR A 1184 -34.44 -17.48 -10.94
C THR A 1184 -33.78 -18.80 -11.32
N ALA A 1185 -32.48 -18.94 -11.04
CA ALA A 1185 -31.69 -20.16 -11.25
C ALA A 1185 -31.03 -20.59 -9.93
N ASP A 1186 -31.13 -21.89 -9.59
CA ASP A 1186 -30.58 -22.50 -8.38
C ASP A 1186 -29.93 -23.86 -8.71
N ASP A 1187 -28.62 -23.98 -8.50
CA ASP A 1187 -27.84 -25.22 -8.70
C ASP A 1187 -27.89 -26.18 -7.48
N GLY A 1188 -28.56 -25.78 -6.39
CA GLY A 1188 -28.70 -26.57 -5.17
C GLY A 1188 -27.42 -26.68 -4.33
N GLN A 1189 -26.36 -25.94 -4.68
CA GLN A 1189 -25.12 -25.88 -3.93
C GLN A 1189 -25.15 -24.72 -2.91
N SER A 1190 -24.33 -24.85 -1.86
CA SER A 1190 -24.23 -23.80 -0.83
C SER A 1190 -23.21 -22.74 -1.27
N HIS A 1191 -23.71 -21.56 -1.63
CA HIS A 1191 -22.91 -20.40 -2.00
C HIS A 1191 -22.71 -19.45 -0.83
N SER A 1192 -21.65 -18.64 -0.88
CA SER A 1192 -21.38 -17.60 0.12
C SER A 1192 -22.41 -16.46 0.09
N ASP A 1193 -23.08 -16.27 -1.04
CA ASP A 1193 -24.23 -15.39 -1.23
C ASP A 1193 -25.48 -16.25 -1.45
N ALA A 1194 -26.45 -16.16 -0.53
CA ALA A 1194 -27.69 -16.95 -0.57
C ALA A 1194 -28.75 -16.35 -1.52
N THR A 1195 -28.47 -15.20 -2.13
CA THR A 1195 -29.40 -14.53 -3.04
C THR A 1195 -29.34 -15.17 -4.42
N LEU A 1196 -30.44 -15.81 -4.84
CA LEU A 1196 -30.56 -16.33 -6.20
C LEU A 1196 -30.49 -15.19 -7.20
N ASP A 1197 -29.74 -15.38 -8.28
CA ASP A 1197 -29.71 -14.44 -9.38
C ASP A 1197 -31.09 -14.41 -10.07
N MET A 1198 -31.59 -13.20 -10.36
CA MET A 1198 -32.96 -12.98 -10.81
C MET A 1198 -33.01 -11.97 -11.94
N GLU A 1199 -33.78 -12.29 -12.98
CA GLU A 1199 -34.13 -11.35 -14.06
C GLU A 1199 -35.64 -11.09 -14.08
N THR A 1200 -36.06 -9.89 -14.49
CA THR A 1200 -37.48 -9.50 -14.55
C THR A 1200 -37.88 -8.82 -15.87
N ILE A 1201 -39.11 -9.05 -16.33
CA ILE A 1201 -39.70 -8.38 -17.49
C ILE A 1201 -41.20 -8.10 -17.31
N ASP A 1202 -41.66 -6.92 -17.76
CA ASP A 1202 -43.07 -6.54 -17.78
C ASP A 1202 -43.80 -7.05 -19.02
N ILE A 1203 -44.95 -7.72 -18.82
CA ILE A 1203 -45.84 -8.20 -19.89
C ILE A 1203 -47.19 -7.49 -19.82
N VAL A 1204 -47.54 -6.80 -20.91
CA VAL A 1204 -48.81 -6.07 -21.03
C VAL A 1204 -49.85 -6.92 -21.75
N ILE A 1205 -50.93 -7.27 -21.06
CA ILE A 1205 -52.08 -8.01 -21.58
C ILE A 1205 -53.27 -7.08 -21.74
N VAL A 1206 -53.83 -7.02 -22.96
CA VAL A 1206 -55.00 -6.19 -23.29
C VAL A 1206 -56.20 -7.04 -23.69
N LYS A 1207 -57.37 -6.63 -23.23
CA LYS A 1207 -58.64 -7.22 -23.66
C LYS A 1207 -59.01 -6.71 -25.04
N GLU A 1208 -59.20 -7.60 -26.02
CA GLU A 1208 -59.62 -7.20 -27.38
C GLU A 1208 -60.86 -6.28 -27.30
N ALA A 1209 -60.71 -5.05 -27.79
CA ALA A 1209 -61.81 -4.10 -27.90
C ALA A 1209 -62.82 -4.59 -28.96
N GLY A 1210 -63.86 -5.28 -28.49
CA GLY A 1210 -65.00 -5.66 -29.33
C GLY A 1210 -65.51 -4.45 -30.11
N ILE A 1211 -65.46 -4.53 -31.44
CA ILE A 1211 -65.85 -3.45 -32.36
C ILE A 1211 -67.24 -2.94 -31.97
N SER A 1212 -67.32 -1.67 -31.58
CA SER A 1212 -68.58 -1.02 -31.20
C SER A 1212 -69.61 -1.16 -32.32
N ILE A 1213 -70.77 -1.73 -31.98
CA ILE A 1213 -71.94 -1.83 -32.87
C ILE A 1213 -72.36 -0.43 -33.38
N ALA A 1214 -72.03 0.65 -32.65
CA ALA A 1214 -72.25 2.02 -33.07
C ALA A 1214 -71.31 2.47 -34.21
N LEU A 1215 -70.08 1.95 -34.27
CA LEU A 1215 -69.14 2.19 -35.38
C LEU A 1215 -69.60 1.46 -36.64
N ILE A 1216 -70.09 0.22 -36.52
CA ILE A 1216 -70.69 -0.55 -37.62
C ILE A 1216 -71.98 0.13 -38.12
N ALA A 1217 -72.82 0.65 -37.22
CA ALA A 1217 -74.01 1.42 -37.58
C ALA A 1217 -73.65 2.75 -38.28
N GLY A 1218 -72.60 3.44 -37.82
CA GLY A 1218 -72.07 4.66 -38.43
C GLY A 1218 -71.54 4.43 -39.85
N ILE A 1219 -70.76 3.36 -40.06
CA ILE A 1219 -70.25 2.96 -41.37
C ILE A 1219 -71.40 2.51 -42.30
N CYS A 1220 -72.40 1.78 -41.81
CA CYS A 1220 -73.58 1.41 -42.59
C CYS A 1220 -74.39 2.63 -43.06
N ILE A 1221 -74.54 3.66 -42.22
CA ILE A 1221 -75.22 4.91 -42.58
C ILE A 1221 -74.40 5.68 -43.63
N LEU A 1222 -73.08 5.74 -43.47
CA LEU A 1222 -72.20 6.39 -44.45
C LEU A 1222 -72.24 5.68 -45.82
N ILE A 1223 -72.25 4.34 -45.83
CA ILE A 1223 -72.38 3.53 -47.04
C ILE A 1223 -73.75 3.72 -47.70
N ILE A 1224 -74.85 3.84 -46.94
CA ILE A 1224 -76.19 4.12 -47.49
C ILE A 1224 -76.24 5.52 -48.13
N VAL A 1225 -75.61 6.53 -47.51
CA VAL A 1225 -75.53 7.89 -48.06
C VAL A 1225 -74.68 7.91 -49.34
N VAL A 1226 -73.54 7.21 -49.36
CA VAL A 1226 -72.67 7.11 -50.54
C VAL A 1226 -73.33 6.31 -51.66
N VAL A 1227 -74.06 5.22 -51.36
CA VAL A 1227 -74.82 4.44 -52.36
C VAL A 1227 -76.02 5.22 -52.92
N ALA A 1228 -76.69 6.05 -52.12
CA ALA A 1228 -77.76 6.93 -52.60
C ALA A 1228 -77.24 8.01 -53.56
N VAL A 1229 -76.04 8.54 -53.31
CA VAL A 1229 -75.37 9.52 -54.19
C VAL A 1229 -74.85 8.85 -55.48
N ILE A 1230 -74.35 7.62 -55.41
CA ILE A 1230 -73.88 6.85 -56.58
C ILE A 1230 -75.06 6.35 -57.46
N LEU A 1231 -76.21 6.00 -56.87
CA LEU A 1231 -77.41 5.59 -57.61
C LEU A 1231 -78.12 6.74 -58.34
N MET A 1232 -77.91 8.00 -57.93
CA MET A 1232 -78.39 9.17 -58.68
C MET A 1232 -77.55 9.49 -59.92
N MET A 1233 -76.31 8.99 -60.04
CA MET A 1233 -75.37 9.43 -61.08
C MET A 1233 -75.14 8.44 -62.25
N ARG A 1234 -75.74 7.25 -62.28
CA ARG A 1234 -75.50 6.29 -63.40
C ARG A 1234 -76.78 5.70 -64.02
N LYS A 1235 -77.42 6.50 -64.89
CA LYS A 1235 -78.34 6.03 -65.93
C LYS A 1235 -77.94 6.61 -67.30
N ARG A 1236 -77.06 5.93 -68.03
CA ARG A 1236 -76.99 5.97 -69.52
C ARG A 1236 -76.04 4.87 -70.06
N LYS A 1237 -76.65 3.88 -70.72
CA LYS A 1237 -76.25 3.01 -71.86
C LYS A 1237 -74.75 3.02 -72.25
N GLY A 1238 -74.04 1.91 -72.49
CA GLY A 1238 -74.37 0.53 -72.83
C GLY A 1238 -73.62 0.12 -74.12
N ALA A 1239 -72.90 -1.02 -74.13
CA ALA A 1239 -72.64 -1.90 -75.29
C ALA A 1239 -71.58 -3.00 -74.98
N THR A 1240 -71.93 -4.26 -75.26
CA THR A 1240 -71.15 -5.50 -75.45
C THR A 1240 -70.86 -5.72 -76.97
N PRO A 1241 -70.40 -6.89 -77.53
CA PRO A 1241 -69.71 -8.12 -77.04
C PRO A 1241 -68.58 -8.68 -77.97
N SER A 1242 -67.86 -9.74 -77.53
CA SER A 1242 -67.64 -11.08 -78.20
C SER A 1242 -66.43 -11.81 -77.57
N GLU A 1243 -66.54 -12.96 -76.87
CA GLU A 1243 -66.78 -14.38 -77.29
C GLU A 1243 -65.66 -14.95 -78.18
N ARG A 1244 -65.09 -16.18 -78.09
CA ARG A 1244 -65.38 -17.53 -77.51
C ARG A 1244 -64.10 -18.39 -77.72
N GLY A 1245 -63.83 -19.57 -77.15
CA GLY A 1245 -64.60 -20.48 -76.29
C GLY A 1245 -63.96 -21.89 -76.17
N MET A 1246 -64.68 -22.79 -75.45
CA MET A 1246 -64.75 -24.29 -75.44
C MET A 1246 -63.46 -25.12 -75.18
N GLY A 1247 -63.45 -26.26 -74.47
CA GLY A 1247 -64.49 -27.12 -73.86
C GLY A 1247 -63.85 -28.32 -73.08
N SER A 1248 -64.51 -28.79 -72.02
CA SER A 1248 -65.11 -30.14 -71.78
C SER A 1248 -64.25 -31.35 -71.35
N MET A 1249 -64.56 -31.86 -70.13
CA MET A 1249 -64.96 -33.22 -69.70
C MET A 1249 -64.00 -34.44 -69.55
N GLU A 1250 -64.10 -35.03 -68.33
CA GLU A 1250 -64.24 -36.45 -67.91
C GLU A 1250 -63.03 -37.43 -67.75
N GLY A 1251 -62.96 -38.10 -66.58
CA GLY A 1251 -62.95 -39.59 -66.52
C GLY A 1251 -61.83 -40.37 -65.76
N MET A 1252 -62.12 -40.79 -64.52
CA MET A 1252 -61.77 -42.01 -63.71
C MET A 1252 -60.59 -43.01 -63.99
N SER A 1253 -59.98 -43.45 -62.85
CA SER A 1253 -59.60 -44.84 -62.38
C SER A 1253 -58.15 -45.40 -62.45
N HIS A 1254 -57.67 -45.81 -61.24
CA HIS A 1254 -56.78 -46.91 -60.74
C HIS A 1254 -55.73 -47.65 -61.61
N ALA A 1255 -54.51 -47.87 -61.07
CA ALA A 1255 -54.02 -49.12 -60.42
C ALA A 1255 -52.46 -49.17 -60.21
N ASP A 1256 -52.06 -49.98 -59.22
CA ASP A 1256 -50.75 -50.25 -58.59
C ASP A 1256 -49.60 -50.89 -59.42
N VAL A 1257 -48.39 -50.89 -58.78
CA VAL A 1257 -47.39 -51.98 -58.51
C VAL A 1257 -45.95 -51.38 -58.58
N GLY A 1258 -45.14 -51.32 -57.49
CA GLY A 1258 -44.26 -52.38 -56.92
C GLY A 1258 -42.91 -52.42 -57.68
N GLU A 1259 -41.68 -52.48 -57.15
CA GLU A 1259 -40.97 -53.05 -55.99
C GLU A 1259 -39.69 -52.19 -55.75
N SER A 1260 -38.88 -52.22 -54.70
CA SER A 1260 -38.39 -53.32 -53.86
C SER A 1260 -37.80 -52.82 -52.52
N ASN A 1261 -38.06 -53.59 -51.47
CA ASN A 1261 -37.45 -53.61 -50.12
C ASN A 1261 -36.10 -54.42 -50.19
N PRO A 1262 -35.27 -54.67 -49.14
CA PRO A 1262 -35.46 -54.50 -47.68
C PRO A 1262 -34.13 -54.13 -46.91
N PRO A 1263 -33.83 -54.56 -45.65
CA PRO A 1263 -33.64 -53.73 -44.43
C PRO A 1263 -32.32 -54.13 -43.69
N PRO A 1264 -32.18 -54.42 -42.35
CA PRO A 1264 -32.72 -53.93 -41.07
C PRO A 1264 -31.66 -53.80 -39.91
N ALA A 1265 -32.12 -53.26 -38.76
CA ALA A 1265 -31.90 -53.69 -37.35
C ALA A 1265 -30.49 -53.64 -36.70
N GLY A 1266 -30.33 -53.20 -35.44
CA GLY A 1266 -31.32 -52.94 -34.40
C GLY A 1266 -30.71 -52.41 -33.07
N PRO A 1267 -31.56 -52.11 -32.07
CA PRO A 1267 -31.32 -51.45 -30.77
C PRO A 1267 -31.01 -52.49 -29.67
N PRO A 1268 -31.05 -52.29 -28.31
CA PRO A 1268 -31.50 -51.20 -27.40
C PRO A 1268 -30.45 -50.89 -26.27
N GLY A 1269 -30.62 -50.06 -25.23
CA GLY A 1269 -31.71 -49.25 -24.69
C GLY A 1269 -31.33 -48.76 -23.28
N GLN A 1270 -32.25 -47.96 -22.73
CA GLN A 1270 -32.28 -47.35 -21.39
C GLN A 1270 -31.34 -46.18 -21.16
#